data_AF-A0AAV9RMM2-F1
#
_entry.id   AF-A0AAV9RMM2-F1
#
_cell.length_a   1.000
_cell.length_b   1.000
_cell.length_c   1.000
_cell.angle_alpha   90.00
_cell.angle_beta   90.00
_cell.angle_gamma   90.00
#
_symmetry.space_group_name_H-M   'P 1'
#
loop_
_entity.id
_entity.type
_entity.pdbx_description
1 polymer ?
#
loop_
_entity_poly.entity_id
_entity_poly.type
_entity_poly.pdbx_seq_one_letter_code
_entity_poly.pdbx_strand_id
1 'polypeptide(L)'
;HYEPYGERDDSKRANPKQLDKKTLETFGAAVRRLPAGGGAGKIEARFTVCLCPVKNLFKELKIECNVMELDLIENGTNYQEMLLEMTGQRTVPQVFVNKTHVGGCDKTMQAHKDGSLQQLLSGEHEAYDYDLIVIGGGSGGLACSKEAALLGKKVMVLDYVVPTPKGTTWGLGGTCVNVGCIPKKLMHQTALLATAIKDAQKFGWELGESVKHNWETMTTAVNGYIGSLNWGYRVALRDKNVNYVNAYAEFVEPHKIKATNKRGKETFYTAARFVLATGERPRYLGIPGDKEYCITSDDLFSLPYCPGKTLVIGASYVALECGGFLAGLGLDVTIMVRSILLRGFDQDMANRAGEHMETHGVKFIRRFVPTKIEELEAGSPGRLRVTAKSTETDEIIEDEYNTVLIAVGRDACTDKIGLDKAGVKVNPKNGKIPVNDEEQTNVPHIYAIGDILEGKWELTPVAIQAGRLLARRLYSGSTVKCDYINVPTTVFTPLEYGACGLSEERATELYGQDNIEVYHSLFWPLEFTVPGRDNNRCYAKIICNTLDNDRVIGFHYLGPNAGEVTQGFGVAMKCGVTKEQLDTTIGIHPTCAEVFTTLQVTKNSGGDIAQAGSVSLSVFLLSVAVLVCAVWLVALCGICTWCQRVLGKRNKPGMEAASSPDSVRGRGENKAINDLDRDFWNNNDSSNVQQRWSSYPPKEFLLNMSPYAPYGDPRLTPNGAVDKGGQGGAGPSPGASDSGGGACSSTGAGPSRSDSIRSMVTGGSKAGRWQTVQSHMHAGALRFSNFGDTSLSSASTLEHIPSSAVARPRPLVRQQSLQQPLTHQPPPGPNDPPVTSQSLGQLHTGPGAGGHRGGPRGVRGSPAGASRYRGTGAGRSRSNPGSWDHMMEQIRHRGLDVKSFLEGKMVVLSLAIGLAEQDDFANLPDLQEAPASKENETTPDKRTPGNKPGSSPRGQTPDETGRRQGQNHEANSSVNDLANSVTSDMLMLSPGSEEDEHEGPVCEKLGRIQFSVGYSFQDSTLTVKILKGQDLPAKDFSGTSDPFVKIYLLPDKKHKLETKVKRKNLNPHWNETFLFEGFPYEKVVQRTLYLQVLDYDRFSRNDPIGEVSIPLNKLDLANMQTFWKELKPCSDGSGSRGDLLVSLCYNPTANTITVSIIKARNLKAMDIGGTSDPYVKVWLMHKDKRVEKKKTVVMKRCLNPVFNESFPFDVPAHVLRETTIIITVMDKDRLSRNDVIGKIYLSWKSGPAEVKHWKDMISHPRTTVAQWHSLKA
;
A
#
# COMPACT_ATOMS: atom_id res chain seq x y z
N HIS A 1 -8.09 11.87 -63.49
CA HIS A 1 -7.79 12.51 -64.78
C HIS A 1 -7.10 13.83 -64.51
N TYR A 2 -6.17 14.23 -65.39
CA TYR A 2 -5.46 15.51 -65.43
C TYR A 2 -4.48 15.87 -64.28
N GLU A 3 -3.26 15.37 -64.43
CA GLU A 3 -2.04 16.22 -64.55
C GLU A 3 -2.18 17.18 -65.77
N PRO A 4 -1.40 18.29 -65.96
CA PRO A 4 0.06 18.20 -66.14
C PRO A 4 0.94 19.46 -65.88
N TYR A 5 2.26 19.27 -66.05
CA TYR A 5 3.37 20.25 -66.24
C TYR A 5 3.69 21.28 -65.11
N GLY A 6 4.97 21.59 -64.83
CA GLY A 6 6.23 20.92 -65.22
C GLY A 6 7.44 21.85 -65.39
N GLU A 7 8.59 21.45 -64.82
CA GLU A 7 9.99 21.89 -65.16
C GLU A 7 10.34 23.38 -64.92
N ARG A 8 11.57 23.84 -64.59
CA ARG A 8 12.88 23.35 -64.06
C ARG A 8 13.52 24.60 -63.36
N ASP A 9 14.67 24.63 -62.67
CA ASP A 9 15.91 23.86 -62.79
C ASP A 9 16.78 23.87 -61.50
N ASP A 10 17.94 23.21 -61.55
CA ASP A 10 18.87 22.89 -60.46
C ASP A 10 19.48 24.07 -59.64
N SER A 11 19.71 23.84 -58.34
CA SER A 11 21.09 23.64 -57.80
C SER A 11 21.19 23.51 -56.27
N LYS A 12 21.41 22.28 -55.77
CA LYS A 12 22.41 21.90 -54.73
C LYS A 12 22.23 20.43 -54.29
N ARG A 13 23.18 19.57 -54.66
CA ARG A 13 23.31 18.22 -54.08
C ARG A 13 23.74 18.30 -52.61
N ALA A 14 23.04 17.59 -51.73
CA ALA A 14 23.52 17.22 -50.40
C ALA A 14 23.77 15.70 -50.34
N ASN A 15 24.79 15.27 -49.59
CA ASN A 15 25.25 13.87 -49.55
C ASN A 15 24.38 13.02 -48.60
N PRO A 16 23.83 11.87 -49.02
CA PRO A 16 23.12 10.94 -48.15
C PRO A 16 24.10 10.04 -47.35
N LYS A 17 25.00 10.65 -46.56
CA LYS A 17 25.94 9.94 -45.67
C LYS A 17 26.24 10.71 -44.38
N GLN A 18 25.27 10.74 -43.47
CA GLN A 18 25.51 10.92 -42.03
C GLN A 18 24.31 10.40 -41.24
N LEU A 19 24.36 9.15 -40.78
CA LEU A 19 23.63 8.78 -39.55
C LEU A 19 24.32 9.50 -38.39
N ASP A 20 23.55 9.97 -37.41
CA ASP A 20 24.12 10.57 -36.20
C ASP A 20 24.98 9.52 -35.47
N LYS A 21 26.24 9.88 -35.22
CA LYS A 21 27.20 9.09 -34.44
C LYS A 21 26.63 8.75 -33.06
N LYS A 22 25.80 9.62 -32.47
CA LYS A 22 25.10 9.41 -31.20
C LYS A 22 24.10 8.25 -31.27
N THR A 23 23.39 8.08 -32.39
CA THR A 23 22.47 6.96 -32.64
C THR A 23 23.24 5.65 -32.79
N LEU A 24 24.35 5.68 -33.55
CA LEU A 24 25.29 4.57 -33.70
C LEU A 24 25.90 4.12 -32.36
N GLU A 25 26.38 5.05 -31.54
CA GLU A 25 26.89 4.76 -30.19
C GLU A 25 25.76 4.26 -29.26
N THR A 26 24.53 4.76 -29.40
CA THR A 26 23.36 4.31 -28.62
C THR A 26 22.96 2.86 -28.94
N PHE A 27 22.93 2.45 -30.22
CA PHE A 27 22.60 1.06 -30.56
C PHE A 27 23.80 0.09 -30.42
N GLY A 28 25.01 0.56 -30.69
CA GLY A 28 26.24 -0.15 -30.33
C GLY A 28 26.31 -0.44 -28.82
N ALA A 29 25.76 0.45 -27.98
CA ALA A 29 25.50 0.17 -26.57
C ALA A 29 24.29 -0.78 -26.39
N ALA A 30 23.14 -0.56 -27.04
CA ALA A 30 21.95 -1.39 -26.88
C ALA A 30 22.21 -2.89 -27.14
N VAL A 31 22.93 -3.25 -28.21
CA VAL A 31 23.27 -4.65 -28.53
C VAL A 31 24.31 -5.21 -27.54
N ARG A 32 25.18 -4.38 -26.96
CA ARG A 32 26.07 -4.78 -25.86
C ARG A 32 25.33 -4.96 -24.52
N ARG A 33 24.25 -4.19 -24.27
CA ARG A 33 23.42 -4.21 -23.03
C ARG A 33 22.53 -5.45 -22.88
N LEU A 34 22.39 -6.26 -23.93
CA LEU A 34 21.52 -7.45 -23.93
C LEU A 34 21.98 -8.52 -22.91
N PRO A 35 21.05 -9.20 -22.22
CA PRO A 35 21.36 -10.04 -21.07
C PRO A 35 21.98 -11.39 -21.44
N ALA A 36 23.10 -11.74 -20.79
CA ALA A 36 23.44 -13.14 -20.58
C ALA A 36 22.33 -13.80 -19.73
N GLY A 37 21.90 -15.00 -20.11
CA GLY A 37 20.79 -15.72 -19.47
C GLY A 37 21.29 -16.70 -18.41
N GLY A 38 21.10 -16.37 -17.14
CA GLY A 38 21.42 -17.26 -16.02
C GLY A 38 20.48 -18.47 -15.94
N GLY A 39 20.77 -19.53 -16.70
CA GLY A 39 20.05 -20.80 -16.60
C GLY A 39 20.39 -21.79 -17.71
N ALA A 40 20.78 -23.01 -17.34
CA ALA A 40 21.09 -24.08 -18.27
C ALA A 40 19.91 -24.33 -19.24
N GLY A 41 20.12 -24.03 -20.53
CA GLY A 41 19.12 -24.17 -21.59
C GLY A 41 18.46 -22.86 -22.09
N LYS A 42 18.70 -21.70 -21.45
CA LYS A 42 18.19 -20.40 -21.92
C LYS A 42 19.20 -19.66 -22.80
N ILE A 43 19.19 -19.94 -24.10
CA ILE A 43 19.95 -19.16 -25.07
C ILE A 43 19.09 -18.02 -25.61
N GLU A 44 19.55 -16.77 -25.48
CA GLU A 44 19.02 -15.69 -26.31
C GLU A 44 19.31 -16.00 -27.78
N ALA A 45 18.32 -16.52 -28.49
CA ALA A 45 18.22 -16.44 -29.94
C ALA A 45 17.23 -15.35 -30.31
N ARG A 46 17.73 -14.25 -30.90
CA ARG A 46 16.87 -13.15 -31.35
C ARG A 46 16.34 -13.43 -32.75
N PHE A 47 15.11 -12.96 -33.00
CA PHE A 47 14.40 -13.16 -34.25
C PHE A 47 13.73 -11.88 -34.73
N THR A 48 13.49 -11.88 -36.03
CA THR A 48 12.87 -10.83 -36.82
C THR A 48 11.88 -11.53 -37.77
N VAL A 49 10.72 -10.92 -38.05
CA VAL A 49 9.63 -11.48 -38.90
C VAL A 49 10.13 -12.04 -40.24
N CYS A 50 9.52 -13.03 -40.89
CA CYS A 50 8.22 -13.69 -40.66
C CYS A 50 8.32 -15.20 -40.97
N LEU A 51 7.45 -16.03 -40.36
CA LEU A 51 7.19 -17.46 -40.66
C LEU A 51 8.40 -18.38 -40.96
N CYS A 52 9.58 -18.05 -40.43
CA CYS A 52 10.82 -18.71 -40.84
C CYS A 52 11.02 -20.09 -40.18
N PRO A 53 11.52 -21.12 -40.89
CA PRO A 53 11.81 -22.46 -40.35
C PRO A 53 12.61 -22.46 -39.04
N VAL A 54 13.47 -21.47 -38.86
CA VAL A 54 14.30 -21.29 -37.66
C VAL A 54 13.48 -21.18 -36.36
N LYS A 55 12.27 -20.57 -36.38
CA LYS A 55 11.40 -20.52 -35.19
C LYS A 55 10.91 -21.92 -34.78
N ASN A 56 10.76 -22.84 -35.75
CA ASN A 56 10.46 -24.24 -35.47
C ASN A 56 11.71 -24.99 -34.98
N LEU A 57 12.87 -24.78 -35.60
CA LEU A 57 14.14 -25.39 -35.19
C LEU A 57 14.44 -25.16 -33.69
N PHE A 58 14.39 -23.92 -33.22
CA PHE A 58 14.67 -23.65 -31.79
C PHE A 58 13.61 -24.25 -30.86
N LYS A 59 12.35 -24.36 -31.32
CA LYS A 59 11.26 -25.02 -30.59
C LYS A 59 11.45 -26.55 -30.53
N GLU A 60 11.96 -27.17 -31.60
CA GLU A 60 12.34 -28.59 -31.65
C GLU A 60 13.54 -28.87 -30.74
N LEU A 61 14.53 -27.97 -30.72
CA LEU A 61 15.67 -27.97 -29.78
C LEU A 61 15.28 -27.64 -28.32
N LYS A 62 14.01 -27.27 -28.06
CA LYS A 62 13.48 -26.85 -26.75
C LYS A 62 14.16 -25.62 -26.13
N ILE A 63 14.64 -24.71 -26.97
CA ILE A 63 15.32 -23.47 -26.57
C ILE A 63 14.32 -22.32 -26.51
N GLU A 64 14.29 -21.60 -25.39
CA GLU A 64 13.41 -20.45 -25.18
C GLU A 64 14.04 -19.17 -25.78
N CYS A 65 13.35 -18.54 -26.74
CA CYS A 65 13.92 -17.50 -27.61
C CYS A 65 13.20 -16.16 -27.51
N ASN A 66 13.96 -15.04 -27.51
CA ASN A 66 13.44 -13.68 -27.43
C ASN A 66 13.18 -13.11 -28.84
N VAL A 67 11.93 -13.16 -29.30
CA VAL A 67 11.52 -12.67 -30.63
C VAL A 67 11.23 -11.16 -30.61
N MET A 68 11.74 -10.41 -31.60
CA MET A 68 11.36 -9.01 -31.87
C MET A 68 10.76 -8.89 -33.27
N GLU A 69 9.43 -8.93 -33.36
CA GLU A 69 8.70 -8.76 -34.61
C GLU A 69 8.71 -7.26 -34.99
N LEU A 70 9.61 -6.84 -35.90
CA LEU A 70 9.80 -5.42 -36.24
C LEU A 70 8.58 -4.78 -36.95
N ASP A 71 7.72 -5.58 -37.57
CA ASP A 71 6.45 -5.11 -38.14
C ASP A 71 5.42 -4.68 -37.08
N LEU A 72 5.61 -5.12 -35.83
CA LEU A 72 4.81 -4.72 -34.66
C LEU A 72 5.46 -3.56 -33.87
N ILE A 73 6.50 -2.93 -34.40
CA ILE A 73 7.24 -1.83 -33.77
C ILE A 73 7.20 -0.61 -34.71
N GLU A 74 6.68 0.54 -34.24
CA GLU A 74 6.51 1.76 -35.06
C GLU A 74 7.77 2.18 -35.83
N ASN A 75 8.95 2.01 -35.22
CA ASN A 75 10.25 2.34 -35.80
C ASN A 75 11.01 1.10 -36.34
N GLY A 76 10.31 0.03 -36.70
CA GLY A 76 10.88 -1.25 -37.11
C GLY A 76 11.83 -1.18 -38.32
N THR A 77 11.54 -0.31 -39.28
CA THR A 77 12.41 -0.03 -40.43
C THR A 77 13.78 0.48 -40.01
N ASN A 78 13.84 1.40 -39.04
CA ASN A 78 15.10 1.95 -38.52
C ASN A 78 15.93 0.86 -37.84
N TYR A 79 15.29 -0.04 -37.07
CA TYR A 79 15.97 -1.21 -36.52
C TYR A 79 16.50 -2.15 -37.61
N GLN A 80 15.80 -2.30 -38.74
CA GLN A 80 16.24 -3.16 -39.84
C GLN A 80 17.43 -2.58 -40.63
N GLU A 81 17.50 -1.26 -40.81
CA GLU A 81 18.66 -0.60 -41.43
C GLU A 81 19.89 -0.58 -40.50
N MET A 82 19.65 -0.40 -39.19
CA MET A 82 20.71 -0.42 -38.18
C MET A 82 21.23 -1.85 -37.90
N LEU A 83 20.38 -2.86 -38.08
CA LEU A 83 20.81 -4.27 -38.16
C LEU A 83 21.66 -4.53 -39.41
N LEU A 84 21.28 -4.01 -40.58
CA LEU A 84 22.10 -4.06 -41.80
C LEU A 84 23.50 -3.45 -41.58
N GLU A 85 23.58 -2.29 -40.91
CA GLU A 85 24.87 -1.67 -40.60
C GLU A 85 25.72 -2.51 -39.61
N MET A 86 25.07 -3.18 -38.64
CA MET A 86 25.76 -4.04 -37.68
C MET A 86 26.15 -5.43 -38.20
N THR A 87 25.44 -5.99 -39.18
CA THR A 87 25.62 -7.40 -39.60
C THR A 87 25.97 -7.60 -41.07
N GLY A 88 25.86 -6.55 -41.89
CA GLY A 88 25.89 -6.63 -43.35
C GLY A 88 24.62 -7.25 -43.96
N GLN A 89 23.58 -7.54 -43.17
CA GLN A 89 22.37 -8.21 -43.62
C GLN A 89 21.13 -7.33 -43.40
N ARG A 90 20.40 -6.95 -44.47
CA ARG A 90 19.07 -6.29 -44.35
C ARG A 90 17.93 -7.31 -44.23
N THR A 91 18.13 -8.51 -44.75
CA THR A 91 17.12 -9.58 -44.73
C THR A 91 16.88 -10.10 -43.32
N VAL A 92 15.69 -10.64 -43.14
CA VAL A 92 15.13 -11.10 -41.86
C VAL A 92 14.71 -12.58 -41.99
N PRO A 93 14.83 -13.42 -40.95
CA PRO A 93 15.34 -13.12 -39.60
C PRO A 93 16.84 -12.83 -39.56
N GLN A 94 17.31 -12.28 -38.44
CA GLN A 94 18.72 -12.25 -38.05
C GLN A 94 18.90 -12.87 -36.66
N VAL A 95 19.61 -13.99 -36.62
CA VAL A 95 19.82 -14.76 -35.39
C VAL A 95 21.13 -14.36 -34.74
N PHE A 96 21.03 -13.99 -33.47
CA PHE A 96 22.18 -13.77 -32.58
C PHE A 96 22.12 -14.81 -31.47
N VAL A 97 23.24 -15.44 -31.15
CA VAL A 97 23.41 -16.37 -30.02
C VAL A 97 24.58 -15.89 -29.18
N ASN A 98 24.38 -15.67 -27.88
CA ASN A 98 25.42 -15.16 -26.96
C ASN A 98 26.16 -13.92 -27.54
N LYS A 99 25.39 -12.95 -28.06
CA LYS A 99 25.82 -11.73 -28.78
C LYS A 99 26.56 -11.95 -30.13
N THR A 100 26.84 -13.18 -30.51
CA THR A 100 27.44 -13.55 -31.81
C THR A 100 26.35 -13.63 -32.89
N HIS A 101 26.50 -12.92 -34.01
CA HIS A 101 25.55 -13.03 -35.12
C HIS A 101 25.77 -14.33 -35.92
N VAL A 102 24.80 -15.23 -35.87
CA VAL A 102 24.78 -16.51 -36.60
C VAL A 102 24.37 -16.28 -38.06
N GLY A 103 23.47 -15.33 -38.32
CA GLY A 103 22.99 -14.98 -39.66
C GLY A 103 21.49 -15.14 -39.85
N GLY A 104 21.06 -15.05 -41.11
CA GLY A 104 19.69 -15.39 -41.51
C GLY A 104 19.37 -16.88 -41.48
N CYS A 105 18.23 -17.22 -42.09
CA CYS A 105 17.64 -18.57 -42.06
C CYS A 105 18.65 -19.66 -42.43
N ASP A 106 19.23 -19.57 -43.62
CA ASP A 106 20.06 -20.64 -44.18
C ASP A 106 21.34 -20.84 -43.36
N LYS A 107 21.98 -19.76 -42.91
CA LYS A 107 23.14 -19.82 -42.02
C LYS A 107 22.82 -20.48 -40.68
N THR A 108 21.65 -20.21 -40.11
CA THR A 108 21.25 -20.81 -38.82
C THR A 108 20.88 -22.28 -38.97
N MET A 109 20.18 -22.64 -40.06
CA MET A 109 19.89 -24.03 -40.40
C MET A 109 21.16 -24.82 -40.75
N GLN A 110 22.18 -24.17 -41.33
CA GLN A 110 23.48 -24.76 -41.62
C GLN A 110 24.29 -24.98 -40.33
N ALA A 111 24.41 -23.95 -39.48
CA ALA A 111 25.08 -24.04 -38.19
C ALA A 111 24.50 -25.14 -37.28
N HIS A 112 23.20 -25.42 -37.41
CA HIS A 112 22.58 -26.57 -36.74
C HIS A 112 23.04 -27.94 -37.29
N LYS A 113 23.20 -28.06 -38.61
CA LYS A 113 23.62 -29.30 -39.30
C LYS A 113 25.09 -29.63 -39.04
N ASP A 114 25.97 -28.63 -39.05
CA ASP A 114 27.40 -28.82 -38.76
C ASP A 114 27.74 -28.83 -37.26
N GLY A 115 26.77 -28.47 -36.40
CA GLY A 115 26.89 -28.51 -34.94
C GLY A 115 27.58 -27.29 -34.33
N SER A 116 28.02 -26.32 -35.13
CA SER A 116 28.58 -25.06 -34.62
C SER A 116 27.54 -24.24 -33.84
N LEU A 117 26.24 -24.33 -34.21
CA LEU A 117 25.15 -23.79 -33.40
C LEU A 117 25.18 -24.45 -32.02
N GLN A 118 25.14 -25.78 -31.93
CA GLN A 118 25.17 -26.50 -30.65
C GLN A 118 26.36 -26.10 -29.76
N GLN A 119 27.54 -25.82 -30.33
CA GLN A 119 28.69 -25.26 -29.59
C GLN A 119 28.45 -23.82 -29.10
N LEU A 120 27.91 -22.93 -29.94
CA LEU A 120 27.51 -21.58 -29.54
C LEU A 120 26.40 -21.58 -28.48
N LEU A 121 25.51 -22.58 -28.51
CA LEU A 121 24.47 -22.81 -27.50
C LEU A 121 25.03 -23.35 -26.18
N SER A 122 26.13 -24.12 -26.23
CA SER A 122 26.76 -24.76 -25.06
C SER A 122 27.98 -24.00 -24.50
N GLY A 123 28.30 -22.82 -25.03
CA GLY A 123 29.39 -21.98 -24.53
C GLY A 123 29.21 -21.67 -23.05
N GLU A 124 30.30 -21.75 -22.27
CA GLU A 124 30.28 -21.60 -20.82
C GLU A 124 29.77 -20.21 -20.41
N HIS A 125 28.52 -20.15 -19.95
CA HIS A 125 28.09 -19.07 -19.07
C HIS A 125 28.72 -19.32 -17.70
N GLU A 126 29.35 -18.31 -17.10
CA GLU A 126 29.64 -18.34 -15.67
C GLU A 126 28.31 -18.56 -14.93
N ALA A 127 28.19 -19.72 -14.28
CA ALA A 127 26.94 -20.21 -13.72
C ALA A 127 26.62 -19.51 -12.39
N TYR A 128 26.29 -18.22 -12.45
CA TYR A 128 26.02 -17.40 -11.28
C TYR A 128 24.86 -17.93 -10.44
N ASP A 129 24.94 -17.72 -9.12
CA ASP A 129 23.89 -18.11 -8.19
C ASP A 129 22.56 -17.38 -8.45
N TYR A 130 22.57 -16.16 -8.99
CA TYR A 130 21.39 -15.32 -9.22
C TYR A 130 21.46 -14.52 -10.54
N ASP A 131 20.30 -14.26 -11.18
CA ASP A 131 20.18 -13.25 -12.24
C ASP A 131 20.43 -11.84 -11.66
N LEU A 132 20.02 -11.62 -10.41
CA LEU A 132 20.06 -10.34 -9.72
C LEU A 132 20.29 -10.52 -8.22
N ILE A 133 21.27 -9.80 -7.67
CA ILE A 133 21.37 -9.52 -6.23
C ILE A 133 21.01 -8.05 -5.99
N VAL A 134 20.08 -7.80 -5.06
CA VAL A 134 19.74 -6.46 -4.59
C VAL A 134 20.33 -6.28 -3.19
N ILE A 135 21.11 -5.21 -2.99
CA ILE A 135 21.75 -4.87 -1.72
C ILE A 135 21.00 -3.70 -1.09
N GLY A 136 20.22 -3.98 -0.04
CA GLY A 136 19.33 -3.05 0.64
C GLY A 136 17.85 -3.48 0.51
N GLY A 137 17.21 -3.80 1.64
CA GLY A 137 15.79 -4.19 1.73
C GLY A 137 14.84 -3.00 1.94
N GLY A 138 15.23 -1.81 1.47
CA GLY A 138 14.42 -0.59 1.51
C GLY A 138 13.40 -0.47 0.37
N SER A 139 12.69 0.65 0.33
CA SER A 139 11.60 0.94 -0.62
C SER A 139 11.93 0.59 -2.07
N GLY A 140 13.07 1.08 -2.60
CA GLY A 140 13.49 0.80 -3.97
C GLY A 140 13.98 -0.63 -4.19
N GLY A 141 14.78 -1.18 -3.26
CA GLY A 141 15.31 -2.54 -3.39
C GLY A 141 14.21 -3.62 -3.34
N LEU A 142 13.22 -3.45 -2.46
CA LEU A 142 12.02 -4.28 -2.43
C LEU A 142 11.18 -4.12 -3.71
N ALA A 143 11.06 -2.91 -4.26
CA ALA A 143 10.33 -2.69 -5.51
C ALA A 143 11.02 -3.39 -6.70
N CYS A 144 12.33 -3.18 -6.88
CA CYS A 144 13.13 -3.79 -7.95
C CYS A 144 13.14 -5.32 -7.89
N SER A 145 13.36 -5.89 -6.70
CA SER A 145 13.44 -7.35 -6.53
C SER A 145 12.11 -8.06 -6.79
N LYS A 146 10.99 -7.50 -6.28
CA LYS A 146 9.64 -8.03 -6.54
C LYS A 146 9.29 -7.97 -8.03
N GLU A 147 9.66 -6.89 -8.72
CA GLU A 147 9.39 -6.74 -10.15
C GLU A 147 10.25 -7.68 -11.01
N ALA A 148 11.55 -7.78 -10.73
CA ALA A 148 12.45 -8.70 -11.46
C ALA A 148 12.04 -10.18 -11.29
N ALA A 149 11.58 -10.58 -10.10
CA ALA A 149 11.08 -11.94 -9.89
C ALA A 149 9.74 -12.22 -10.61
N LEU A 150 8.87 -11.21 -10.77
CA LEU A 150 7.68 -11.33 -11.63
C LEU A 150 8.05 -11.50 -13.11
N LEU A 151 9.21 -10.97 -13.53
CA LEU A 151 9.82 -11.18 -14.85
C LEU A 151 10.63 -12.48 -14.95
N GLY A 152 10.37 -13.46 -14.08
CA GLY A 152 10.89 -14.82 -14.16
C GLY A 152 12.38 -14.97 -13.81
N LYS A 153 12.94 -14.02 -13.04
CA LYS A 153 14.36 -14.00 -12.65
C LYS A 153 14.60 -14.63 -11.29
N LYS A 154 15.77 -15.28 -11.13
CA LYS A 154 16.25 -15.80 -9.84
C LYS A 154 16.88 -14.64 -9.06
N VAL A 155 16.14 -14.06 -8.11
CA VAL A 155 16.52 -12.84 -7.39
C VAL A 155 16.85 -13.14 -5.92
N MET A 156 17.89 -12.50 -5.40
CA MET A 156 18.18 -12.38 -3.97
C MET A 156 18.04 -10.92 -3.49
N VAL A 157 17.56 -10.74 -2.27
CA VAL A 157 17.60 -9.48 -1.51
C VAL A 157 18.41 -9.70 -0.24
N LEU A 158 19.46 -8.89 -0.09
CA LEU A 158 20.22 -8.78 1.15
C LEU A 158 19.82 -7.50 1.86
N ASP A 159 19.47 -7.61 3.14
CA ASP A 159 19.14 -6.49 4.01
C ASP A 159 19.83 -6.68 5.36
N TYR A 160 20.33 -5.60 5.95
CA TYR A 160 20.90 -5.62 7.29
C TYR A 160 20.87 -4.25 7.93
N VAL A 161 20.15 -4.14 9.05
CA VAL A 161 20.10 -2.93 9.86
C VAL A 161 21.29 -2.95 10.82
N VAL A 162 22.35 -2.23 10.46
CA VAL A 162 23.42 -1.87 11.42
C VAL A 162 22.78 -1.04 12.53
N PRO A 163 22.88 -1.41 13.81
CA PRO A 163 22.22 -0.67 14.89
C PRO A 163 22.62 0.81 14.97
N THR A 164 21.79 1.63 15.62
CA THR A 164 22.21 2.97 16.07
C THR A 164 23.23 2.87 17.21
N PRO A 165 23.93 3.95 17.60
CA PRO A 165 24.76 3.97 18.81
C PRO A 165 24.02 3.56 20.10
N LYS A 166 22.70 3.78 20.16
CA LYS A 166 21.82 3.33 21.25
C LYS A 166 21.41 1.85 21.16
N GLY A 167 21.83 1.14 20.12
CA GLY A 167 21.50 -0.26 19.87
C GLY A 167 20.19 -0.50 19.10
N THR A 168 19.47 0.54 18.72
CA THR A 168 18.17 0.45 18.01
C THR A 168 18.32 -0.24 16.65
N THR A 169 17.41 -1.17 16.34
CA THR A 169 17.40 -1.95 15.09
C THR A 169 15.98 -2.41 14.77
N TRP A 170 15.66 -2.59 13.48
CA TRP A 170 14.28 -2.77 13.00
C TRP A 170 14.15 -3.86 11.92
N GLY A 171 12.95 -4.01 11.34
CA GLY A 171 12.63 -5.07 10.39
C GLY A 171 12.75 -4.70 8.90
N LEU A 172 12.45 -5.67 8.04
CA LEU A 172 12.52 -5.52 6.59
C LEU A 172 11.58 -4.42 6.10
N GLY A 173 12.06 -3.53 5.23
CA GLY A 173 11.32 -2.36 4.73
C GLY A 173 12.18 -1.09 4.60
N GLY A 174 13.35 -1.06 5.24
CA GLY A 174 14.25 0.10 5.26
C GLY A 174 13.65 1.33 5.98
N THR A 175 14.24 2.50 5.72
CA THR A 175 14.00 3.74 6.46
C THR A 175 12.53 4.14 6.52
N CYS A 176 11.85 4.28 5.37
CA CYS A 176 10.49 4.81 5.30
C CYS A 176 9.44 3.99 6.07
N VAL A 177 9.61 2.67 6.12
CA VAL A 177 8.69 1.74 6.80
C VAL A 177 8.88 1.76 8.31
N ASN A 178 10.11 1.85 8.79
CA ASN A 178 10.44 1.61 10.20
C ASN A 178 10.78 2.89 11.00
N VAL A 179 11.46 3.84 10.36
CA VAL A 179 12.07 5.02 11.01
C VAL A 179 11.98 6.27 10.12
N GLY A 180 10.85 6.41 9.43
CA GLY A 180 10.64 7.42 8.40
C GLY A 180 9.17 7.67 8.15
N CYS A 181 8.75 7.70 6.88
CA CYS A 181 7.43 8.16 6.45
C CYS A 181 6.24 7.60 7.27
N ILE A 182 6.24 6.30 7.55
CA ILE A 182 5.13 5.62 8.24
C ILE A 182 4.99 6.11 9.70
N PRO A 183 5.95 5.90 10.62
CA PRO A 183 5.82 6.41 11.99
C PRO A 183 5.74 7.95 12.03
N LYS A 184 6.45 8.67 11.14
CA LYS A 184 6.39 10.13 11.04
C LYS A 184 4.97 10.63 10.79
N LYS A 185 4.25 10.10 9.78
CA LYS A 185 2.87 10.55 9.47
C LYS A 185 1.88 10.06 10.54
N LEU A 186 2.13 8.93 11.21
CA LEU A 186 1.29 8.46 12.31
C LEU A 186 1.42 9.34 13.56
N MET A 187 2.64 9.71 13.99
CA MET A 187 2.83 10.62 15.13
C MET A 187 2.36 12.05 14.82
N HIS A 188 2.55 12.51 13.58
CA HIS A 188 1.94 13.75 13.08
C HIS A 188 0.42 13.70 13.15
N GLN A 189 -0.23 12.60 12.76
CA GLN A 189 -1.68 12.43 12.90
C GLN A 189 -2.13 12.53 14.38
N THR A 190 -1.36 11.98 15.33
CA THR A 190 -1.66 12.13 16.76
C THR A 190 -1.58 13.59 17.22
N ALA A 191 -0.62 14.37 16.72
CA ALA A 191 -0.52 15.81 16.97
C ALA A 191 -1.66 16.63 16.31
N LEU A 192 -2.09 16.26 15.10
CA LEU A 192 -3.27 16.84 14.46
C LEU A 192 -4.54 16.55 15.27
N LEU A 193 -4.72 15.31 15.77
CA LEU A 193 -5.83 14.93 16.65
C LEU A 193 -5.83 15.72 17.96
N ALA A 194 -4.67 15.95 18.58
CA ALA A 194 -4.55 16.78 19.78
C ALA A 194 -4.99 18.26 19.56
N THR A 195 -5.03 18.72 18.30
CA THR A 195 -5.59 20.03 17.93
C THR A 195 -7.08 19.92 17.57
N ALA A 196 -7.48 18.89 16.82
CA ALA A 196 -8.88 18.63 16.49
C ALA A 196 -9.78 18.40 17.73
N ILE A 197 -9.23 17.83 18.80
CA ILE A 197 -9.91 17.68 20.11
C ILE A 197 -10.24 19.04 20.74
N LYS A 198 -9.41 20.07 20.53
CA LYS A 198 -9.67 21.44 21.00
C LYS A 198 -10.73 22.12 20.13
N ASP A 199 -10.64 21.94 18.81
CA ASP A 199 -11.63 22.45 17.85
C ASP A 199 -13.02 21.84 18.10
N ALA A 200 -13.10 20.56 18.46
CA ALA A 200 -14.36 19.84 18.68
C ALA A 200 -15.25 20.52 19.72
N GLN A 201 -14.67 21.10 20.79
CA GLN A 201 -15.41 21.87 21.80
C GLN A 201 -16.13 23.07 21.19
N LYS A 202 -15.56 23.70 20.16
CA LYS A 202 -16.15 24.84 19.43
C LYS A 202 -17.23 24.42 18.44
N PHE A 203 -17.15 23.18 17.95
CA PHE A 203 -18.24 22.52 17.21
C PHE A 203 -19.32 21.90 18.12
N GLY A 204 -19.25 22.10 19.44
CA GLY A 204 -20.29 21.67 20.40
C GLY A 204 -20.09 20.29 21.01
N TRP A 205 -18.91 19.67 20.89
CA TRP A 205 -18.61 18.41 21.58
C TRP A 205 -18.25 18.66 23.05
N GLU A 206 -19.05 18.09 23.96
CA GLU A 206 -18.73 18.05 25.39
C GLU A 206 -17.61 17.02 25.65
N LEU A 207 -16.55 17.46 26.32
CA LEU A 207 -15.36 16.65 26.65
C LEU A 207 -14.97 16.88 28.11
N GLY A 208 -14.49 15.83 28.79
CA GLY A 208 -14.05 15.91 30.18
C GLY A 208 -12.85 16.84 30.40
N GLU A 209 -12.73 17.39 31.61
CA GLU A 209 -11.82 18.50 31.95
C GLU A 209 -10.33 18.25 31.67
N SER A 210 -9.88 16.99 31.58
CA SER A 210 -8.49 16.68 31.20
C SER A 210 -8.38 15.53 30.20
N VAL A 211 -8.10 15.87 28.94
CA VAL A 211 -7.59 14.92 27.93
C VAL A 211 -6.07 14.92 27.99
N LYS A 212 -5.43 13.74 28.08
CA LYS A 212 -3.98 13.58 28.16
C LYS A 212 -3.49 12.55 27.15
N HIS A 213 -2.36 12.83 26.50
CA HIS A 213 -1.71 11.90 25.57
C HIS A 213 -0.84 10.88 26.33
N ASN A 214 -0.86 9.61 25.90
CA ASN A 214 0.01 8.56 26.42
C ASN A 214 1.00 8.09 25.32
N TRP A 215 2.29 8.37 25.54
CA TRP A 215 3.36 8.05 24.60
C TRP A 215 3.52 6.54 24.33
N GLU A 216 3.50 5.71 25.38
CA GLU A 216 3.67 4.26 25.27
C GLU A 216 2.54 3.59 24.48
N THR A 217 1.31 4.10 24.64
CA THR A 217 0.14 3.64 23.88
C THR A 217 0.32 3.95 22.39
N MET A 218 0.74 5.18 22.07
CA MET A 218 1.03 5.59 20.68
C MET A 218 2.19 4.77 20.08
N THR A 219 3.34 4.66 20.75
CA THR A 219 4.49 3.93 20.21
C THR A 219 4.22 2.43 20.09
N THR A 220 3.46 1.82 21.02
CA THR A 220 3.04 0.42 20.93
C THR A 220 2.15 0.19 19.71
N ALA A 221 1.15 1.03 19.48
CA ALA A 221 0.27 0.92 18.30
C ALA A 221 1.05 1.11 16.98
N VAL A 222 1.90 2.13 16.90
CA VAL A 222 2.73 2.43 15.72
C VAL A 222 3.70 1.29 15.43
N ASN A 223 4.43 0.78 16.43
CA ASN A 223 5.38 -0.32 16.23
C ASN A 223 4.69 -1.67 15.95
N GLY A 224 3.49 -1.90 16.49
CA GLY A 224 2.63 -3.03 16.10
C GLY A 224 2.28 -3.00 14.60
N TYR A 225 1.90 -1.84 14.07
CA TYR A 225 1.64 -1.67 12.64
C TYR A 225 2.92 -1.86 11.79
N ILE A 226 4.06 -1.29 12.20
CA ILE A 226 5.36 -1.48 11.52
C ILE A 226 5.75 -2.97 11.48
N GLY A 227 5.57 -3.69 12.59
CA GLY A 227 5.80 -5.15 12.65
C GLY A 227 4.94 -5.92 11.66
N SER A 228 3.68 -5.50 11.45
CA SER A 228 2.80 -6.08 10.43
C SER A 228 3.33 -5.84 9.00
N LEU A 229 3.87 -4.64 8.72
CA LEU A 229 4.49 -4.31 7.44
C LEU A 229 5.78 -5.13 7.22
N ASN A 230 6.64 -5.26 8.23
CA ASN A 230 7.86 -6.08 8.14
C ASN A 230 7.53 -7.54 7.81
N TRP A 231 6.49 -8.09 8.42
CA TRP A 231 6.00 -9.44 8.13
C TRP A 231 5.42 -9.52 6.72
N GLY A 232 4.58 -8.55 6.33
CA GLY A 232 4.00 -8.45 4.99
C GLY A 232 5.04 -8.41 3.87
N TYR A 233 6.13 -7.65 4.05
CA TYR A 233 7.24 -7.63 3.09
C TYR A 233 7.98 -8.98 2.99
N ARG A 234 8.25 -9.66 4.11
CA ARG A 234 8.88 -10.99 4.11
C ARG A 234 8.00 -12.03 3.39
N VAL A 235 6.69 -11.99 3.61
CA VAL A 235 5.71 -12.82 2.88
C VAL A 235 5.71 -12.46 1.39
N ALA A 236 5.63 -11.17 1.04
CA ALA A 236 5.54 -10.71 -0.35
C ALA A 236 6.80 -10.95 -1.20
N LEU A 237 7.97 -11.16 -0.57
CA LEU A 237 9.20 -11.66 -1.21
C LEU A 237 9.15 -13.18 -1.41
N ARG A 238 8.90 -13.94 -0.34
CA ARG A 238 8.81 -15.41 -0.36
C ARG A 238 7.80 -15.90 -1.39
N ASP A 239 6.63 -15.27 -1.45
CA ASP A 239 5.53 -15.67 -2.34
C ASP A 239 5.80 -15.32 -3.82
N LYS A 240 6.91 -14.63 -4.13
CA LYS A 240 7.48 -14.42 -5.47
C LYS A 240 8.79 -15.20 -5.70
N ASN A 241 9.15 -16.09 -4.79
CA ASN A 241 10.43 -16.83 -4.78
C ASN A 241 11.69 -15.95 -4.75
N VAL A 242 11.60 -14.72 -4.24
CA VAL A 242 12.80 -13.89 -3.96
C VAL A 242 13.48 -14.44 -2.72
N ASN A 243 14.77 -14.78 -2.82
CA ASN A 243 15.54 -15.25 -1.67
C ASN A 243 15.90 -14.05 -0.77
N TYR A 244 15.26 -13.95 0.39
CA TYR A 244 15.56 -12.91 1.38
C TYR A 244 16.58 -13.40 2.41
N VAL A 245 17.71 -12.71 2.52
CA VAL A 245 18.77 -13.01 3.50
C VAL A 245 19.03 -11.78 4.37
N ASN A 246 18.89 -11.95 5.68
CA ASN A 246 19.25 -10.93 6.67
C ASN A 246 20.75 -11.01 6.98
N ALA A 247 21.55 -10.33 6.15
CA ALA A 247 23.00 -10.32 6.23
C ALA A 247 23.59 -9.06 5.57
N TYR A 248 24.64 -8.52 6.18
CA TYR A 248 25.39 -7.39 5.64
C TYR A 248 26.18 -7.85 4.41
N ALA A 249 26.10 -7.10 3.31
CA ALA A 249 26.71 -7.47 2.04
C ALA A 249 27.94 -6.62 1.73
N GLU A 250 29.03 -7.28 1.35
CA GLU A 250 30.28 -6.67 0.93
C GLU A 250 30.71 -7.31 -0.41
N PHE A 251 31.02 -6.52 -1.44
CA PHE A 251 31.68 -7.05 -2.64
C PHE A 251 33.08 -7.56 -2.28
N VAL A 252 33.45 -8.69 -2.87
CA VAL A 252 34.83 -9.22 -2.79
C VAL A 252 35.48 -9.30 -4.17
N GLU A 253 34.68 -9.57 -5.21
CA GLU A 253 35.06 -9.50 -6.63
C GLU A 253 33.87 -8.86 -7.41
N PRO A 254 34.06 -8.32 -8.63
CA PRO A 254 33.00 -7.59 -9.34
C PRO A 254 31.67 -8.34 -9.57
N HIS A 255 31.68 -9.67 -9.58
CA HIS A 255 30.48 -10.52 -9.72
C HIS A 255 30.11 -11.34 -8.47
N LYS A 256 30.78 -11.08 -7.33
CA LYS A 256 30.71 -11.93 -6.13
C LYS A 256 30.72 -11.11 -4.85
N ILE A 257 29.77 -11.41 -3.99
CA ILE A 257 29.61 -10.77 -2.69
C ILE A 257 29.78 -11.77 -1.55
N LYS A 258 30.14 -11.22 -0.41
CA LYS A 258 30.16 -11.85 0.90
C LYS A 258 28.97 -11.32 1.70
N ALA A 259 28.16 -12.22 2.23
CA ALA A 259 26.99 -11.95 3.04
C ALA A 259 27.23 -12.45 4.47
N THR A 260 27.39 -11.53 5.42
CA THR A 260 27.71 -11.82 6.82
C THR A 260 26.50 -11.53 7.71
N ASN A 261 25.93 -12.58 8.33
CA ASN A 261 24.72 -12.43 9.15
C ASN A 261 25.02 -12.00 10.61
N LYS A 262 23.97 -11.68 11.40
CA LYS A 262 24.08 -11.21 12.80
C LYS A 262 24.89 -12.13 13.74
N ARG A 263 25.17 -13.39 13.37
CA ARG A 263 26.04 -14.32 14.14
C ARG A 263 27.47 -14.40 13.60
N GLY A 264 27.90 -13.48 12.75
CA GLY A 264 29.24 -13.46 12.13
C GLY A 264 29.49 -14.54 11.09
N LYS A 265 28.54 -15.46 10.83
CA LYS A 265 28.69 -16.46 9.77
C LYS A 265 28.61 -15.76 8.41
N GLU A 266 29.70 -15.86 7.67
CA GLU A 266 29.83 -15.42 6.29
C GLU A 266 29.32 -16.50 5.31
N THR A 267 28.85 -16.05 4.15
CA THR A 267 28.38 -16.86 3.01
C THR A 267 28.70 -16.10 1.73
N PHE A 268 29.06 -16.79 0.65
CA PHE A 268 29.40 -16.14 -0.62
C PHE A 268 28.35 -16.44 -1.67
N TYR A 269 28.03 -15.44 -2.51
CA TYR A 269 27.05 -15.53 -3.59
C TYR A 269 27.53 -14.75 -4.82
N THR A 270 27.18 -15.26 -6.00
CA THR A 270 27.50 -14.67 -7.30
C THR A 270 26.25 -14.21 -8.04
N ALA A 271 26.34 -13.17 -8.89
CA ALA A 271 25.21 -12.75 -9.72
C ALA A 271 25.61 -12.10 -11.05
N ALA A 272 24.74 -12.24 -12.04
CA ALA A 272 24.88 -11.61 -13.35
C ALA A 272 24.76 -10.07 -13.29
N ARG A 273 23.98 -9.54 -12.33
CA ARG A 273 23.77 -8.10 -12.10
C ARG A 273 23.57 -7.78 -10.62
N PHE A 274 23.87 -6.54 -10.25
CA PHE A 274 23.66 -6.00 -8.92
C PHE A 274 22.86 -4.70 -8.93
N VAL A 275 22.00 -4.51 -7.94
CA VAL A 275 21.30 -3.24 -7.68
C VAL A 275 21.61 -2.79 -6.26
N LEU A 276 22.23 -1.62 -6.14
CA LEU A 276 22.54 -0.96 -4.88
C LEU A 276 21.33 -0.12 -4.44
N ALA A 277 20.83 -0.35 -3.24
CA ALA A 277 19.62 0.26 -2.68
C ALA A 277 19.75 0.42 -1.14
N THR A 278 20.97 0.65 -0.65
CA THR A 278 21.34 0.67 0.78
C THR A 278 20.78 1.87 1.56
N GLY A 279 20.38 2.95 0.87
CA GLY A 279 19.81 4.14 1.48
C GLY A 279 20.82 4.93 2.32
N GLU A 280 20.32 5.69 3.29
CA GLU A 280 21.11 6.60 4.13
C GLU A 280 20.82 6.43 5.63
N ARG A 281 21.76 6.87 6.47
CA ARG A 281 21.66 6.90 7.94
C ARG A 281 21.84 8.33 8.49
N PRO A 282 21.29 8.68 9.67
CA PRO A 282 21.45 10.01 10.25
C PRO A 282 22.91 10.39 10.46
N ARG A 283 23.24 11.64 10.14
CA ARG A 283 24.55 12.22 10.40
C ARG A 283 24.68 12.64 11.87
N TYR A 284 25.75 12.21 12.52
CA TYR A 284 26.18 12.68 13.84
C TYR A 284 27.08 13.92 13.72
N LEU A 285 27.17 14.72 14.78
CA LEU A 285 27.82 16.03 14.83
C LEU A 285 29.35 15.93 14.91
N GLY A 286 29.89 14.88 15.55
CA GLY A 286 31.30 14.73 15.83
C GLY A 286 31.80 15.51 17.06
N ILE A 287 30.89 15.90 17.96
CA ILE A 287 31.18 16.61 19.22
C ILE A 287 31.11 15.64 20.42
N PRO A 288 31.77 15.95 21.56
CA PRO A 288 31.70 15.11 22.76
C PRO A 288 30.26 14.90 23.24
N GLY A 289 29.88 13.64 23.48
CA GLY A 289 28.58 13.23 23.98
C GLY A 289 27.49 13.03 22.91
N ASP A 290 27.79 13.22 21.63
CA ASP A 290 26.78 13.18 20.57
C ASP A 290 26.24 11.78 20.27
N LYS A 291 27.07 10.74 20.35
CA LYS A 291 26.66 9.33 20.16
C LYS A 291 26.28 8.67 21.47
N GLU A 292 26.92 9.11 22.55
CA GLU A 292 26.75 8.58 23.90
C GLU A 292 25.37 8.98 24.44
N TYR A 293 24.97 10.25 24.30
CA TYR A 293 23.78 10.80 24.94
C TYR A 293 22.63 11.08 23.97
N CYS A 294 22.89 11.63 22.79
CA CYS A 294 21.81 12.02 21.86
C CYS A 294 21.16 10.82 21.13
N ILE A 295 19.95 11.05 20.63
CA ILE A 295 19.20 10.14 19.76
C ILE A 295 19.05 10.72 18.35
N THR A 296 18.57 9.90 17.42
CA THR A 296 18.24 10.32 16.04
C THR A 296 16.80 9.94 15.68
N SER A 297 16.36 10.31 14.47
CA SER A 297 15.10 9.79 13.89
C SER A 297 15.05 8.26 13.86
N ASP A 298 16.20 7.60 13.79
CA ASP A 298 16.30 6.13 13.76
C ASP A 298 16.02 5.49 15.14
N ASP A 299 15.90 6.29 16.21
CA ASP A 299 15.63 5.86 17.58
C ASP A 299 14.25 6.33 18.07
N LEU A 300 13.88 7.58 17.77
CA LEU A 300 12.71 8.29 18.30
C LEU A 300 11.40 7.51 18.15
N PHE A 301 11.17 6.90 16.99
CA PHE A 301 9.91 6.22 16.67
C PHE A 301 9.68 4.91 17.43
N SER A 302 10.71 4.40 18.11
CA SER A 302 10.70 3.22 18.97
C SER A 302 11.14 3.52 20.41
N LEU A 303 11.17 4.80 20.81
CA LEU A 303 11.60 5.21 22.15
C LEU A 303 10.59 4.69 23.20
N PRO A 304 10.99 3.88 24.20
CA PRO A 304 10.06 3.22 25.12
C PRO A 304 9.53 4.15 26.23
N TYR A 305 10.05 5.38 26.33
CA TYR A 305 9.62 6.40 27.29
C TYR A 305 9.32 7.71 26.56
N CYS A 306 8.49 8.56 27.18
CA CYS A 306 8.21 9.89 26.66
C CYS A 306 9.48 10.77 26.69
N PRO A 307 9.87 11.43 25.58
CA PRO A 307 11.16 12.13 25.51
C PRO A 307 11.27 13.39 26.39
N GLY A 308 10.16 13.91 26.95
CA GLY A 308 10.18 15.07 27.85
C GLY A 308 10.59 16.37 27.16
N LYS A 309 11.24 17.29 27.88
CA LYS A 309 11.79 18.53 27.30
C LYS A 309 12.84 18.16 26.25
N THR A 310 12.60 18.50 24.99
CA THR A 310 13.37 17.96 23.85
C THR A 310 14.06 19.07 23.05
N LEU A 311 15.38 18.94 22.86
CA LEU A 311 16.12 19.75 21.88
C LEU A 311 16.19 19.00 20.55
N VAL A 312 15.80 19.63 19.46
CA VAL A 312 16.01 19.15 18.09
C VAL A 312 17.13 19.95 17.43
N ILE A 313 18.24 19.29 17.13
CA ILE A 313 19.41 19.92 16.50
C ILE A 313 19.28 19.73 14.98
N GLY A 314 18.96 20.80 14.27
CA GLY A 314 18.81 20.80 12.81
C GLY A 314 17.64 21.64 12.31
N ALA A 315 17.56 21.78 11.00
CA ALA A 315 16.51 22.54 10.30
C ALA A 315 16.08 21.87 8.99
N SER A 316 16.29 20.55 8.91
CA SER A 316 15.78 19.69 7.83
C SER A 316 14.27 19.48 7.97
N TYR A 317 13.62 18.89 6.96
CA TYR A 317 12.22 18.50 7.09
C TYR A 317 12.02 17.55 8.28
N VAL A 318 12.92 16.57 8.48
CA VAL A 318 12.90 15.68 9.66
C VAL A 318 12.97 16.45 10.98
N ALA A 319 13.77 17.52 11.06
CA ALA A 319 13.86 18.33 12.27
C ALA A 319 12.54 19.06 12.58
N LEU A 320 11.92 19.68 11.58
CA LEU A 320 10.69 20.45 11.77
C LEU A 320 9.45 19.56 11.95
N GLU A 321 9.39 18.42 11.26
CA GLU A 321 8.34 17.42 11.44
C GLU A 321 8.39 16.81 12.85
N CYS A 322 9.56 16.35 13.30
CA CYS A 322 9.71 15.78 14.65
C CYS A 322 9.47 16.83 15.74
N GLY A 323 10.06 18.03 15.63
CA GLY A 323 9.81 19.09 16.61
C GLY A 323 8.34 19.53 16.63
N GLY A 324 7.70 19.58 15.45
CA GLY A 324 6.30 19.93 15.30
C GLY A 324 5.34 18.92 15.95
N PHE A 325 5.48 17.62 15.67
CA PHE A 325 4.60 16.64 16.30
C PHE A 325 4.87 16.51 17.80
N LEU A 326 6.12 16.59 18.26
CA LEU A 326 6.44 16.54 19.70
C LEU A 326 5.80 17.71 20.47
N ALA A 327 5.81 18.92 19.92
CA ALA A 327 5.12 20.07 20.50
C ALA A 327 3.59 19.92 20.44
N GLY A 328 3.04 19.40 19.34
CA GLY A 328 1.61 19.12 19.20
C GLY A 328 1.09 18.04 20.17
N LEU A 329 1.96 17.13 20.63
CA LEU A 329 1.70 16.18 21.71
C LEU A 329 1.81 16.79 23.13
N GLY A 330 2.12 18.10 23.24
CA GLY A 330 2.18 18.85 24.50
C GLY A 330 3.55 18.87 25.19
N LEU A 331 4.65 18.57 24.48
CA LEU A 331 6.00 18.59 25.05
C LEU A 331 6.68 19.94 24.87
N ASP A 332 7.57 20.31 25.80
CA ASP A 332 8.46 21.46 25.62
C ASP A 332 9.54 21.14 24.57
N VAL A 333 9.50 21.83 23.43
CA VAL A 333 10.39 21.58 22.29
C VAL A 333 11.14 22.85 21.90
N THR A 334 12.46 22.70 21.80
CA THR A 334 13.36 23.71 21.22
C THR A 334 13.99 23.17 19.94
N ILE A 335 14.06 23.98 18.87
CA ILE A 335 14.76 23.65 17.62
C ILE A 335 15.98 24.56 17.45
N MET A 336 17.17 23.97 17.33
CA MET A 336 18.43 24.70 17.14
C MET A 336 18.83 24.75 15.65
N VAL A 337 18.86 25.97 15.10
CA VAL A 337 18.97 26.25 13.67
C VAL A 337 20.28 26.96 13.35
N ARG A 338 21.24 26.23 12.78
CA ARG A 338 22.56 26.76 12.36
C ARG A 338 22.50 27.94 11.38
N SER A 339 21.45 28.05 10.55
CA SER A 339 21.37 29.11 9.52
C SER A 339 19.94 29.45 9.08
N ILE A 340 19.34 28.59 8.25
CA ILE A 340 18.02 28.77 7.61
C ILE A 340 17.19 27.50 7.72
N LEU A 341 15.87 27.63 7.57
CA LEU A 341 14.92 26.51 7.57
C LEU A 341 14.82 25.85 6.19
N LEU A 342 14.63 24.53 6.16
CA LEU A 342 14.37 23.73 4.95
C LEU A 342 15.27 24.09 3.76
N ARG A 343 16.59 24.18 3.97
CA ARG A 343 17.57 24.54 2.92
C ARG A 343 17.38 23.68 1.66
N GLY A 344 17.06 24.31 0.54
CA GLY A 344 16.76 23.66 -0.74
C GLY A 344 15.28 23.67 -1.12
N PHE A 345 14.40 24.02 -0.18
CA PHE A 345 13.02 24.42 -0.44
C PHE A 345 12.92 25.95 -0.50
N ASP A 346 11.87 26.43 -1.16
CA ASP A 346 11.44 27.83 -1.19
C ASP A 346 11.46 28.49 0.20
N GLN A 347 12.21 29.58 0.35
CA GLN A 347 12.43 30.21 1.64
C GLN A 347 11.27 31.09 2.13
N ASP A 348 10.38 31.58 1.25
CA ASP A 348 9.13 32.27 1.64
C ASP A 348 8.20 31.25 2.31
N MET A 349 8.05 30.06 1.73
CA MET A 349 7.29 28.95 2.32
C MET A 349 7.92 28.41 3.62
N ALA A 350 9.25 28.21 3.63
CA ALA A 350 9.95 27.64 4.78
C ALA A 350 9.91 28.54 6.03
N ASN A 351 9.98 29.87 5.84
CA ASN A 351 9.88 30.81 6.95
C ASN A 351 8.47 30.88 7.52
N ARG A 352 7.41 30.86 6.68
CA ARG A 352 6.01 30.82 7.14
C ARG A 352 5.68 29.55 7.93
N ALA A 353 6.16 28.40 7.48
CA ALA A 353 6.02 27.15 8.22
C ALA A 353 6.71 27.23 9.61
N GLY A 354 7.91 27.83 9.67
CA GLY A 354 8.62 28.11 10.92
C GLY A 354 7.88 29.07 11.85
N GLU A 355 7.35 30.18 11.33
CA GLU A 355 6.58 31.18 12.09
C GLU A 355 5.29 30.57 12.66
N HIS A 356 4.60 29.71 11.91
CA HIS A 356 3.46 28.97 12.42
C HIS A 356 3.86 28.05 13.59
N MET A 357 4.96 27.31 13.47
CA MET A 357 5.46 26.48 14.57
C MET A 357 5.86 27.32 15.80
N GLU A 358 6.48 28.47 15.59
CA GLU A 358 6.98 29.37 16.65
C GLU A 358 5.82 30.02 17.43
N THR A 359 4.78 30.46 16.72
CA THR A 359 3.54 30.96 17.34
C THR A 359 2.72 29.86 18.01
N HIS A 360 2.90 28.59 17.63
CA HIS A 360 2.19 27.42 18.18
C HIS A 360 3.03 26.63 19.20
N GLY A 361 4.06 27.26 19.79
CA GLY A 361 4.74 26.78 21.01
C GLY A 361 6.12 26.15 20.81
N VAL A 362 6.64 26.05 19.58
CA VAL A 362 8.01 25.57 19.32
C VAL A 362 9.01 26.69 19.52
N LYS A 363 9.96 26.53 20.44
CA LYS A 363 11.04 27.52 20.66
C LYS A 363 12.11 27.38 19.56
N PHE A 364 12.61 28.48 18.99
CA PHE A 364 13.71 28.44 18.02
C PHE A 364 14.97 29.14 18.54
N ILE A 365 16.07 28.39 18.65
CA ILE A 365 17.42 28.96 18.85
C ILE A 365 18.07 29.09 17.48
N ARG A 366 18.03 30.30 16.91
CA ARG A 366 18.53 30.61 15.56
C ARG A 366 19.99 31.08 15.63
N ARG A 367 20.81 30.68 14.65
CA ARG A 367 22.26 31.00 14.52
C ARG A 367 23.17 30.39 15.60
N PHE A 368 22.81 29.26 16.19
CA PHE A 368 23.67 28.48 17.10
C PHE A 368 24.05 27.10 16.55
N VAL A 369 25.15 26.55 17.07
CA VAL A 369 25.57 25.15 16.92
C VAL A 369 25.96 24.56 18.28
N PRO A 370 25.62 23.29 18.57
CA PRO A 370 26.06 22.61 19.78
C PRO A 370 27.58 22.35 19.72
N THR A 371 28.25 22.46 20.87
CA THR A 371 29.70 22.22 21.01
C THR A 371 30.01 21.07 21.96
N LYS A 372 29.09 20.75 22.88
CA LYS A 372 29.26 19.69 23.89
C LYS A 372 27.89 19.21 24.41
N ILE A 373 27.76 17.92 24.68
CA ILE A 373 26.61 17.30 25.34
C ILE A 373 27.12 16.56 26.58
N GLU A 374 26.45 16.74 27.73
CA GLU A 374 26.80 16.07 28.99
C GLU A 374 25.57 15.47 29.66
N GLU A 375 25.74 14.34 30.34
CA GLU A 375 24.73 13.79 31.24
C GLU A 375 24.86 14.39 32.64
N LEU A 376 23.78 14.94 33.17
CA LEU A 376 23.65 15.43 34.54
C LEU A 376 22.98 14.38 35.43
N GLU A 377 21.96 13.71 34.90
CA GLU A 377 21.20 12.66 35.59
C GLU A 377 20.94 11.50 34.61
N ALA A 378 21.47 10.32 34.89
CA ALA A 378 21.17 9.12 34.10
C ALA A 378 19.72 8.68 34.33
N GLY A 379 18.99 8.36 33.26
CA GLY A 379 17.57 8.00 33.35
C GLY A 379 16.90 7.63 32.03
N SER A 380 15.57 7.56 32.05
CA SER A 380 14.73 7.28 30.87
C SER A 380 13.32 7.88 31.05
N PRO A 381 13.12 9.20 30.81
CA PRO A 381 14.14 10.17 30.39
C PRO A 381 15.17 10.47 31.48
N GLY A 382 16.40 10.80 31.07
CA GLY A 382 17.43 11.36 31.94
C GLY A 382 17.41 12.89 31.92
N ARG A 383 18.53 13.50 32.28
CA ARG A 383 18.79 14.93 32.10
C ARG A 383 20.15 15.18 31.51
N LEU A 384 20.17 15.93 30.41
CA LEU A 384 21.34 16.28 29.62
C LEU A 384 21.54 17.79 29.58
N ARG A 385 22.78 18.26 29.73
CA ARG A 385 23.16 19.65 29.43
C ARG A 385 23.67 19.76 28.00
N VAL A 386 23.25 20.81 27.31
CA VAL A 386 23.75 21.16 25.97
C VAL A 386 24.45 22.51 26.02
N THR A 387 25.76 22.52 25.80
CA THR A 387 26.53 23.75 25.54
C THR A 387 26.48 24.04 24.04
N ALA A 388 26.14 25.26 23.65
CA ALA A 388 26.10 25.70 22.25
C ALA A 388 26.75 27.06 22.07
N LYS A 389 27.41 27.27 20.92
CA LYS A 389 28.01 28.55 20.53
C LYS A 389 27.24 29.17 19.37
N SER A 390 27.14 30.49 19.38
CA SER A 390 26.70 31.28 18.22
C SER A 390 27.60 31.05 17.00
N THR A 391 27.01 31.23 15.83
CA THR A 391 27.67 31.17 14.51
C THR A 391 28.07 32.54 13.97
N GLU A 392 27.69 33.61 14.68
CA GLU A 392 27.88 35.02 14.27
C GLU A 392 28.56 35.86 15.35
N THR A 393 28.58 35.38 16.61
CA THR A 393 29.20 36.01 17.78
C THR A 393 29.99 34.99 18.59
N ASP A 394 30.80 35.45 19.56
CA ASP A 394 31.48 34.57 20.52
C ASP A 394 30.57 34.10 21.68
N GLU A 395 29.27 34.36 21.60
CA GLU A 395 28.27 34.00 22.60
C GLU A 395 28.15 32.47 22.76
N ILE A 396 28.07 32.03 24.02
CA ILE A 396 27.86 30.64 24.42
C ILE A 396 26.63 30.60 25.33
N ILE A 397 25.75 29.63 25.10
CA ILE A 397 24.56 29.35 25.90
C ILE A 397 24.59 27.90 26.42
N GLU A 398 23.99 27.67 27.58
CA GLU A 398 23.73 26.34 28.13
C GLU A 398 22.26 26.21 28.51
N ASP A 399 21.66 25.04 28.27
CA ASP A 399 20.30 24.71 28.74
C ASP A 399 20.18 23.18 28.94
N GLU A 400 19.25 22.77 29.81
CA GLU A 400 19.00 21.39 30.22
C GLU A 400 17.83 20.78 29.44
N TYR A 401 17.98 19.53 28.99
CA TYR A 401 16.98 18.79 28.20
C TYR A 401 16.86 17.34 28.70
N ASN A 402 15.69 16.74 28.55
CA ASN A 402 15.49 15.32 28.78
C ASN A 402 15.97 14.47 27.61
N THR A 403 15.76 14.97 26.38
CA THR A 403 16.14 14.31 25.14
C THR A 403 16.80 15.30 24.18
N VAL A 404 17.85 14.86 23.49
CA VAL A 404 18.49 15.60 22.40
C VAL A 404 18.41 14.79 21.11
N LEU A 405 17.73 15.32 20.11
CA LEU A 405 17.44 14.70 18.81
C LEU A 405 18.30 15.32 17.71
N ILE A 406 19.21 14.56 17.11
CA ILE A 406 20.05 15.02 16.00
C ILE A 406 19.33 14.76 14.67
N ALA A 407 19.11 15.84 13.90
CA ALA A 407 18.40 15.85 12.62
C ALA A 407 19.12 16.73 11.55
N VAL A 408 20.46 16.76 11.60
CA VAL A 408 21.32 17.65 10.78
C VAL A 408 21.58 17.18 9.33
N GLY A 409 20.97 16.06 8.93
CA GLY A 409 21.13 15.44 7.61
C GLY A 409 21.30 13.92 7.71
N ARG A 410 21.50 13.28 6.56
CA ARG A 410 21.81 11.85 6.45
C ARG A 410 23.03 11.65 5.54
N ASP A 411 23.67 10.48 5.67
CA ASP A 411 24.85 10.07 4.91
C ASP A 411 24.60 8.74 4.20
N ALA A 412 25.05 8.64 2.95
CA ALA A 412 24.82 7.48 2.08
C ALA A 412 25.59 6.24 2.53
N CYS A 413 24.92 5.08 2.54
CA CYS A 413 25.50 3.80 2.93
C CYS A 413 26.24 3.14 1.76
N THR A 414 27.31 3.80 1.30
CA THR A 414 28.27 3.32 0.30
C THR A 414 29.58 2.80 0.89
N ASP A 415 29.88 3.19 2.13
CA ASP A 415 31.10 2.79 2.81
C ASP A 415 31.04 1.33 3.28
N LYS A 416 32.19 0.66 3.31
CA LYS A 416 32.40 -0.69 3.85
C LYS A 416 31.58 -1.82 3.17
N ILE A 417 30.94 -1.56 2.02
CA ILE A 417 30.29 -2.58 1.18
C ILE A 417 31.14 -3.02 -0.03
N GLY A 418 32.42 -2.62 -0.11
CA GLY A 418 33.38 -3.12 -1.13
C GLY A 418 33.25 -2.51 -2.53
N LEU A 419 32.68 -1.30 -2.67
CA LEU A 419 32.50 -0.65 -3.98
C LEU A 419 33.81 -0.43 -4.76
N ASP A 420 34.92 -0.25 -4.04
CA ASP A 420 36.29 -0.23 -4.56
C ASP A 420 36.65 -1.53 -5.29
N LYS A 421 36.39 -2.67 -4.66
CA LYS A 421 36.64 -4.03 -5.21
C LYS A 421 35.72 -4.35 -6.40
N ALA A 422 34.54 -3.72 -6.43
CA ALA A 422 33.61 -3.79 -7.56
C ALA A 422 33.93 -2.79 -8.69
N GLY A 423 34.86 -1.85 -8.49
CA GLY A 423 35.19 -0.78 -9.44
C GLY A 423 34.13 0.34 -9.55
N VAL A 424 33.19 0.43 -8.62
CA VAL A 424 32.12 1.44 -8.59
C VAL A 424 32.66 2.74 -8.00
N LYS A 425 32.51 3.83 -8.75
CA LYS A 425 32.89 5.18 -8.31
C LYS A 425 31.80 5.78 -7.43
N VAL A 426 32.24 6.51 -6.41
CA VAL A 426 31.42 7.27 -5.46
C VAL A 426 31.95 8.72 -5.47
N ASN A 427 31.09 9.72 -5.32
CA ASN A 427 31.54 11.10 -5.15
C ASN A 427 32.11 11.29 -3.73
N PRO A 428 33.40 11.63 -3.56
CA PRO A 428 34.06 11.71 -2.26
C PRO A 428 33.59 12.90 -1.38
N LYS A 429 32.74 13.79 -1.89
CA LYS A 429 32.19 14.93 -1.12
C LYS A 429 30.89 14.61 -0.36
N ASN A 430 30.13 13.61 -0.81
CA ASN A 430 28.77 13.34 -0.31
C ASN A 430 28.45 11.84 -0.18
N GLY A 431 29.37 10.94 -0.55
CA GLY A 431 29.13 9.49 -0.51
C GLY A 431 28.12 9.00 -1.54
N LYS A 432 27.63 9.82 -2.46
CA LYS A 432 26.59 9.42 -3.42
C LYS A 432 27.18 8.81 -4.68
N ILE A 433 26.41 7.91 -5.29
CA ILE A 433 26.81 7.18 -6.50
C ILE A 433 26.33 7.97 -7.73
N PRO A 434 27.25 8.46 -8.60
CA PRO A 434 26.87 9.01 -9.90
C PRO A 434 26.40 7.90 -10.83
N VAL A 435 25.27 8.12 -11.49
CA VAL A 435 24.65 7.21 -12.47
C VAL A 435 24.25 7.96 -13.74
N ASN A 436 24.01 7.21 -14.81
CA ASN A 436 23.34 7.74 -16.00
C ASN A 436 21.81 7.87 -15.82
N ASP A 437 21.10 8.24 -16.89
CA ASP A 437 19.65 8.36 -16.95
C ASP A 437 18.91 7.00 -17.03
N GLU A 438 19.62 5.89 -16.84
CA GLU A 438 19.08 4.53 -16.75
C GLU A 438 19.42 3.85 -15.41
N GLU A 439 19.80 4.63 -14.39
CA GLU A 439 20.20 4.19 -13.05
C GLU A 439 21.44 3.26 -13.04
N GLN A 440 22.23 3.24 -14.12
CA GLN A 440 23.46 2.45 -14.27
C GLN A 440 24.68 3.22 -13.73
N THR A 441 25.55 2.53 -12.98
CA THR A 441 26.82 3.09 -12.51
C THR A 441 27.88 3.11 -13.63
N ASN A 442 29.13 3.50 -13.32
CA ASN A 442 30.25 3.31 -14.25
C ASN A 442 30.64 1.84 -14.51
N VAL A 443 30.00 0.88 -13.83
CA VAL A 443 30.23 -0.57 -13.98
C VAL A 443 28.98 -1.18 -14.64
N PRO A 444 29.06 -1.72 -15.88
CA PRO A 444 27.87 -1.99 -16.70
C PRO A 444 26.82 -2.97 -16.13
N HIS A 445 27.21 -3.86 -15.21
CA HIS A 445 26.33 -4.82 -14.55
C HIS A 445 25.86 -4.36 -13.15
N ILE A 446 26.30 -3.20 -12.68
CA ILE A 446 25.93 -2.63 -11.37
C ILE A 446 25.15 -1.34 -11.55
N TYR A 447 24.01 -1.27 -10.87
CA TYR A 447 23.02 -0.19 -10.93
C TYR A 447 22.78 0.34 -9.51
N ALA A 448 22.30 1.56 -9.35
CA ALA A 448 21.97 2.14 -8.04
C ALA A 448 20.61 2.83 -8.06
N ILE A 449 19.83 2.74 -6.99
CA ILE A 449 18.48 3.32 -6.90
C ILE A 449 18.17 3.91 -5.52
N GLY A 450 17.31 4.93 -5.50
CA GLY A 450 16.91 5.64 -4.28
C GLY A 450 17.98 6.59 -3.76
N ASP A 451 17.93 6.82 -2.46
CA ASP A 451 18.56 7.94 -1.75
C ASP A 451 20.09 8.05 -1.94
N ILE A 452 20.78 6.94 -2.26
CA ILE A 452 22.23 6.91 -2.54
C ILE A 452 22.62 7.54 -3.90
N LEU A 453 21.66 7.92 -4.74
CA LEU A 453 21.92 8.52 -6.05
C LEU A 453 22.32 9.99 -5.96
N GLU A 454 23.36 10.36 -6.71
CA GLU A 454 23.76 11.76 -6.82
C GLU A 454 22.75 12.59 -7.62
N GLY A 455 22.33 13.73 -7.05
CA GLY A 455 21.48 14.71 -7.74
C GLY A 455 20.04 14.25 -7.98
N LYS A 456 19.51 13.31 -7.18
CA LYS A 456 18.13 12.80 -7.27
C LYS A 456 17.38 13.01 -5.95
N TRP A 457 16.05 13.05 -6.03
CA TRP A 457 15.18 13.21 -4.86
C TRP A 457 15.19 11.96 -3.94
N GLU A 458 15.47 12.18 -2.66
CA GLU A 458 15.55 11.19 -1.57
C GLU A 458 14.14 10.76 -1.07
N LEU A 459 13.30 10.31 -2.00
CA LEU A 459 11.86 10.08 -1.77
C LEU A 459 11.46 8.64 -2.08
N THR A 460 10.67 8.02 -1.19
CA THR A 460 10.25 6.62 -1.34
C THR A 460 9.43 6.33 -2.61
N PRO A 461 8.48 7.19 -3.07
CA PRO A 461 7.83 6.98 -4.35
C PRO A 461 8.81 6.96 -5.54
N VAL A 462 9.82 7.84 -5.52
CA VAL A 462 10.89 7.89 -6.53
C VAL A 462 11.73 6.62 -6.50
N ALA A 463 12.16 6.17 -5.32
CA ALA A 463 12.92 4.92 -5.16
C ALA A 463 12.13 3.69 -5.65
N ILE A 464 10.83 3.62 -5.35
CA ILE A 464 9.93 2.53 -5.81
C ILE A 464 9.78 2.56 -7.34
N GLN A 465 9.60 3.74 -7.93
CA GLN A 465 9.40 3.90 -9.37
C GLN A 465 10.68 3.58 -10.14
N ALA A 466 11.83 4.10 -9.72
CA ALA A 466 13.13 3.77 -10.27
C ALA A 466 13.39 2.26 -10.23
N GLY A 467 13.19 1.61 -9.07
CA GLY A 467 13.37 0.17 -8.92
C GLY A 467 12.48 -0.68 -9.84
N ARG A 468 11.19 -0.33 -9.97
CA ARG A 468 10.26 -1.01 -10.90
C ARG A 468 10.67 -0.84 -12.36
N LEU A 469 10.93 0.40 -12.78
CA LEU A 469 11.25 0.70 -14.17
C LEU A 469 12.60 0.10 -14.57
N LEU A 470 13.62 0.17 -13.70
CA LEU A 470 14.90 -0.49 -13.91
C LEU A 470 14.73 -2.00 -14.13
N ALA A 471 14.01 -2.70 -13.25
CA ALA A 471 13.76 -4.14 -13.41
C ALA A 471 13.06 -4.47 -14.75
N ARG A 472 12.14 -3.63 -15.21
CA ARG A 472 11.50 -3.75 -16.53
C ARG A 472 12.48 -3.51 -17.69
N ARG A 473 13.36 -2.51 -17.61
CA ARG A 473 14.40 -2.29 -18.62
C ARG A 473 15.36 -3.48 -18.71
N LEU A 474 15.79 -4.01 -17.56
CA LEU A 474 16.73 -5.13 -17.49
C LEU A 474 16.16 -6.46 -18.01
N TYR A 475 14.86 -6.74 -17.78
CA TYR A 475 14.31 -8.10 -17.94
C TYR A 475 13.00 -8.21 -18.75
N SER A 476 12.40 -7.11 -19.20
CA SER A 476 11.21 -7.13 -20.09
C SER A 476 11.38 -6.40 -21.41
N GLY A 477 12.57 -5.83 -21.68
CA GLY A 477 12.82 -5.04 -22.90
C GLY A 477 12.18 -3.66 -22.92
N SER A 478 11.66 -3.18 -21.78
CA SER A 478 11.12 -1.83 -21.65
C SER A 478 12.20 -0.76 -21.90
N THR A 479 11.80 0.36 -22.48
CA THR A 479 12.64 1.57 -22.66
C THR A 479 12.36 2.66 -21.63
N VAL A 480 11.33 2.49 -20.78
CA VAL A 480 10.82 3.55 -19.90
C VAL A 480 11.81 3.89 -18.77
N LYS A 481 12.23 5.15 -18.73
CA LYS A 481 13.15 5.73 -17.74
C LYS A 481 12.38 6.32 -16.56
N CYS A 482 13.03 6.48 -15.40
CA CYS A 482 12.41 7.14 -14.27
C CYS A 482 12.44 8.66 -14.49
N ASP A 483 11.28 9.31 -14.39
CA ASP A 483 11.19 10.77 -14.45
C ASP A 483 11.45 11.37 -13.05
N TYR A 484 12.39 12.29 -12.98
CA TYR A 484 12.84 12.99 -11.77
C TYR A 484 12.50 14.49 -11.77
N ILE A 485 11.84 14.99 -12.83
CA ILE A 485 11.38 16.38 -12.96
C ILE A 485 9.99 16.49 -12.31
N ASN A 486 9.62 17.66 -11.77
CA ASN A 486 8.31 17.93 -11.16
C ASN A 486 7.82 16.79 -10.25
N VAL A 487 8.63 16.44 -9.25
CA VAL A 487 8.30 15.45 -8.22
C VAL A 487 7.57 16.18 -7.08
N PRO A 488 6.28 15.89 -6.82
CA PRO A 488 5.57 16.50 -5.69
C PRO A 488 6.16 16.02 -4.37
N THR A 489 6.31 16.94 -3.42
CA THR A 489 6.91 16.74 -2.10
C THR A 489 6.06 17.40 -1.03
N THR A 490 6.02 16.82 0.18
CA THR A 490 5.29 17.41 1.32
C THR A 490 6.11 17.27 2.59
N VAL A 491 6.21 18.37 3.33
CA VAL A 491 6.78 18.46 4.68
C VAL A 491 5.62 18.49 5.67
N PHE A 492 5.56 17.50 6.56
CA PHE A 492 4.47 17.28 7.51
C PHE A 492 4.72 18.03 8.83
N THR A 493 4.89 19.34 8.73
CA THR A 493 4.84 20.28 9.86
C THR A 493 3.40 20.46 10.36
N PRO A 494 3.16 21.03 11.56
CA PRO A 494 1.82 21.15 12.15
C PRO A 494 0.80 21.86 11.26
N LEU A 495 1.27 22.84 10.48
CA LEU A 495 0.66 23.26 9.22
C LEU A 495 1.53 22.70 8.08
N GLU A 496 0.95 21.88 7.21
CA GLU A 496 1.71 21.10 6.23
C GLU A 496 2.14 21.96 5.03
N TYR A 497 3.35 21.73 4.51
CA TYR A 497 3.87 22.43 3.33
C TYR A 497 4.06 21.46 2.17
N GLY A 498 3.25 21.63 1.13
CA GLY A 498 3.33 20.91 -0.15
C GLY A 498 3.98 21.75 -1.24
N ALA A 499 4.81 21.13 -2.08
CA ALA A 499 5.48 21.78 -3.19
C ALA A 499 5.64 20.86 -4.41
N CYS A 500 5.65 21.42 -5.61
CA CYS A 500 6.04 20.73 -6.84
C CYS A 500 6.74 21.70 -7.82
N GLY A 501 7.73 21.21 -8.56
CA GLY A 501 8.51 22.02 -9.50
C GLY A 501 9.64 22.83 -8.85
N LEU A 502 9.88 24.03 -9.37
CA LEU A 502 10.91 24.96 -8.90
C LEU A 502 10.39 25.85 -7.77
N SER A 503 11.29 26.27 -6.88
CA SER A 503 11.03 27.34 -5.93
C SER A 503 11.22 28.73 -6.55
N GLU A 504 10.71 29.78 -5.92
CA GLU A 504 10.68 31.14 -6.46
C GLU A 504 12.09 31.68 -6.72
N GLU A 505 13.00 31.56 -5.75
CA GLU A 505 14.38 32.02 -5.90
C GLU A 505 15.15 31.24 -6.98
N ARG A 506 14.79 29.96 -7.21
CA ARG A 506 15.40 29.13 -8.26
C ARG A 506 14.79 29.39 -9.65
N ALA A 507 13.52 29.76 -9.73
CA ALA A 507 12.90 30.20 -10.97
C ALA A 507 13.52 31.52 -11.45
N THR A 508 13.65 32.52 -10.56
CA THR A 508 14.35 33.77 -10.83
C THR A 508 15.81 33.56 -11.24
N GLU A 509 16.54 32.65 -10.59
CA GLU A 509 17.94 32.32 -10.98
C GLU A 509 18.04 31.69 -12.39
N LEU A 510 17.03 30.91 -12.80
CA LEU A 510 17.05 30.19 -14.08
C LEU A 510 16.54 31.00 -15.28
N TYR A 511 15.53 31.84 -15.07
CA TYR A 511 14.82 32.55 -16.16
C TYR A 511 14.96 34.08 -16.08
N GLY A 512 15.45 34.63 -14.97
CA GLY A 512 15.49 36.08 -14.71
C GLY A 512 14.15 36.61 -14.16
N GLN A 513 14.22 37.61 -13.29
CA GLN A 513 13.04 38.13 -12.56
C GLN A 513 11.94 38.63 -13.50
N ASP A 514 12.31 39.35 -14.57
CA ASP A 514 11.38 39.97 -15.52
C ASP A 514 10.55 38.94 -16.33
N ASN A 515 10.94 37.66 -16.30
CA ASN A 515 10.27 36.55 -16.98
C ASN A 515 9.40 35.68 -16.05
N ILE A 516 9.31 36.04 -14.76
CA ILE A 516 8.64 35.27 -13.72
C ILE A 516 7.49 36.07 -13.10
N GLU A 517 6.27 35.55 -13.25
CA GLU A 517 5.08 36.08 -12.57
C GLU A 517 4.65 35.12 -11.45
N VAL A 518 4.47 35.65 -10.23
CA VAL A 518 4.11 34.85 -9.05
C VAL A 518 2.72 35.25 -8.56
N TYR A 519 1.73 34.40 -8.82
CA TYR A 519 0.36 34.56 -8.36
C TYR A 519 0.21 33.93 -6.97
N HIS A 520 -0.42 34.62 -6.03
CA HIS A 520 -0.48 34.17 -4.63
C HIS A 520 -1.68 34.73 -3.84
N SER A 521 -2.06 34.03 -2.77
CA SER A 521 -3.12 34.44 -1.84
C SER A 521 -2.89 33.83 -0.47
N LEU A 522 -3.24 34.56 0.60
CA LEU A 522 -3.56 33.94 1.88
C LEU A 522 -4.99 33.39 1.82
N PHE A 523 -5.30 32.40 2.65
CA PHE A 523 -6.66 31.87 2.79
C PHE A 523 -6.91 31.35 4.21
N TRP A 524 -8.19 31.19 4.54
CA TRP A 524 -8.65 30.61 5.80
C TRP A 524 -9.51 29.36 5.51
N PRO A 525 -9.07 28.15 5.90
CA PRO A 525 -9.88 26.94 5.79
C PRO A 525 -11.24 27.10 6.48
N LEU A 526 -12.33 26.61 5.87
CA LEU A 526 -13.67 26.74 6.45
C LEU A 526 -13.74 26.06 7.83
N GLU A 527 -13.04 24.94 7.98
CA GLU A 527 -12.91 24.15 9.20
C GLU A 527 -12.23 24.92 10.34
N PHE A 528 -11.43 25.95 10.02
CA PHE A 528 -10.71 26.77 11.00
C PHE A 528 -11.55 27.96 11.51
N THR A 529 -12.66 28.28 10.85
CA THR A 529 -13.50 29.45 11.16
C THR A 529 -14.25 29.29 12.49
N VAL A 530 -15.01 28.20 12.66
CA VAL A 530 -15.82 27.93 13.87
C VAL A 530 -14.95 27.74 15.12
N PRO A 531 -13.78 27.06 15.07
CA PRO A 531 -12.86 27.02 16.20
C PRO A 531 -12.23 28.38 16.56
N GLY A 532 -12.18 29.31 15.61
CA GLY A 532 -11.49 30.58 15.76
C GLY A 532 -9.97 30.45 15.72
N ARG A 533 -9.42 29.50 14.92
CA ARG A 533 -7.97 29.45 14.66
C ARG A 533 -7.55 30.65 13.81
N ASP A 534 -6.28 31.07 13.92
CA ASP A 534 -5.69 32.18 13.15
C ASP A 534 -6.19 32.24 11.69
N ASN A 535 -6.74 33.39 11.31
CA ASN A 535 -7.03 33.70 9.91
C ASN A 535 -5.74 34.07 9.16
N ASN A 536 -5.78 34.03 7.83
CA ASN A 536 -4.69 34.49 6.96
C ASN A 536 -3.30 33.87 7.25
N ARG A 537 -3.25 32.64 7.78
CA ARG A 537 -2.02 31.85 7.96
C ARG A 537 -1.73 30.87 6.83
N CYS A 538 -2.77 30.29 6.25
CA CYS A 538 -2.60 29.37 5.13
C CYS A 538 -2.32 30.19 3.86
N TYR A 539 -1.44 29.69 2.99
CA TYR A 539 -0.86 30.46 1.88
C TYR A 539 -0.68 29.56 0.66
N ALA A 540 -1.10 30.07 -0.49
CA ALA A 540 -0.99 29.41 -1.79
C ALA A 540 -0.22 30.32 -2.74
N LYS A 541 0.74 29.76 -3.50
CA LYS A 541 1.36 30.46 -4.63
C LYS A 541 1.70 29.51 -5.80
N ILE A 542 1.68 30.08 -7.00
CA ILE A 542 2.17 29.45 -8.23
C ILE A 542 3.15 30.39 -8.93
N ILE A 543 4.17 29.81 -9.54
CA ILE A 543 5.25 30.51 -10.22
C ILE A 543 5.13 30.18 -11.71
N CYS A 544 4.86 31.20 -12.52
CA CYS A 544 4.60 31.09 -13.95
C CYS A 544 5.79 31.62 -14.76
N ASN A 545 6.15 30.90 -15.82
CA ASN A 545 7.15 31.35 -16.79
C ASN A 545 6.45 32.08 -17.94
N THR A 546 6.59 33.41 -18.01
CA THR A 546 5.91 34.24 -19.01
C THR A 546 6.40 33.96 -20.43
N LEU A 547 7.67 33.55 -20.58
CA LEU A 547 8.27 33.14 -21.86
C LEU A 547 7.67 31.84 -22.45
N ASP A 548 6.86 31.12 -21.68
CA ASP A 548 6.32 29.80 -22.03
C ASP A 548 4.80 29.73 -21.76
N ASN A 549 4.09 30.79 -22.18
CA ASN A 549 2.63 30.92 -22.10
C ASN A 549 2.09 30.73 -20.67
N ASP A 550 2.72 31.40 -19.69
CA ASP A 550 2.43 31.29 -18.26
C ASP A 550 2.35 29.84 -17.76
N ARG A 551 3.23 28.96 -18.25
CA ARG A 551 3.37 27.60 -17.74
C ARG A 551 3.75 27.66 -16.26
N VAL A 552 3.01 26.91 -15.44
CA VAL A 552 3.30 26.76 -14.01
C VAL A 552 4.54 25.89 -13.86
N ILE A 553 5.66 26.52 -13.50
CA ILE A 553 6.96 25.88 -13.27
C ILE A 553 7.24 25.62 -11.78
N GLY A 554 6.47 26.25 -10.89
CA GLY A 554 6.51 26.02 -9.45
C GLY A 554 5.12 26.14 -8.81
N PHE A 555 4.83 25.27 -7.86
CA PHE A 555 3.57 25.20 -7.12
C PHE A 555 3.88 25.04 -5.62
N HIS A 556 3.26 25.85 -4.77
CA HIS A 556 3.48 25.81 -3.31
C HIS A 556 2.19 26.06 -2.54
N TYR A 557 1.96 25.25 -1.51
CA TYR A 557 0.79 25.30 -0.64
C TYR A 557 1.21 25.07 0.82
N LEU A 558 0.90 26.02 1.71
CA LEU A 558 1.01 25.88 3.16
C LEU A 558 -0.41 25.89 3.74
N GLY A 559 -0.84 24.74 4.28
CA GLY A 559 -2.22 24.55 4.72
C GLY A 559 -2.48 23.13 5.26
N PRO A 560 -3.70 22.84 5.72
CA PRO A 560 -4.08 21.46 6.05
C PRO A 560 -4.10 20.57 4.79
N ASN A 561 -3.82 19.27 4.96
CA ASN A 561 -3.91 18.24 3.91
C ASN A 561 -3.04 18.53 2.65
N ALA A 562 -1.86 19.12 2.84
CA ALA A 562 -1.01 19.62 1.76
C ALA A 562 -0.53 18.52 0.79
N GLY A 563 -0.38 17.29 1.28
CA GLY A 563 -0.05 16.13 0.44
C GLY A 563 -1.13 15.85 -0.60
N GLU A 564 -2.39 15.82 -0.15
CA GLU A 564 -3.53 15.45 -1.00
C GLU A 564 -3.81 16.55 -2.04
N VAL A 565 -3.73 17.83 -1.63
CA VAL A 565 -3.82 18.99 -2.54
C VAL A 565 -2.71 18.95 -3.60
N THR A 566 -1.45 18.82 -3.19
CA THR A 566 -0.29 18.89 -4.10
C THR A 566 -0.22 17.71 -5.07
N GLN A 567 -0.72 16.53 -4.69
CA GLN A 567 -0.66 15.33 -5.53
C GLN A 567 -1.44 15.48 -6.84
N GLY A 568 -2.57 16.20 -6.84
CA GLY A 568 -3.33 16.51 -8.05
C GLY A 568 -2.57 17.46 -8.98
N PHE A 569 -2.11 18.60 -8.47
CA PHE A 569 -1.37 19.60 -9.25
C PHE A 569 -0.03 19.06 -9.78
N GLY A 570 0.62 18.12 -9.08
CA GLY A 570 1.81 17.43 -9.58
C GLY A 570 1.57 16.64 -10.89
N VAL A 571 0.33 16.18 -11.15
CA VAL A 571 -0.04 15.59 -12.45
C VAL A 571 -0.25 16.68 -13.49
N ALA A 572 -0.96 17.77 -13.14
CA ALA A 572 -1.17 18.90 -14.03
C ALA A 572 0.15 19.55 -14.50
N MET A 573 1.13 19.70 -13.60
CA MET A 573 2.47 20.19 -13.94
C MET A 573 3.27 19.22 -14.84
N LYS A 574 2.97 17.91 -14.82
CA LYS A 574 3.52 16.95 -15.80
C LYS A 574 2.81 16.99 -17.14
N CYS A 575 1.54 17.40 -17.17
CA CYS A 575 0.83 17.76 -18.39
C CYS A 575 1.20 19.16 -18.93
N GLY A 576 2.03 19.93 -18.20
CA GLY A 576 2.52 21.25 -18.60
C GLY A 576 1.52 22.38 -18.41
N VAL A 577 0.68 22.32 -17.35
CA VAL A 577 -0.41 23.28 -17.07
C VAL A 577 0.02 24.76 -17.09
N THR A 578 -0.86 25.62 -17.61
CA THR A 578 -0.69 27.08 -17.65
C THR A 578 -1.61 27.80 -16.65
N LYS A 579 -1.34 29.08 -16.38
CA LYS A 579 -2.23 29.93 -15.55
C LYS A 579 -3.67 29.95 -16.06
N GLU A 580 -3.87 30.15 -17.36
CA GLU A 580 -5.18 30.14 -18.03
C GLU A 580 -5.96 28.83 -17.77
N GLN A 581 -5.27 27.68 -17.75
CA GLN A 581 -5.89 26.38 -17.48
C GLN A 581 -6.31 26.19 -16.02
N LEU A 582 -5.65 26.88 -15.08
CA LEU A 582 -6.10 26.93 -13.69
C LEU A 582 -7.33 27.85 -13.53
N ASP A 583 -7.31 29.03 -14.16
CA ASP A 583 -8.40 30.01 -14.07
C ASP A 583 -9.69 29.56 -14.79
N THR A 584 -9.56 28.70 -15.80
CA THR A 584 -10.71 28.07 -16.50
C THR A 584 -11.19 26.78 -15.85
N THR A 585 -10.48 26.28 -14.83
CA THR A 585 -10.91 25.12 -14.03
C THR A 585 -11.87 25.59 -12.93
N ILE A 586 -13.08 25.02 -12.87
CA ILE A 586 -14.04 25.36 -11.81
C ILE A 586 -13.63 24.68 -10.49
N GLY A 587 -13.44 25.48 -9.44
CA GLY A 587 -13.14 25.01 -8.09
C GLY A 587 -14.27 24.17 -7.46
N ILE A 588 -13.89 23.25 -6.57
CA ILE A 588 -14.82 22.49 -5.73
C ILE A 588 -15.00 23.27 -4.43
N HIS A 589 -16.24 23.71 -4.13
CA HIS A 589 -16.53 24.54 -2.97
C HIS A 589 -17.34 23.79 -1.90
N PRO A 590 -17.01 23.89 -0.60
CA PRO A 590 -15.80 24.52 -0.04
C PRO A 590 -14.62 23.53 -0.02
N THR A 591 -13.44 23.92 -0.54
CA THR A 591 -12.19 23.18 -0.35
C THR A 591 -10.97 24.10 -0.30
N CYS A 592 -9.95 23.76 0.49
CA CYS A 592 -8.68 24.52 0.50
C CYS A 592 -7.94 24.51 -0.86
N ALA A 593 -8.27 23.59 -1.77
CA ALA A 593 -7.64 23.49 -3.09
C ALA A 593 -8.22 24.50 -4.11
N GLU A 594 -9.45 25.00 -3.90
CA GLU A 594 -10.13 25.87 -4.87
C GLU A 594 -9.43 27.23 -5.05
N VAL A 595 -8.64 27.66 -4.05
CA VAL A 595 -7.85 28.91 -4.11
C VAL A 595 -6.97 29.01 -5.36
N PHE A 596 -6.44 27.87 -5.85
CA PHE A 596 -5.61 27.83 -7.06
C PHE A 596 -6.37 28.13 -8.36
N THR A 597 -7.70 28.04 -8.38
CA THR A 597 -8.55 28.40 -9.51
C THR A 597 -8.93 29.89 -9.54
N THR A 598 -8.51 30.66 -8.51
CA THR A 598 -8.93 32.06 -8.30
C THR A 598 -7.78 33.00 -7.93
N LEU A 599 -6.52 32.58 -8.10
CA LEU A 599 -5.35 33.42 -7.81
C LEU A 599 -5.23 34.59 -8.81
N GLN A 600 -5.65 35.79 -8.39
CA GLN A 600 -5.59 37.00 -9.22
C GLN A 600 -4.46 37.97 -8.81
N VAL A 601 -4.09 38.02 -7.53
CA VAL A 601 -3.05 38.93 -7.02
C VAL A 601 -1.67 38.36 -7.34
N THR A 602 -0.74 39.24 -7.73
CA THR A 602 0.65 38.87 -8.03
C THR A 602 1.66 39.65 -7.20
N LYS A 603 2.84 39.07 -6.96
CA LYS A 603 3.93 39.76 -6.25
C LYS A 603 4.38 41.05 -6.95
N ASN A 604 4.40 41.05 -8.29
CA ASN A 604 4.81 42.22 -9.07
C ASN A 604 3.74 43.34 -9.02
N SER A 605 2.46 43.00 -8.81
CA SER A 605 1.37 43.98 -8.64
C SER A 605 1.37 44.73 -7.30
N GLY A 606 1.99 44.16 -6.26
CA GLY A 606 1.98 44.71 -4.90
C GLY A 606 0.60 44.73 -4.21
N GLY A 607 -0.39 44.01 -4.74
CA GLY A 607 -1.73 43.93 -4.18
C GLY A 607 -1.80 43.22 -2.82
N ASP A 608 -2.87 43.49 -2.06
CA ASP A 608 -3.12 42.78 -0.80
C ASP A 608 -3.56 41.33 -1.06
N ILE A 609 -2.95 40.40 -0.31
CA ILE A 609 -3.19 38.96 -0.38
C ILE A 609 -4.00 38.43 0.82
N ALA A 610 -4.33 39.26 1.80
CA ALA A 610 -5.16 38.86 2.92
C ALA A 610 -6.62 38.65 2.47
N GLN A 611 -7.25 37.56 2.90
CA GLN A 611 -8.70 37.46 2.82
C GLN A 611 -9.30 38.50 3.78
N ALA A 612 -10.04 39.44 3.20
CA ALA A 612 -10.84 40.41 3.95
C ALA A 612 -11.89 39.66 4.78
N GLY A 613 -11.78 39.78 6.12
CA GLY A 613 -12.74 39.19 7.04
C GLY A 613 -14.18 39.64 6.72
N SER A 614 -15.15 38.74 6.91
CA SER A 614 -16.47 38.81 6.27
C SER A 614 -17.42 39.87 6.85
N VAL A 615 -17.10 41.15 6.61
CA VAL A 615 -18.10 42.19 6.38
C VAL A 615 -17.85 42.77 4.99
N SER A 616 -18.45 42.15 3.97
CA SER A 616 -18.42 42.70 2.61
C SER A 616 -18.89 44.15 2.65
N LEU A 617 -18.18 45.05 1.96
CA LEU A 617 -18.57 46.46 1.86
C LEU A 617 -20.01 46.61 1.37
N SER A 618 -20.47 45.70 0.48
CA SER A 618 -21.85 45.61 0.03
C SER A 618 -22.85 45.33 1.15
N VAL A 619 -22.51 44.48 2.13
CA VAL A 619 -23.37 44.18 3.30
C VAL A 619 -23.40 45.36 4.27
N PHE A 620 -22.27 46.05 4.47
CA PHE A 620 -22.24 47.28 5.28
C PHE A 620 -23.06 48.40 4.62
N LEU A 621 -22.88 48.62 3.32
CA LEU A 621 -23.64 49.61 2.54
C LEU A 621 -25.13 49.26 2.48
N LEU A 622 -25.51 47.99 2.31
CA LEU A 622 -26.92 47.55 2.38
C LEU A 622 -27.51 47.79 3.78
N SER A 623 -26.78 47.47 4.85
CA SER A 623 -27.23 47.71 6.22
C SER A 623 -27.43 49.21 6.48
N VAL A 624 -26.50 50.06 6.05
CA VAL A 624 -26.62 51.53 6.12
C VAL A 624 -27.79 52.04 5.27
N ALA A 625 -27.97 51.53 4.06
CA ALA A 625 -29.09 51.91 3.18
C ALA A 625 -30.45 51.53 3.78
N VAL A 626 -30.59 50.33 4.35
CA VAL A 626 -31.80 49.90 5.07
C VAL A 626 -32.05 50.79 6.28
N LEU A 627 -31.02 51.13 7.06
CA LEU A 627 -31.15 52.02 8.22
C LEU A 627 -31.61 53.42 7.82
N VAL A 628 -31.02 53.99 6.76
CA VAL A 628 -31.40 55.31 6.20
C VAL A 628 -32.83 55.27 5.67
N CYS A 629 -33.22 54.22 4.94
CA CYS A 629 -34.59 54.06 4.44
C CYS A 629 -35.59 53.96 5.60
N ALA A 630 -35.29 53.20 6.66
CA ALA A 630 -36.14 53.09 7.83
C ALA A 630 -36.33 54.43 8.57
N VAL A 631 -35.25 55.21 8.75
CA VAL A 631 -35.32 56.56 9.33
C VAL A 631 -36.16 57.51 8.48
N TRP A 632 -36.00 57.48 7.16
CA TRP A 632 -36.84 58.27 6.24
C TRP A 632 -38.31 57.86 6.26
N LEU A 633 -38.61 56.56 6.38
CA LEU A 633 -39.98 56.04 6.42
C LEU A 633 -40.67 56.44 7.74
N VAL A 634 -39.97 56.39 8.87
CA VAL A 634 -40.45 56.92 10.16
C VAL A 634 -40.67 58.44 10.09
N ALA A 635 -39.75 59.20 9.48
CA ALA A 635 -39.90 60.64 9.29
C ALA A 635 -41.11 60.99 8.42
N LEU A 636 -41.33 60.26 7.30
CA LEU A 636 -42.49 60.43 6.42
C LEU A 636 -43.80 60.09 7.14
N CYS A 637 -43.86 59.02 7.95
CA CYS A 637 -45.01 58.72 8.79
C CYS A 637 -45.29 59.81 9.84
N GLY A 638 -44.23 60.40 10.42
CA GLY A 638 -44.33 61.56 11.30
C GLY A 638 -44.90 62.80 10.58
N ILE A 639 -44.44 63.08 9.36
CA ILE A 639 -44.94 64.18 8.53
C ILE A 639 -46.40 63.94 8.11
N CYS A 640 -46.77 62.72 7.71
CA CYS A 640 -48.15 62.38 7.35
C CYS A 640 -49.11 62.51 8.54
N THR A 641 -48.72 62.03 9.73
CA THR A 641 -49.55 62.17 10.94
C THR A 641 -49.60 63.62 11.46
N TRP A 642 -48.56 64.43 11.22
CA TRP A 642 -48.60 65.88 11.44
C TRP A 642 -49.56 66.57 10.46
N CYS A 643 -49.46 66.29 9.15
CA CYS A 643 -50.37 66.82 8.12
C CYS A 643 -51.84 66.46 8.40
N GLN A 644 -52.13 65.22 8.82
CA GLN A 644 -53.49 64.82 9.21
C GLN A 644 -54.03 65.57 10.45
N ARG A 645 -53.15 65.99 11.37
CA ARG A 645 -53.53 66.84 12.53
C ARG A 645 -53.71 68.31 12.14
N VAL A 646 -52.90 68.82 11.21
CA VAL A 646 -52.98 70.22 10.72
C VAL A 646 -54.17 70.45 9.78
N LEU A 647 -54.52 69.47 8.96
CA LEU A 647 -55.62 69.56 7.97
C LEU A 647 -57.00 69.17 8.54
N GLY A 648 -57.20 69.29 9.85
CA GLY A 648 -58.39 68.83 10.58
C GLY A 648 -59.69 69.59 10.30
N LYS A 649 -60.22 69.51 9.08
CA LYS A 649 -61.58 69.98 8.75
C LYS A 649 -62.63 68.92 9.04
N ARG A 650 -63.39 69.14 10.11
CA ARG A 650 -64.63 68.42 10.45
C ARG A 650 -65.62 68.48 9.28
N ASN A 651 -66.19 67.34 8.89
CA ASN A 651 -67.53 67.28 8.31
C ASN A 651 -68.45 66.52 9.27
N LYS A 652 -69.61 67.11 9.58
CA LYS A 652 -70.75 66.40 10.19
C LYS A 652 -71.51 65.63 9.07
N PRO A 653 -72.40 64.69 9.42
CA PRO A 653 -73.79 65.10 9.65
C PRO A 653 -74.38 64.50 10.94
N GLY A 654 -75.65 64.82 11.23
CA GLY A 654 -76.42 64.16 12.29
C GLY A 654 -77.87 64.64 12.35
N MET A 655 -78.80 63.72 12.07
CA MET A 655 -80.24 63.63 12.41
C MET A 655 -80.70 62.26 11.83
N GLU A 656 -81.21 61.34 12.64
CA GLU A 656 -82.65 61.00 12.81
C GLU A 656 -83.32 60.32 11.59
N ALA A 657 -84.15 59.27 11.73
CA ALA A 657 -84.37 58.33 12.85
C ALA A 657 -85.15 57.08 12.35
N ALA A 658 -84.81 55.87 12.83
CA ALA A 658 -85.62 54.65 12.66
C ALA A 658 -85.29 53.58 13.74
N SER A 659 -86.29 52.79 14.10
CA SER A 659 -86.37 51.82 15.21
C SER A 659 -85.38 50.63 15.21
N SER A 660 -84.83 50.33 16.40
CA SER A 660 -84.78 49.04 17.16
C SER A 660 -84.83 47.65 16.46
N PRO A 661 -84.29 46.57 17.08
CA PRO A 661 -83.26 46.46 18.14
C PRO A 661 -82.21 45.33 17.86
N ASP A 662 -81.48 44.91 18.93
CA ASP A 662 -80.62 43.72 19.08
C ASP A 662 -79.38 43.60 18.16
N SER A 663 -78.15 43.38 18.66
CA SER A 663 -77.71 42.78 19.93
C SER A 663 -76.38 43.39 20.45
N VAL A 664 -76.21 43.56 21.77
CA VAL A 664 -74.96 44.09 22.36
C VAL A 664 -74.52 43.35 23.64
N ARG A 665 -73.33 42.73 23.60
CA ARG A 665 -72.31 42.60 24.67
C ARG A 665 -71.16 41.71 24.15
N GLY A 666 -69.87 41.99 24.37
CA GLY A 666 -69.24 43.17 24.98
C GLY A 666 -68.03 42.77 25.85
N ARG A 667 -66.81 43.16 25.43
CA ARG A 667 -65.49 42.65 25.88
C ARG A 667 -65.20 41.20 25.44
N GLY A 668 -63.96 40.83 25.10
CA GLY A 668 -62.75 41.64 24.88
C GLY A 668 -61.48 40.88 25.26
N GLU A 669 -60.55 40.72 24.30
CA GLU A 669 -59.16 40.24 24.45
C GLU A 669 -58.97 38.84 25.10
N ASN A 670 -58.37 37.82 24.47
CA ASN A 670 -57.64 37.72 23.21
C ASN A 670 -58.16 36.55 22.34
N LYS A 671 -58.11 36.70 21.01
CA LYS A 671 -58.38 35.58 20.09
C LYS A 671 -57.37 35.52 18.94
N ALA A 672 -56.66 34.39 18.91
CA ALA A 672 -56.40 33.53 17.76
C ALA A 672 -56.19 34.12 16.36
N ILE A 673 -55.11 33.69 15.72
CA ILE A 673 -55.13 33.23 14.32
C ILE A 673 -54.65 31.77 14.30
N ASN A 674 -55.61 30.86 14.39
CA ASN A 674 -55.51 29.49 13.86
C ASN A 674 -56.57 29.40 12.74
N ASP A 675 -56.42 28.41 11.86
CA ASP A 675 -57.42 27.98 10.88
C ASP A 675 -57.83 29.02 9.81
N LEU A 676 -56.87 29.39 8.96
CA LEU A 676 -57.14 29.85 7.59
C LEU A 676 -56.02 29.40 6.64
N ASP A 677 -56.22 28.24 6.01
CA ASP A 677 -55.81 27.84 4.65
C ASP A 677 -55.77 26.30 4.56
N ARG A 678 -56.95 25.70 4.36
CA ARG A 678 -57.13 24.27 4.19
C ARG A 678 -58.29 23.97 3.23
N ASP A 679 -58.12 24.33 1.94
CA ASP A 679 -58.92 23.85 0.81
C ASP A 679 -58.25 24.16 -0.56
N PHE A 680 -56.99 23.73 -0.76
CA PHE A 680 -56.26 23.79 -2.05
C PHE A 680 -55.11 22.75 -1.98
N TRP A 681 -55.17 21.55 -2.55
CA TRP A 681 -56.02 20.97 -3.60
C TRP A 681 -56.55 19.58 -3.21
N ASN A 682 -57.77 19.23 -3.68
CA ASN A 682 -58.19 17.83 -3.81
C ASN A 682 -59.37 17.70 -4.80
N ASN A 683 -59.56 16.49 -5.36
CA ASN A 683 -60.59 16.07 -6.33
C ASN A 683 -60.50 16.64 -7.77
N ASN A 684 -61.02 15.96 -8.81
CA ASN A 684 -60.96 14.53 -9.12
C ASN A 684 -61.21 14.27 -10.64
N ASP A 685 -60.90 13.07 -11.13
CA ASP A 685 -61.37 12.37 -12.35
C ASP A 685 -62.15 13.11 -13.46
N SER A 686 -61.76 12.92 -14.74
CA SER A 686 -62.33 11.82 -15.55
C SER A 686 -61.89 11.72 -17.02
N SER A 687 -61.51 10.50 -17.41
CA SER A 687 -61.73 9.81 -18.71
C SER A 687 -61.38 10.43 -20.10
N ASN A 688 -60.62 9.61 -20.85
CA ASN A 688 -60.87 9.11 -22.22
C ASN A 688 -60.07 9.64 -23.44
N VAL A 689 -59.81 8.72 -24.38
CA VAL A 689 -59.15 8.85 -25.71
C VAL A 689 -57.69 9.39 -25.71
N GLN A 690 -56.58 8.65 -25.82
CA GLN A 690 -56.21 7.37 -26.47
C GLN A 690 -55.70 7.46 -27.93
N GLN A 691 -54.41 7.77 -28.14
CA GLN A 691 -53.55 7.10 -29.16
C GLN A 691 -52.06 7.47 -29.03
N ARG A 692 -51.17 6.47 -29.23
CA ARG A 692 -49.75 6.50 -29.70
C ARG A 692 -48.83 7.67 -29.21
N TRP A 693 -47.68 7.46 -28.57
CA TRP A 693 -46.75 6.30 -28.55
C TRP A 693 -46.32 5.95 -27.10
N SER A 694 -45.83 4.72 -26.89
CA SER A 694 -45.45 4.19 -25.56
C SER A 694 -44.04 3.59 -25.53
N SER A 695 -43.14 4.14 -24.69
CA SER A 695 -42.12 3.41 -23.89
C SER A 695 -41.23 4.39 -23.11
N TYR A 696 -40.86 4.00 -21.86
CA TYR A 696 -40.14 4.80 -20.85
C TYR A 696 -40.93 6.01 -20.32
N PRO A 697 -41.09 6.15 -18.98
CA PRO A 697 -40.24 7.10 -18.24
C PRO A 697 -39.82 6.52 -16.84
N PRO A 698 -39.70 7.23 -15.68
CA PRO A 698 -38.46 7.13 -14.89
C PRO A 698 -38.60 6.80 -13.39
N LYS A 699 -37.52 6.31 -12.76
CA LYS A 699 -37.20 6.45 -11.33
C LYS A 699 -35.68 6.59 -11.16
N GLU A 700 -35.19 7.77 -10.78
CA GLU A 700 -34.89 8.16 -9.38
C GLU A 700 -33.61 7.50 -8.84
N PHE A 701 -32.46 8.06 -9.21
CA PHE A 701 -31.28 8.07 -8.34
C PHE A 701 -31.25 9.42 -7.61
N LEU A 702 -31.84 9.46 -6.42
CA LEU A 702 -31.72 10.62 -5.53
C LEU A 702 -30.31 10.62 -4.92
N LEU A 703 -29.51 11.62 -5.29
CA LEU A 703 -28.20 11.88 -4.69
C LEU A 703 -28.38 12.35 -3.25
N ASN A 704 -28.33 11.43 -2.30
CA ASN A 704 -28.38 11.78 -0.87
C ASN A 704 -26.97 12.13 -0.36
N MET A 705 -26.42 13.24 -0.87
CA MET A 705 -25.26 13.93 -0.32
C MET A 705 -25.73 15.26 0.29
N SER A 706 -25.61 15.42 1.61
CA SER A 706 -25.76 16.71 2.30
C SER A 706 -25.09 16.70 3.69
N PRO A 707 -24.71 17.86 4.23
CA PRO A 707 -23.93 17.99 5.46
C PRO A 707 -24.76 17.92 6.77
N TYR A 708 -24.09 18.16 7.90
CA TYR A 708 -24.49 17.91 9.29
C TYR A 708 -25.87 18.42 9.79
N ALA A 709 -26.62 17.50 10.42
CA ALA A 709 -27.50 17.67 11.62
C ALA A 709 -28.75 18.61 11.50
N PRO A 710 -29.59 18.84 12.56
CA PRO A 710 -29.73 18.24 13.92
C PRO A 710 -31.20 17.91 14.38
N TYR A 711 -31.39 17.58 15.68
CA TYR A 711 -32.63 17.54 16.52
C TYR A 711 -33.62 16.33 16.45
N GLY A 712 -34.33 15.97 17.54
CA GLY A 712 -34.33 16.56 18.91
C GLY A 712 -35.18 15.86 20.00
N ASP A 713 -35.02 16.33 21.25
CA ASP A 713 -35.66 15.94 22.55
C ASP A 713 -36.99 16.71 22.83
N PRO A 714 -37.99 16.17 23.58
CA PRO A 714 -38.25 16.68 24.95
C PRO A 714 -38.94 15.73 25.99
N ARG A 715 -38.26 15.54 27.13
CA ARG A 715 -38.76 15.74 28.54
C ARG A 715 -39.78 14.80 29.27
N LEU A 716 -39.42 14.58 30.55
CA LEU A 716 -40.22 14.41 31.80
C LEU A 716 -40.78 13.04 32.29
N THR A 717 -40.74 12.90 33.62
CA THR A 717 -41.20 11.84 34.55
C THR A 717 -42.70 12.01 34.93
N PRO A 718 -43.43 11.15 35.70
CA PRO A 718 -42.96 10.25 36.80
C PRO A 718 -43.73 8.92 37.07
N ASN A 719 -43.44 8.30 38.24
CA ASN A 719 -44.13 7.19 38.94
C ASN A 719 -44.05 5.79 38.29
N GLY A 720 -43.98 4.67 39.02
CA GLY A 720 -43.84 4.37 40.47
C GLY A 720 -44.01 2.83 40.64
N ALA A 721 -43.85 2.15 41.77
CA ALA A 721 -43.32 2.38 43.11
C ALA A 721 -43.67 1.08 43.91
N VAL A 722 -42.72 0.37 44.53
CA VAL A 722 -43.01 -0.68 45.54
C VAL A 722 -41.96 -0.67 46.68
N ASP A 723 -42.21 0.22 47.64
CA ASP A 723 -42.36 -0.03 49.09
C ASP A 723 -41.37 -0.92 49.91
N LYS A 724 -41.17 -0.50 51.18
CA LYS A 724 -40.44 -1.13 52.32
C LYS A 724 -38.90 -1.15 52.24
N GLY A 725 -38.15 -0.84 53.31
CA GLY A 725 -38.51 -0.36 54.67
C GLY A 725 -37.26 0.08 55.45
N GLY A 726 -37.40 0.90 56.51
CA GLY A 726 -36.27 1.63 57.14
C GLY A 726 -35.94 1.31 58.61
N GLN A 727 -35.25 2.27 59.27
CA GLN A 727 -34.44 2.18 60.54
C GLN A 727 -33.01 1.65 60.27
N GLY A 728 -31.90 2.16 60.85
CA GLY A 728 -31.57 3.26 61.79
C GLY A 728 -30.12 3.03 62.29
N GLY A 729 -29.30 3.93 62.88
CA GLY A 729 -29.39 5.36 63.22
C GLY A 729 -28.09 5.82 63.95
N ALA A 730 -28.04 7.05 64.48
CA ALA A 730 -26.99 7.65 65.35
C ALA A 730 -25.59 8.01 64.75
N GLY A 731 -24.93 9.01 65.38
CA GLY A 731 -23.51 9.41 65.21
C GLY A 731 -22.69 9.11 66.50
N PRO A 732 -21.67 9.89 66.94
CA PRO A 732 -21.16 11.20 66.44
C PRO A 732 -19.59 11.29 66.35
N SER A 733 -19.03 12.52 66.33
CA SER A 733 -17.58 12.87 66.39
C SER A 733 -16.94 12.68 67.80
N PRO A 734 -15.59 12.67 67.98
CA PRO A 734 -14.69 13.87 67.96
C PRO A 734 -13.30 13.61 67.26
N GLY A 735 -12.40 14.56 66.96
CA GLY A 735 -11.47 15.37 67.82
C GLY A 735 -10.03 14.78 67.83
N ALA A 736 -8.89 15.43 68.14
CA ALA A 736 -8.46 16.84 68.30
C ALA A 736 -6.89 16.91 68.45
N SER A 737 -6.29 18.11 68.66
CA SER A 737 -4.84 18.43 68.92
C SER A 737 -3.82 18.16 67.78
N ASP A 738 -2.86 19.03 67.41
CA ASP A 738 -1.85 19.86 68.13
C ASP A 738 -0.62 19.05 68.61
N SER A 739 0.64 19.51 68.55
CA SER A 739 1.28 20.84 68.33
C SER A 739 2.64 20.64 67.59
N GLY A 740 3.52 21.57 67.16
CA GLY A 740 3.88 22.97 67.49
C GLY A 740 5.42 23.04 67.63
N GLY A 741 6.19 24.12 67.40
CA GLY A 741 5.98 25.46 66.81
C GLY A 741 7.34 25.95 66.21
N GLY A 742 7.41 26.98 65.35
CA GLY A 742 7.44 28.42 65.69
C GLY A 742 8.81 29.02 65.31
N ALA A 743 9.05 30.33 65.20
CA ALA A 743 8.23 31.55 65.07
C ALA A 743 9.18 32.70 64.60
N CYS A 744 8.78 33.91 64.14
CA CYS A 744 7.47 34.54 63.94
C CYS A 744 7.40 35.09 62.47
N SER A 745 7.23 36.35 62.03
CA SER A 745 6.80 37.68 62.54
C SER A 745 6.60 38.63 61.33
N SER A 746 5.74 39.66 61.31
CA SER A 746 4.61 40.02 62.21
C SER A 746 3.75 41.16 61.61
N THR A 747 2.44 41.13 61.86
CA THR A 747 1.47 42.25 61.91
C THR A 747 1.31 43.25 60.73
N GLY A 748 0.11 43.28 60.13
CA GLY A 748 -0.42 44.40 59.34
C GLY A 748 -1.80 44.08 58.74
N ALA A 749 -2.81 44.95 58.88
CA ALA A 749 -4.20 44.70 58.46
C ALA A 749 -4.73 45.74 57.46
N GLY A 750 -5.73 45.37 56.65
CA GLY A 750 -6.52 46.30 55.81
C GLY A 750 -7.81 46.76 56.53
N PRO A 751 -8.93 47.08 55.82
CA PRO A 751 -9.13 47.20 54.37
C PRO A 751 -9.90 48.48 53.94
N SER A 752 -10.16 48.68 52.64
CA SER A 752 -11.32 49.48 52.13
C SER A 752 -11.55 49.33 50.61
N ARG A 753 -12.76 49.69 50.14
CA ARG A 753 -13.17 49.84 48.73
C ARG A 753 -13.58 51.30 48.46
N SER A 754 -13.56 51.72 47.18
CA SER A 754 -14.39 52.83 46.69
C SER A 754 -14.65 52.70 45.18
N ASP A 755 -15.56 53.51 44.63
CA ASP A 755 -16.29 53.24 43.38
C ASP A 755 -16.19 54.36 42.33
N SER A 756 -16.32 53.97 41.05
CA SER A 756 -17.14 54.61 40.00
C SER A 756 -16.89 56.04 39.43
N ILE A 757 -16.69 56.07 38.09
CA ILE A 757 -17.51 56.82 37.07
C ILE A 757 -17.22 58.30 36.68
N ARG A 758 -16.85 58.46 35.39
CA ARG A 758 -17.15 59.53 34.36
C ARG A 758 -16.65 61.00 34.44
N SER A 759 -16.63 61.59 33.23
CA SER A 759 -16.91 63.01 32.85
C SER A 759 -15.70 63.96 32.69
N MET A 760 -15.63 64.97 31.79
CA MET A 760 -16.09 65.21 30.37
C MET A 760 -15.50 66.60 29.92
N VAL A 761 -15.69 67.04 28.65
CA VAL A 761 -15.63 68.49 28.19
C VAL A 761 -14.22 69.17 28.14
N THR A 762 -13.75 69.99 27.16
CA THR A 762 -14.17 70.44 25.79
C THR A 762 -13.02 71.12 24.98
N GLY A 763 -13.08 71.03 23.64
CA GLY A 763 -12.67 72.11 22.67
C GLY A 763 -11.21 72.17 22.15
N GLY A 764 -10.92 72.62 20.92
CA GLY A 764 -11.80 72.85 19.74
C GLY A 764 -11.21 73.71 18.58
N SER A 765 -11.60 73.41 17.32
CA SER A 765 -11.40 74.17 16.04
C SER A 765 -9.95 74.27 15.48
N LYS A 766 -9.65 74.43 14.16
CA LYS A 766 -10.38 74.69 12.88
C LYS A 766 -9.71 73.82 11.75
N ALA A 767 -10.25 73.41 10.60
CA ALA A 767 -11.49 73.61 9.80
C ALA A 767 -11.41 74.52 8.53
N GLY A 768 -11.27 73.92 7.32
CA GLY A 768 -11.50 74.55 5.99
C GLY A 768 -10.90 73.77 4.78
N ARG A 769 -11.47 73.80 3.54
CA ARG A 769 -12.81 74.23 3.08
C ARG A 769 -13.21 73.64 1.70
N TRP A 770 -14.42 73.09 1.64
CA TRP A 770 -15.35 72.74 0.53
C TRP A 770 -15.14 73.22 -0.93
N GLN A 771 -15.36 72.32 -1.91
CA GLN A 771 -16.43 72.27 -2.96
C GLN A 771 -16.12 71.06 -3.91
N THR A 772 -17.00 70.11 -4.31
CA THR A 772 -18.41 70.05 -4.75
C THR A 772 -18.63 70.41 -6.23
N VAL A 773 -18.95 69.42 -7.10
CA VAL A 773 -19.95 69.45 -8.21
C VAL A 773 -20.07 68.12 -9.00
N GLN A 774 -21.24 67.93 -9.63
CA GLN A 774 -21.78 66.92 -10.57
C GLN A 774 -20.94 66.58 -11.84
N SER A 775 -21.31 65.67 -12.78
CA SER A 775 -22.12 64.41 -12.81
C SER A 775 -22.15 63.82 -14.26
N HIS A 776 -22.92 62.74 -14.52
CA HIS A 776 -23.07 61.97 -15.79
C HIS A 776 -21.87 61.07 -16.16
N MET A 777 -21.99 59.80 -16.61
CA MET A 777 -22.95 59.05 -17.46
C MET A 777 -22.84 59.29 -18.97
N HIS A 778 -22.21 58.33 -19.68
CA HIS A 778 -22.78 57.45 -20.73
C HIS A 778 -21.77 56.28 -20.91
N ALA A 779 -22.16 55.01 -21.07
CA ALA A 779 -22.56 54.35 -22.32
C ALA A 779 -21.62 54.65 -23.52
N GLY A 780 -21.03 53.67 -24.22
CA GLY A 780 -21.02 52.22 -24.02
C GLY A 780 -20.73 51.45 -25.33
N ALA A 781 -20.64 50.12 -25.22
CA ALA A 781 -20.68 49.12 -26.30
C ALA A 781 -19.49 48.96 -27.28
N LEU A 782 -19.41 47.71 -27.78
CA LEU A 782 -18.71 47.19 -28.97
C LEU A 782 -17.19 46.93 -28.93
N ARG A 783 -16.82 45.90 -29.71
CA ARG A 783 -15.52 45.21 -29.82
C ARG A 783 -15.01 45.29 -31.27
N PHE A 784 -13.74 44.94 -31.45
CA PHE A 784 -13.07 44.65 -32.73
C PHE A 784 -12.88 45.89 -33.64
N SER A 785 -11.82 46.02 -34.46
CA SER A 785 -10.95 44.98 -35.02
C SER A 785 -9.59 45.54 -35.52
N ASN A 786 -8.66 44.62 -35.80
CA ASN A 786 -7.68 44.63 -36.91
C ASN A 786 -6.42 45.53 -36.91
N PHE A 787 -5.28 44.83 -37.09
CA PHE A 787 -4.10 45.10 -37.96
C PHE A 787 -3.46 46.50 -38.05
N GLY A 788 -2.12 46.52 -38.03
CA GLY A 788 -1.31 47.68 -38.42
C GLY A 788 0.18 47.49 -38.13
N ASP A 789 0.91 46.87 -39.06
CA ASP A 789 2.32 46.48 -38.85
C ASP A 789 3.32 47.66 -38.99
N THR A 790 4.52 47.42 -38.47
CA THR A 790 5.79 48.18 -38.48
C THR A 790 6.06 49.17 -39.64
N SER A 791 6.75 50.29 -39.34
CA SER A 791 8.22 50.43 -39.61
C SER A 791 8.76 51.89 -39.65
N LEU A 792 10.02 52.08 -39.18
CA LEU A 792 11.02 53.11 -39.59
C LEU A 792 10.70 54.63 -39.37
N SER A 793 11.63 55.60 -39.34
CA SER A 793 13.09 55.65 -39.06
C SER A 793 13.60 57.11 -38.99
N SER A 794 14.76 57.33 -38.34
CA SER A 794 15.92 58.18 -38.80
C SER A 794 16.45 59.32 -37.90
N ALA A 795 17.76 59.59 -38.06
CA ALA A 795 18.57 60.74 -37.59
C ALA A 795 18.81 60.91 -36.06
N SER A 796 19.99 61.34 -35.58
CA SER A 796 21.31 61.58 -36.22
C SER A 796 22.48 61.55 -35.19
N THR A 797 23.73 61.56 -35.68
CA THR A 797 24.99 61.24 -34.96
C THR A 797 25.91 62.44 -34.65
N LEU A 798 26.79 62.31 -33.65
CA LEU A 798 28.21 62.76 -33.59
C LEU A 798 28.89 61.95 -32.43
N GLU A 799 29.96 61.15 -32.61
CA GLU A 799 31.42 61.48 -32.69
C GLU A 799 32.15 61.56 -31.32
N HIS A 800 33.37 61.01 -31.08
CA HIS A 800 34.33 60.24 -31.91
C HIS A 800 35.47 59.51 -31.10
N ILE A 801 36.20 58.52 -31.71
CA ILE A 801 37.63 58.10 -31.49
C ILE A 801 38.08 57.38 -30.16
N PRO A 802 38.94 56.30 -30.15
CA PRO A 802 39.10 55.11 -31.05
C PRO A 802 39.50 53.72 -30.36
N SER A 803 39.48 52.60 -31.13
CA SER A 803 40.35 51.36 -31.15
C SER A 803 41.12 50.77 -29.92
N SER A 804 41.41 49.44 -29.80
CA SER A 804 41.21 48.27 -30.71
C SER A 804 41.45 46.85 -30.08
N ALA A 805 40.78 45.82 -30.66
CA ALA A 805 41.26 44.43 -30.95
C ALA A 805 41.15 43.22 -29.96
N VAL A 806 40.17 42.33 -30.26
CA VAL A 806 40.23 40.83 -30.44
C VAL A 806 40.81 39.88 -29.35
N ALA A 807 39.98 38.96 -28.80
CA ALA A 807 40.26 37.50 -28.66
C ALA A 807 39.09 36.63 -28.09
N ARG A 808 39.14 35.31 -28.36
CA ARG A 808 38.48 34.15 -27.66
C ARG A 808 39.59 33.07 -27.50
N PRO A 809 39.49 31.97 -26.68
CA PRO A 809 38.56 31.61 -25.58
C PRO A 809 39.29 31.04 -24.31
N ARG A 810 38.53 30.37 -23.41
CA ARG A 810 38.89 29.46 -22.28
C ARG A 810 38.92 30.05 -20.85
N PRO A 811 38.36 29.32 -19.86
CA PRO A 811 38.64 29.50 -18.43
C PRO A 811 39.47 28.35 -17.81
N LEU A 812 40.62 28.63 -17.19
CA LEU A 812 41.35 27.66 -16.34
C LEU A 812 42.21 28.34 -15.25
N VAL A 813 41.81 28.16 -13.99
CA VAL A 813 42.66 27.65 -12.87
C VAL A 813 43.72 28.57 -12.17
N ARG A 814 43.92 28.27 -10.86
CA ARG A 814 45.01 28.69 -9.90
C ARG A 814 44.83 30.07 -9.21
N GLN A 815 44.79 30.18 -7.87
CA GLN A 815 45.77 29.94 -6.74
C GLN A 815 46.52 31.25 -6.34
N GLN A 816 47.13 31.47 -5.17
CA GLN A 816 47.35 30.68 -3.92
C GLN A 816 47.65 31.63 -2.74
N SER A 817 47.58 31.15 -1.49
CA SER A 817 48.55 31.45 -0.39
C SER A 817 48.18 30.72 0.92
N LEU A 818 49.07 30.40 1.86
CA LEU A 818 50.45 29.85 1.75
C LEU A 818 50.97 29.51 3.17
N GLN A 819 51.52 28.30 3.40
CA GLN A 819 52.68 28.03 4.28
C GLN A 819 53.05 26.52 4.34
N GLN A 820 54.35 26.24 4.49
CA GLN A 820 55.01 24.97 4.83
C GLN A 820 56.31 25.32 5.59
N PRO A 821 57.04 24.34 6.15
CA PRO A 821 58.27 23.93 5.44
C PRO A 821 58.73 22.45 5.59
N LEU A 822 59.14 21.84 4.46
CA LEU A 822 60.31 20.92 4.26
C LEU A 822 60.34 19.56 5.04
N THR A 823 61.06 18.48 4.67
CA THR A 823 62.24 18.23 3.78
C THR A 823 62.10 16.98 2.84
N HIS A 824 63.21 16.49 2.25
CA HIS A 824 63.35 15.64 1.02
C HIS A 824 63.31 14.08 1.15
N GLN A 825 62.83 13.42 0.05
CA GLN A 825 63.37 12.29 -0.79
C GLN A 825 64.46 11.28 -0.28
N PRO A 826 64.78 10.15 -0.98
CA PRO A 826 64.09 9.31 -2.01
C PRO A 826 64.13 7.75 -1.71
N PRO A 827 63.69 6.81 -2.60
CA PRO A 827 63.55 5.36 -2.29
C PRO A 827 64.63 4.41 -2.90
N PRO A 828 64.64 3.12 -2.50
CA PRO A 828 64.54 2.03 -3.52
C PRO A 828 63.77 0.76 -3.05
N GLY A 829 63.74 -0.28 -3.90
CA GLY A 829 63.49 -1.71 -3.60
C GLY A 829 64.32 -2.59 -4.58
N PRO A 830 64.09 -3.90 -4.77
CA PRO A 830 63.19 -4.87 -4.10
C PRO A 830 63.91 -6.18 -3.65
N ASN A 831 63.13 -7.25 -3.35
CA ASN A 831 63.46 -8.70 -3.23
C ASN A 831 63.51 -9.37 -1.83
N ASP A 832 62.98 -10.60 -1.80
CA ASP A 832 62.89 -11.61 -0.71
C ASP A 832 64.12 -12.56 -0.63
N PRO A 833 64.17 -13.64 0.20
CA PRO A 833 63.72 -13.94 1.59
C PRO A 833 64.96 -14.45 2.42
N PRO A 834 64.97 -15.52 3.28
CA PRO A 834 64.02 -16.17 4.22
C PRO A 834 64.52 -16.12 5.72
N VAL A 835 63.92 -16.75 6.76
CA VAL A 835 64.11 -18.18 7.19
C VAL A 835 63.37 -18.52 8.54
N THR A 836 62.52 -19.57 8.56
CA THR A 836 62.04 -20.46 9.69
C THR A 836 61.43 -19.87 10.99
N SER A 837 60.71 -20.59 11.87
CA SER A 837 60.55 -22.05 12.15
C SER A 837 59.09 -22.46 12.46
N GLN A 838 58.59 -23.63 12.02
CA GLN A 838 58.46 -24.96 12.69
C GLN A 838 57.64 -24.98 14.01
N SER A 839 56.89 -26.03 14.40
CA SER A 839 56.67 -27.42 13.92
C SER A 839 55.21 -27.85 14.30
N LEU A 840 54.63 -29.04 14.03
CA LEU A 840 54.86 -30.24 13.19
C LEU A 840 53.50 -30.99 13.05
N GLY A 841 53.37 -32.01 12.17
CA GLY A 841 52.19 -32.92 12.17
C GLY A 841 51.88 -33.61 10.84
N GLN A 842 52.64 -34.66 10.47
CA GLN A 842 52.43 -35.46 9.24
C GLN A 842 51.36 -36.56 9.45
N LEU A 843 50.72 -37.13 8.41
CA LEU A 843 51.29 -38.16 7.53
C LEU A 843 50.63 -38.28 6.14
N HIS A 844 51.39 -38.85 5.21
CA HIS A 844 51.06 -39.13 3.79
C HIS A 844 50.20 -40.43 3.69
N THR A 845 49.54 -40.77 2.57
CA THR A 845 50.11 -41.14 1.24
C THR A 845 49.16 -40.89 0.05
N GLY A 846 49.69 -41.00 -1.18
CA GLY A 846 49.02 -40.67 -2.44
C GLY A 846 48.61 -41.88 -3.31
N PRO A 847 48.86 -41.87 -4.64
CA PRO A 847 47.74 -41.96 -5.59
C PRO A 847 47.79 -43.15 -6.58
N GLY A 848 46.68 -43.36 -7.31
CA GLY A 848 46.56 -44.31 -8.42
C GLY A 848 45.54 -43.84 -9.48
N ALA A 849 45.67 -44.29 -10.74
CA ALA A 849 44.95 -43.73 -11.88
C ALA A 849 44.57 -44.74 -12.98
N GLY A 850 43.51 -44.42 -13.75
CA GLY A 850 43.08 -45.10 -14.99
C GLY A 850 42.14 -46.31 -14.80
N GLY A 851 41.24 -46.65 -15.73
CA GLY A 851 40.82 -45.89 -16.93
C GLY A 851 40.01 -46.71 -17.98
N HIS A 852 39.36 -45.99 -18.91
CA HIS A 852 38.95 -46.41 -20.28
C HIS A 852 37.69 -47.29 -20.57
N ARG A 853 36.79 -46.71 -21.42
CA ARG A 853 35.84 -47.32 -22.41
C ARG A 853 34.69 -48.22 -21.87
N GLY A 854 33.49 -48.29 -22.48
CA GLY A 854 32.90 -47.59 -23.64
C GLY A 854 31.41 -48.00 -23.88
N GLY A 855 30.69 -47.36 -24.84
CA GLY A 855 29.31 -47.74 -25.27
C GLY A 855 29.29 -48.82 -26.38
N PRO A 856 28.26 -48.95 -27.28
CA PRO A 856 27.15 -48.01 -27.57
C PRO A 856 25.76 -48.60 -28.08
N ARG A 857 24.81 -47.71 -28.48
CA ARG A 857 23.58 -47.96 -29.35
C ARG A 857 22.46 -48.84 -28.73
N GLY A 858 21.18 -48.85 -29.15
CA GLY A 858 20.35 -48.18 -30.19
C GLY A 858 18.87 -48.68 -30.11
N VAL A 859 17.86 -48.42 -30.96
CA VAL A 859 17.50 -47.42 -32.02
C VAL A 859 16.01 -47.66 -32.47
N ARG A 860 15.27 -46.65 -32.99
CA ARG A 860 13.85 -46.65 -33.54
C ARG A 860 12.69 -46.76 -32.52
N GLY A 861 11.45 -46.27 -32.76
CA GLY A 861 10.90 -45.54 -33.93
C GLY A 861 9.43 -45.03 -33.74
N SER A 862 8.93 -44.23 -34.68
CA SER A 862 7.56 -43.62 -34.76
C SER A 862 6.72 -44.31 -35.88
N PRO A 863 5.55 -43.83 -36.41
CA PRO A 863 4.71 -42.64 -36.12
C PRO A 863 3.16 -42.87 -36.21
N ALA A 864 2.41 -41.76 -36.42
CA ALA A 864 1.03 -41.66 -36.95
C ALA A 864 -0.17 -41.99 -36.01
N GLY A 865 -1.39 -41.47 -36.25
CA GLY A 865 -1.87 -40.63 -37.36
C GLY A 865 -3.00 -39.66 -36.97
N ALA A 866 -3.48 -38.85 -37.92
CA ALA A 866 -4.44 -37.76 -37.68
C ALA A 866 -5.77 -37.95 -38.43
N SER A 867 -6.79 -37.18 -38.08
CA SER A 867 -7.97 -36.95 -38.92
C SER A 867 -8.47 -35.50 -38.82
N ARG A 868 -9.15 -35.03 -39.88
CA ARG A 868 -9.77 -33.71 -39.99
C ARG A 868 -11.28 -33.87 -40.04
N TYR A 869 -12.03 -32.88 -39.59
CA TYR A 869 -13.33 -32.57 -40.20
C TYR A 869 -13.51 -31.07 -40.39
N ARG A 870 -14.27 -30.70 -41.42
CA ARG A 870 -14.54 -29.32 -41.83
C ARG A 870 -16.04 -29.19 -42.07
N GLY A 871 -16.69 -28.25 -41.41
CA GLY A 871 -18.13 -28.02 -41.54
C GLY A 871 -18.43 -26.53 -41.38
N THR A 872 -19.18 -25.96 -42.32
CA THR A 872 -19.53 -24.54 -42.39
C THR A 872 -20.90 -24.28 -41.79
N GLY A 873 -21.05 -23.19 -41.05
CA GLY A 873 -22.34 -22.70 -40.57
C GLY A 873 -22.22 -21.24 -40.10
N ALA A 874 -22.79 -20.31 -40.86
CA ALA A 874 -22.73 -18.89 -40.55
C ALA A 874 -23.96 -18.48 -39.71
N GLY A 875 -23.73 -18.19 -38.43
CA GLY A 875 -24.70 -17.56 -37.53
C GLY A 875 -24.14 -16.26 -36.96
N ARG A 876 -24.92 -15.17 -36.99
CA ARG A 876 -24.50 -13.87 -36.42
C ARG A 876 -24.41 -13.98 -34.90
N SER A 877 -23.19 -14.04 -34.36
CA SER A 877 -22.95 -13.87 -32.93
C SER A 877 -22.93 -12.38 -32.56
N ARG A 878 -23.45 -12.03 -31.37
CA ARG A 878 -23.27 -10.68 -30.81
C ARG A 878 -21.83 -10.52 -30.33
N SER A 879 -21.23 -9.36 -30.59
CA SER A 879 -19.89 -9.01 -30.10
C SER A 879 -19.84 -9.04 -28.57
N ASN A 880 -18.76 -9.58 -28.01
CA ASN A 880 -18.59 -9.67 -26.55
C ASN A 880 -18.43 -8.24 -25.95
N PRO A 881 -19.07 -7.88 -24.80
CA PRO A 881 -19.02 -6.54 -24.18
C PRO A 881 -17.66 -6.05 -23.63
N GLY A 882 -16.57 -6.48 -24.24
CA GLY A 882 -15.19 -6.08 -23.98
C GLY A 882 -14.22 -6.44 -25.11
N SER A 883 -14.75 -6.70 -26.32
CA SER A 883 -13.93 -6.80 -27.54
C SER A 883 -13.60 -5.41 -28.07
N TRP A 884 -12.46 -5.29 -28.76
CA TRP A 884 -12.03 -4.03 -29.38
C TRP A 884 -13.04 -3.54 -30.42
N ASP A 885 -13.64 -4.47 -31.19
CA ASP A 885 -14.68 -4.17 -32.16
C ASP A 885 -15.92 -3.56 -31.49
N HIS A 886 -16.38 -4.12 -30.36
CA HIS A 886 -17.52 -3.59 -29.62
C HIS A 886 -17.27 -2.19 -29.06
N MET A 887 -16.03 -1.91 -28.60
CA MET A 887 -15.63 -0.58 -28.14
C MET A 887 -15.57 0.42 -29.31
N MET A 888 -14.97 0.02 -30.44
CA MET A 888 -14.94 0.81 -31.67
C MET A 888 -16.33 1.10 -32.23
N GLU A 889 -17.23 0.12 -32.17
CA GLU A 889 -18.63 0.25 -32.57
C GLU A 889 -19.37 1.25 -31.65
N GLN A 890 -19.21 1.14 -30.32
CA GLN A 890 -19.75 2.13 -29.36
C GLN A 890 -19.25 3.56 -29.59
N ILE A 891 -17.95 3.76 -29.88
CA ILE A 891 -17.38 5.09 -30.15
C ILE A 891 -18.00 5.70 -31.41
N ARG A 892 -18.06 4.93 -32.51
CA ARG A 892 -18.70 5.36 -33.77
C ARG A 892 -20.19 5.65 -33.59
N HIS A 893 -20.92 4.78 -32.88
CA HIS A 893 -22.37 4.95 -32.69
C HIS A 893 -22.75 6.16 -31.83
N ARG A 894 -21.79 6.76 -31.13
CA ARG A 894 -21.93 7.99 -30.33
C ARG A 894 -21.35 9.23 -31.02
N GLY A 895 -20.91 9.12 -32.28
CA GLY A 895 -20.40 10.26 -33.07
C GLY A 895 -19.04 10.81 -32.62
N LEU A 896 -18.29 10.06 -31.80
CA LEU A 896 -16.98 10.48 -31.29
C LEU A 896 -15.88 10.18 -32.32
N ASP A 897 -14.89 11.07 -32.43
CA ASP A 897 -13.77 10.87 -33.35
C ASP A 897 -12.84 9.73 -32.90
N VAL A 898 -12.93 8.62 -33.62
CA VAL A 898 -12.09 7.43 -33.46
C VAL A 898 -10.61 7.76 -33.66
N LYS A 899 -10.27 8.75 -34.51
CA LYS A 899 -8.88 9.12 -34.78
C LYS A 899 -8.25 9.79 -33.56
N SER A 900 -8.89 10.80 -32.98
CA SER A 900 -8.44 11.46 -31.75
C SER A 900 -8.36 10.51 -30.53
N PHE A 901 -9.25 9.51 -30.47
CA PHE A 901 -9.15 8.45 -29.46
C PHE A 901 -7.91 7.55 -29.66
N LEU A 902 -7.65 7.08 -30.89
CA LEU A 902 -6.47 6.27 -31.21
C LEU A 902 -5.15 7.04 -31.10
N GLU A 903 -5.16 8.34 -31.40
CA GLU A 903 -4.02 9.25 -31.20
C GLU A 903 -3.82 9.68 -29.73
N GLY A 904 -4.57 9.08 -28.78
CA GLY A 904 -4.38 9.28 -27.34
C GLY A 904 -4.82 10.64 -26.79
N LYS A 905 -5.56 11.44 -27.56
CA LYS A 905 -5.91 12.83 -27.22
C LYS A 905 -7.11 12.97 -26.27
N MET A 906 -7.77 11.86 -25.92
CA MET A 906 -8.87 11.80 -24.93
C MET A 906 -8.52 10.88 -23.76
N VAL A 907 -7.89 11.43 -22.71
CA VAL A 907 -7.40 10.65 -21.54
C VAL A 907 -8.36 10.66 -20.35
N VAL A 908 -9.17 11.72 -20.19
CA VAL A 908 -9.93 12.02 -18.96
C VAL A 908 -10.89 10.91 -18.53
N LEU A 909 -11.57 10.25 -19.48
CA LEU A 909 -12.64 9.30 -19.15
C LEU A 909 -12.16 7.93 -18.66
N SER A 910 -10.90 7.55 -18.92
CA SER A 910 -10.35 6.25 -18.51
C SER A 910 -9.89 6.20 -17.05
N LEU A 911 -9.52 7.35 -16.48
CA LEU A 911 -9.09 7.46 -15.07
C LEU A 911 -10.28 7.42 -14.09
N ALA A 912 -11.43 7.97 -14.47
CA ALA A 912 -12.63 8.03 -13.63
C ALA A 912 -13.19 6.66 -13.21
N ILE A 913 -12.90 5.59 -13.97
CA ILE A 913 -13.35 4.22 -13.68
C ILE A 913 -12.42 3.51 -12.67
N GLY A 914 -11.23 4.06 -12.39
CA GLY A 914 -10.20 3.41 -11.57
C GLY A 914 -10.11 3.83 -10.10
N LEU A 915 -10.93 4.80 -9.65
CA LEU A 915 -10.75 5.47 -8.35
C LEU A 915 -11.90 5.28 -7.34
N ALA A 916 -12.98 4.58 -7.72
CA ALA A 916 -14.19 4.47 -6.91
C ALA A 916 -14.36 3.09 -6.23
N GLU A 917 -13.35 2.61 -5.50
CA GLU A 917 -13.49 1.38 -4.67
C GLU A 917 -12.45 1.28 -3.53
N GLN A 918 -12.23 2.35 -2.76
CA GLN A 918 -11.33 2.31 -1.59
C GLN A 918 -11.62 3.40 -0.54
N ASP A 919 -12.56 3.12 0.37
CA ASP A 919 -12.47 3.52 1.79
C ASP A 919 -13.60 2.85 2.60
N ASP A 920 -13.23 2.04 3.61
CA ASP A 920 -14.02 1.82 4.82
C ASP A 920 -13.24 0.97 5.86
N PHE A 921 -13.46 1.25 7.15
CA PHE A 921 -12.93 0.62 8.38
C PHE A 921 -11.72 1.23 9.10
N ALA A 922 -12.01 2.19 9.99
CA ALA A 922 -11.41 2.25 11.33
C ALA A 922 -12.44 2.80 12.34
N ASN A 923 -12.84 2.00 13.34
CA ASN A 923 -13.35 2.51 14.63
C ASN A 923 -13.34 1.43 15.72
N LEU A 924 -12.93 1.86 16.91
CA LEU A 924 -12.68 1.23 18.22
C LEU A 924 -12.54 2.42 19.23
N PRO A 925 -12.29 2.27 20.55
CA PRO A 925 -12.15 1.08 21.39
C PRO A 925 -13.04 1.15 22.68
N ASP A 926 -12.75 0.30 23.69
CA ASP A 926 -12.57 0.65 25.14
C ASP A 926 -13.15 -0.40 26.12
N LEU A 927 -12.70 -0.60 27.37
CA LEU A 927 -11.37 -0.46 28.02
C LEU A 927 -11.32 -1.36 29.30
N GLN A 928 -10.08 -1.72 29.71
CA GLN A 928 -9.47 -1.94 31.08
C GLN A 928 -10.33 -2.20 32.37
N GLU A 929 -9.82 -2.77 33.48
CA GLU A 929 -8.45 -3.02 34.02
C GLU A 929 -8.39 -4.41 34.77
N ALA A 930 -7.62 -4.79 35.83
CA ALA A 930 -6.59 -4.25 36.75
C ALA A 930 -5.65 -5.39 37.30
N PRO A 931 -4.45 -5.11 37.90
CA PRO A 931 -3.51 -6.13 38.39
C PRO A 931 -3.26 -6.18 39.93
N ALA A 932 -2.64 -7.26 40.42
CA ALA A 932 -1.93 -7.34 41.70
C ALA A 932 -0.86 -8.47 41.69
N SER A 933 0.16 -8.41 42.56
CA SER A 933 1.27 -9.39 42.59
C SER A 933 1.97 -9.55 43.95
N LYS A 934 2.19 -10.79 44.43
CA LYS A 934 3.43 -11.25 45.11
C LYS A 934 3.38 -12.71 45.65
N GLU A 935 4.57 -13.31 45.70
CA GLU A 935 5.14 -14.26 46.68
C GLU A 935 4.56 -15.68 46.98
N ASN A 936 5.43 -16.66 46.67
CA ASN A 936 5.92 -17.79 47.48
C ASN A 936 5.10 -19.07 47.81
N GLU A 937 5.72 -20.18 47.37
CA GLU A 937 6.16 -21.37 48.14
C GLU A 937 5.31 -22.65 48.38
N THR A 938 6.01 -23.76 48.08
CA THR A 938 6.01 -25.11 48.66
C THR A 938 4.98 -26.20 48.28
N THR A 939 5.56 -27.38 48.04
CA THR A 939 5.06 -28.75 47.79
C THR A 939 5.04 -29.55 49.13
N PRO A 940 4.74 -30.89 49.26
CA PRO A 940 4.77 -31.98 48.25
C PRO A 940 3.76 -33.16 48.43
N ASP A 941 4.12 -34.32 47.87
CA ASP A 941 3.63 -35.71 48.10
C ASP A 941 2.33 -36.16 47.39
N LYS A 942 2.14 -37.44 46.99
CA LYS A 942 3.00 -38.64 46.70
C LYS A 942 2.14 -39.60 45.78
N ARG A 943 2.43 -40.86 45.41
CA ARG A 943 3.43 -41.88 45.79
C ARG A 943 3.94 -42.72 44.57
N THR A 944 3.68 -44.04 44.52
CA THR A 944 4.28 -45.10 43.65
C THR A 944 3.53 -46.45 43.91
N PRO A 945 3.89 -47.64 43.34
CA PRO A 945 4.96 -48.05 42.40
C PRO A 945 4.45 -48.71 41.09
N GLY A 946 5.25 -49.15 40.10
CA GLY A 946 6.72 -49.23 39.89
C GLY A 946 7.01 -49.40 38.38
N ASN A 947 8.05 -50.06 37.83
CA ASN A 947 9.28 -50.68 38.38
C ASN A 947 10.37 -50.77 37.24
N LYS A 948 11.48 -51.50 37.41
CA LYS A 948 12.64 -51.68 36.48
C LYS A 948 13.32 -53.07 36.69
N PRO A 949 14.43 -53.51 36.01
CA PRO A 949 15.49 -52.76 35.30
C PRO A 949 15.96 -53.37 33.95
N GLY A 950 17.19 -53.05 33.51
CA GLY A 950 17.91 -53.68 32.39
C GLY A 950 19.41 -53.32 32.38
N SER A 951 20.24 -53.99 31.57
CA SER A 951 21.69 -53.76 31.42
C SER A 951 22.23 -54.27 30.06
N SER A 952 23.50 -53.98 29.74
CA SER A 952 24.25 -54.42 28.53
C SER A 952 25.64 -54.97 28.94
N PRO A 953 26.42 -55.64 28.06
CA PRO A 953 27.35 -54.91 27.17
C PRO A 953 27.70 -55.60 25.81
N ARG A 954 28.78 -55.14 25.15
CA ARG A 954 29.27 -55.40 23.76
C ARG A 954 29.93 -56.78 23.52
N GLY A 955 30.01 -57.23 22.25
CA GLY A 955 31.13 -58.09 21.79
C GLY A 955 31.03 -58.82 20.41
N GLN A 956 31.73 -58.30 19.39
CA GLN A 956 32.40 -59.00 18.25
C GLN A 956 31.63 -59.93 17.26
N THR A 957 32.32 -60.28 16.15
CA THR A 957 31.93 -61.10 14.96
C THR A 957 33.10 -62.04 14.61
N PRO A 958 32.91 -63.23 13.97
CA PRO A 958 32.95 -63.31 12.48
C PRO A 958 32.22 -64.50 11.79
N ASP A 959 32.02 -64.40 10.46
CA ASP A 959 32.04 -65.46 9.39
C ASP A 959 31.20 -66.78 9.53
N GLU A 960 31.05 -67.71 8.55
CA GLU A 960 31.71 -67.93 7.24
C GLU A 960 30.82 -68.66 6.17
N THR A 961 31.08 -68.42 4.87
CA THR A 961 30.87 -69.28 3.66
C THR A 961 29.50 -69.87 3.19
N GLY A 962 29.32 -69.80 1.85
CA GLY A 962 28.46 -70.67 1.01
C GLY A 962 28.78 -70.46 -0.49
N ARG A 963 28.75 -71.50 -1.36
CA ARG A 963 29.28 -71.45 -2.76
C ARG A 963 28.34 -72.07 -3.81
N ARG A 964 28.34 -71.49 -5.04
CA ARG A 964 28.19 -72.08 -6.43
C ARG A 964 27.04 -73.11 -6.65
N GLN A 965 26.22 -73.14 -7.72
CA GLN A 965 26.29 -72.78 -9.16
C GLN A 965 24.82 -72.79 -9.72
N GLY A 966 24.45 -72.62 -11.01
CA GLY A 966 25.16 -72.33 -12.27
C GLY A 966 24.40 -72.84 -13.53
N GLN A 967 24.73 -72.30 -14.72
CA GLN A 967 24.24 -72.67 -16.08
C GLN A 967 22.79 -72.31 -16.49
N ASN A 968 22.52 -72.41 -17.81
CA ASN A 968 21.46 -71.71 -18.56
C ASN A 968 20.42 -72.67 -19.17
N HIS A 969 19.24 -72.16 -19.56
CA HIS A 969 18.69 -72.32 -20.93
C HIS A 969 17.61 -71.26 -21.24
N GLU A 970 17.35 -71.04 -22.54
CA GLU A 970 16.44 -70.00 -23.06
C GLU A 970 15.01 -70.53 -23.29
N ALA A 971 13.99 -69.67 -23.08
CA ALA A 971 12.66 -69.80 -23.68
C ALA A 971 11.94 -68.44 -23.69
N ASN A 972 11.17 -68.15 -24.75
CA ASN A 972 10.29 -66.97 -24.81
C ASN A 972 8.90 -67.30 -24.22
N SER A 973 8.36 -66.43 -23.37
CA SER A 973 6.91 -66.36 -23.07
C SER A 973 6.43 -64.90 -22.98
N SER A 974 5.17 -64.68 -22.64
CA SER A 974 4.41 -63.51 -23.11
C SER A 974 4.04 -62.48 -22.04
N VAL A 975 3.58 -61.32 -22.49
CA VAL A 975 3.12 -60.20 -21.63
C VAL A 975 1.93 -60.58 -20.72
N ASN A 976 1.27 -61.72 -20.95
CA ASN A 976 0.18 -62.21 -20.09
C ASN A 976 0.66 -62.66 -18.69
N ASP A 977 1.90 -63.11 -18.55
CA ASP A 977 2.37 -63.75 -17.31
C ASP A 977 2.44 -62.75 -16.14
N LEU A 978 2.67 -61.47 -16.43
CA LEU A 978 2.67 -60.38 -15.43
C LEU A 978 1.25 -60.00 -14.97
N ALA A 979 0.20 -60.25 -15.76
CA ALA A 979 -1.18 -60.00 -15.36
C ALA A 979 -1.64 -61.03 -14.30
N ASN A 980 -1.34 -62.31 -14.55
CA ASN A 980 -1.71 -63.41 -13.64
C ASN A 980 -0.94 -63.37 -12.32
N SER A 981 0.31 -62.88 -12.33
CA SER A 981 1.12 -62.70 -11.12
C SER A 981 0.49 -61.78 -10.08
N VAL A 982 -0.27 -60.75 -10.49
CA VAL A 982 -0.83 -59.74 -9.56
C VAL A 982 -2.17 -60.18 -8.96
N THR A 983 -2.85 -61.16 -9.56
CA THR A 983 -4.13 -61.71 -9.09
C THR A 983 -4.00 -62.83 -8.06
N SER A 984 -2.83 -63.50 -7.95
CA SER A 984 -2.69 -64.71 -7.12
C SER A 984 -2.69 -64.44 -5.60
N ASP A 985 -2.33 -63.25 -5.15
CA ASP A 985 -2.31 -62.85 -3.73
C ASP A 985 -3.71 -62.45 -3.19
N MET A 986 -4.79 -62.64 -3.97
CA MET A 986 -6.09 -61.99 -3.71
C MET A 986 -7.29 -62.94 -3.55
N LEU A 987 -7.08 -64.15 -3.00
CA LEU A 987 -8.17 -65.05 -2.59
C LEU A 987 -7.81 -65.84 -1.32
N MET A 988 -8.36 -65.43 -0.17
CA MET A 988 -8.67 -66.30 0.99
C MET A 988 -9.76 -65.67 1.85
N LEU A 989 -10.55 -66.52 2.53
CA LEU A 989 -11.67 -66.20 3.43
C LEU A 989 -12.92 -65.56 2.77
N SER A 990 -13.80 -66.42 2.24
CA SER A 990 -15.21 -66.10 2.01
C SER A 990 -16.01 -66.06 3.33
N PRO A 991 -17.07 -65.26 3.44
CA PRO A 991 -18.05 -65.39 4.53
C PRO A 991 -18.91 -66.66 4.36
N GLY A 992 -19.36 -67.23 5.48
CA GLY A 992 -20.47 -68.19 5.50
C GLY A 992 -21.82 -67.50 5.39
N SER A 993 -22.85 -68.25 5.00
CA SER A 993 -24.23 -67.78 4.85
C SER A 993 -25.02 -67.82 6.15
N GLU A 994 -25.85 -66.81 6.37
CA GLU A 994 -27.28 -66.98 6.73
C GLU A 994 -28.01 -65.66 6.42
N GLU A 995 -29.30 -65.74 6.10
CA GLU A 995 -30.15 -64.60 5.74
C GLU A 995 -31.08 -64.26 6.92
N ASP A 996 -31.21 -62.98 7.27
CA ASP A 996 -32.32 -62.47 8.07
C ASP A 996 -32.55 -60.96 7.78
N GLU A 997 -33.77 -60.47 7.98
CA GLU A 997 -34.22 -59.20 7.41
C GLU A 997 -34.02 -57.95 8.30
N HIS A 998 -34.02 -56.77 7.66
CA HIS A 998 -34.15 -55.42 8.23
C HIS A 998 -33.11 -54.92 9.28
N GLU A 999 -32.27 -53.95 8.87
CA GLU A 999 -32.34 -52.59 9.46
C GLU A 999 -31.68 -51.51 8.56
N GLY A 1000 -31.81 -50.23 8.94
CA GLY A 1000 -31.37 -49.08 8.15
C GLY A 1000 -29.88 -48.72 8.30
N PRO A 1001 -29.38 -47.69 7.57
CA PRO A 1001 -27.99 -47.26 7.65
C PRO A 1001 -27.64 -46.74 9.06
N VAL A 1002 -26.68 -47.40 9.72
CA VAL A 1002 -26.23 -47.10 11.08
C VAL A 1002 -25.67 -45.68 11.17
N CYS A 1003 -26.30 -44.84 11.99
CA CYS A 1003 -25.81 -43.51 12.33
C CYS A 1003 -24.80 -43.57 13.48
N GLU A 1004 -23.64 -42.93 13.34
CA GLU A 1004 -22.75 -42.69 14.49
C GLU A 1004 -23.48 -41.89 15.57
N LYS A 1005 -23.44 -42.37 16.82
CA LYS A 1005 -23.97 -41.63 17.98
C LYS A 1005 -22.89 -40.65 18.46
N LEU A 1006 -23.07 -39.36 18.18
CA LEU A 1006 -22.14 -38.30 18.53
C LEU A 1006 -22.38 -37.70 19.93
N GLY A 1007 -23.20 -38.35 20.74
CA GLY A 1007 -23.65 -37.86 22.04
C GLY A 1007 -24.67 -36.72 21.92
N ARG A 1008 -24.90 -36.03 23.04
CA ARG A 1008 -25.93 -34.99 23.17
C ARG A 1008 -25.52 -33.87 24.11
N ILE A 1009 -26.13 -32.71 23.92
CA ILE A 1009 -25.88 -31.50 24.73
C ILE A 1009 -27.16 -31.03 25.44
N GLN A 1010 -27.01 -30.63 26.70
CA GLN A 1010 -28.01 -29.95 27.51
C GLN A 1010 -27.64 -28.48 27.68
N PHE A 1011 -28.59 -27.60 27.37
CA PHE A 1011 -28.45 -26.15 27.54
C PHE A 1011 -29.83 -25.53 27.82
N SER A 1012 -29.84 -24.30 28.32
CA SER A 1012 -31.03 -23.51 28.55
C SER A 1012 -30.96 -22.20 27.78
N VAL A 1013 -32.12 -21.65 27.38
CA VAL A 1013 -32.21 -20.35 26.72
C VAL A 1013 -33.52 -19.63 27.06
N GLY A 1014 -33.45 -18.32 27.23
CA GLY A 1014 -34.57 -17.42 27.54
C GLY A 1014 -34.17 -15.96 27.35
N TYR A 1015 -35.13 -15.04 27.33
CA TYR A 1015 -34.92 -13.63 27.00
C TYR A 1015 -35.53 -12.71 28.07
N SER A 1016 -34.73 -11.77 28.58
CA SER A 1016 -35.25 -10.67 29.40
C SER A 1016 -35.74 -9.54 28.49
N PHE A 1017 -37.04 -9.28 28.53
CA PHE A 1017 -37.66 -8.13 27.87
C PHE A 1017 -37.35 -6.80 28.57
N GLN A 1018 -37.00 -6.82 29.87
CA GLN A 1018 -36.60 -5.62 30.62
C GLN A 1018 -35.20 -5.18 30.21
N ASP A 1019 -34.26 -6.12 30.15
CA ASP A 1019 -32.84 -5.85 29.88
C ASP A 1019 -32.46 -5.99 28.39
N SER A 1020 -33.45 -6.24 27.52
CA SER A 1020 -33.27 -6.53 26.08
C SER A 1020 -32.16 -7.56 25.77
N THR A 1021 -32.09 -8.62 26.58
CA THR A 1021 -30.93 -9.52 26.66
C THR A 1021 -31.34 -10.99 26.50
N LEU A 1022 -30.66 -11.70 25.58
CA LEU A 1022 -30.81 -13.14 25.42
C LEU A 1022 -29.79 -13.90 26.28
N THR A 1023 -30.29 -14.74 27.19
CA THR A 1023 -29.48 -15.57 28.08
C THR A 1023 -29.38 -16.99 27.54
N VAL A 1024 -28.17 -17.51 27.33
CA VAL A 1024 -27.89 -18.89 26.92
C VAL A 1024 -27.00 -19.56 27.97
N LYS A 1025 -27.44 -20.68 28.54
CA LYS A 1025 -26.70 -21.40 29.59
C LYS A 1025 -26.33 -22.81 29.13
N ILE A 1026 -25.04 -23.08 28.97
CA ILE A 1026 -24.55 -24.40 28.59
C ILE A 1026 -24.37 -25.24 29.86
N LEU A 1027 -25.19 -26.29 30.03
CA LEU A 1027 -25.22 -27.11 31.24
C LEU A 1027 -24.20 -28.24 31.15
N LYS A 1028 -24.42 -29.21 30.27
CA LYS A 1028 -23.57 -30.41 30.16
C LYS A 1028 -23.67 -31.13 28.82
N GLY A 1029 -22.65 -31.90 28.47
CA GLY A 1029 -22.69 -32.92 27.42
C GLY A 1029 -22.88 -34.32 28.01
N GLN A 1030 -23.36 -35.25 27.21
CA GLN A 1030 -23.47 -36.67 27.56
C GLN A 1030 -23.09 -37.55 26.36
N ASP A 1031 -22.43 -38.67 26.64
CA ASP A 1031 -22.08 -39.73 25.69
C ASP A 1031 -21.32 -39.25 24.45
N LEU A 1032 -20.44 -38.25 24.63
CA LEU A 1032 -19.60 -37.72 23.55
C LEU A 1032 -18.57 -38.76 23.09
N PRO A 1033 -18.25 -38.86 21.79
CA PRO A 1033 -17.21 -39.76 21.29
C PRO A 1033 -15.82 -39.32 21.76
N ALA A 1034 -14.97 -40.31 22.04
CA ALA A 1034 -13.53 -40.12 22.20
C ALA A 1034 -12.91 -39.66 20.87
N LYS A 1035 -12.01 -38.67 20.94
CA LYS A 1035 -11.25 -38.14 19.80
C LYS A 1035 -9.73 -38.15 20.07
N ASP A 1036 -9.29 -38.08 21.33
CA ASP A 1036 -7.89 -38.34 21.71
C ASP A 1036 -7.46 -39.77 21.34
N PHE A 1037 -6.19 -39.90 20.94
CA PHE A 1037 -5.47 -41.19 20.87
C PHE A 1037 -5.37 -41.91 22.24
N SER A 1038 -5.78 -41.27 23.35
CA SER A 1038 -5.86 -41.88 24.69
C SER A 1038 -7.26 -42.38 25.09
N GLY A 1039 -8.23 -42.44 24.17
CA GLY A 1039 -9.58 -42.95 24.45
C GLY A 1039 -10.48 -41.98 25.22
N THR A 1040 -10.19 -40.68 25.14
CA THR A 1040 -10.91 -39.60 25.81
C THR A 1040 -11.15 -38.42 24.85
N SER A 1041 -11.69 -37.33 25.37
CA SER A 1041 -11.70 -36.01 24.70
C SER A 1041 -11.59 -34.92 25.79
N ASP A 1042 -11.08 -33.75 25.43
CA ASP A 1042 -11.05 -32.48 26.18
C ASP A 1042 -12.15 -31.51 25.65
N PRO A 1043 -13.47 -31.80 25.74
CA PRO A 1043 -14.49 -31.03 25.03
C PRO A 1043 -14.77 -29.62 25.59
N PHE A 1044 -15.18 -28.75 24.66
CA PHE A 1044 -15.74 -27.41 24.91
C PHE A 1044 -16.78 -27.04 23.84
N VAL A 1045 -17.56 -25.99 24.07
CA VAL A 1045 -18.66 -25.57 23.20
C VAL A 1045 -18.44 -24.15 22.71
N LYS A 1046 -18.61 -23.92 21.40
CA LYS A 1046 -18.67 -22.60 20.76
C LYS A 1046 -20.12 -22.23 20.49
N ILE A 1047 -20.46 -20.96 20.74
CA ILE A 1047 -21.81 -20.42 20.70
C ILE A 1047 -21.83 -19.25 19.71
N TYR A 1048 -22.78 -19.27 18.76
CA TYR A 1048 -22.95 -18.24 17.73
C TYR A 1048 -24.43 -17.90 17.53
N LEU A 1049 -24.71 -16.67 17.09
CA LEU A 1049 -26.07 -16.15 16.88
C LEU A 1049 -26.32 -15.80 15.39
N LEU A 1050 -26.41 -16.86 14.57
CA LEU A 1050 -26.43 -16.80 13.10
C LEU A 1050 -27.59 -15.93 12.57
N PRO A 1051 -27.40 -15.19 11.46
CA PRO A 1051 -26.32 -15.32 10.46
C PRO A 1051 -24.96 -14.74 10.87
N ASP A 1052 -24.92 -13.95 11.94
CA ASP A 1052 -23.68 -13.34 12.43
C ASP A 1052 -22.74 -14.36 13.07
N LYS A 1053 -21.48 -14.36 12.62
CA LYS A 1053 -20.39 -15.20 13.15
C LYS A 1053 -19.30 -14.40 13.86
N LYS A 1054 -19.42 -13.06 13.96
CA LYS A 1054 -18.47 -12.20 14.67
C LYS A 1054 -18.62 -12.38 16.19
N HIS A 1055 -19.85 -12.42 16.68
CA HIS A 1055 -20.18 -12.65 18.09
C HIS A 1055 -20.10 -14.15 18.43
N LYS A 1056 -18.89 -14.59 18.84
CA LYS A 1056 -18.54 -15.97 19.20
C LYS A 1056 -18.18 -16.04 20.69
N LEU A 1057 -18.91 -16.85 21.45
CA LEU A 1057 -18.63 -17.15 22.86
C LEU A 1057 -18.22 -18.63 23.03
N GLU A 1058 -17.45 -18.95 24.07
CA GLU A 1058 -16.89 -20.31 24.28
C GLU A 1058 -16.95 -20.73 25.75
N THR A 1059 -17.21 -22.01 26.01
CA THR A 1059 -17.10 -22.61 27.36
C THR A 1059 -15.66 -23.00 27.70
N LYS A 1060 -15.39 -23.19 28.99
CA LYS A 1060 -14.12 -23.77 29.47
C LYS A 1060 -13.97 -25.23 29.03
N VAL A 1061 -12.75 -25.57 28.61
CA VAL A 1061 -12.33 -26.93 28.26
C VAL A 1061 -12.43 -27.87 29.47
N LYS A 1062 -13.09 -29.02 29.31
CA LYS A 1062 -13.28 -30.03 30.35
C LYS A 1062 -12.44 -31.27 30.02
N ARG A 1063 -11.23 -31.34 30.58
CA ARG A 1063 -10.26 -32.37 30.19
C ARG A 1063 -10.71 -33.80 30.43
N LYS A 1064 -10.39 -34.69 29.49
CA LYS A 1064 -10.60 -36.14 29.52
C LYS A 1064 -11.98 -36.59 29.98
N ASN A 1065 -13.03 -35.92 29.50
CA ASN A 1065 -14.38 -36.10 29.98
C ASN A 1065 -15.42 -36.17 28.84
N LEU A 1066 -15.95 -37.37 28.59
CA LEU A 1066 -16.98 -37.63 27.59
C LEU A 1066 -18.41 -37.26 28.07
N ASN A 1067 -18.57 -36.91 29.34
CA ASN A 1067 -19.80 -36.43 29.96
C ASN A 1067 -19.56 -35.08 30.68
N PRO A 1068 -19.13 -34.03 29.95
CA PRO A 1068 -18.64 -32.79 30.54
C PRO A 1068 -19.76 -31.95 31.17
N HIS A 1069 -19.57 -31.49 32.41
CA HIS A 1069 -20.44 -30.48 33.03
C HIS A 1069 -19.78 -29.10 32.94
N TRP A 1070 -20.40 -28.17 32.20
CA TRP A 1070 -19.96 -26.78 32.05
C TRP A 1070 -20.63 -25.87 33.08
N ASN A 1071 -21.96 -25.81 33.09
CA ASN A 1071 -22.80 -24.89 33.88
C ASN A 1071 -22.48 -23.39 33.67
N GLU A 1072 -22.02 -23.03 32.47
CA GLU A 1072 -21.58 -21.68 32.12
C GLU A 1072 -22.74 -20.89 31.46
N THR A 1073 -22.92 -19.62 31.83
CA THR A 1073 -24.00 -18.76 31.37
C THR A 1073 -23.44 -17.61 30.54
N PHE A 1074 -24.09 -17.30 29.42
CA PHE A 1074 -23.67 -16.35 28.41
C PHE A 1074 -24.82 -15.38 28.12
N LEU A 1075 -24.51 -14.09 28.00
CA LEU A 1075 -25.46 -13.03 27.74
C LEU A 1075 -25.20 -12.43 26.37
N PHE A 1076 -26.25 -12.19 25.60
CA PHE A 1076 -26.24 -11.39 24.38
C PHE A 1076 -27.10 -10.15 24.63
N GLU A 1077 -26.45 -9.12 25.18
CA GLU A 1077 -27.05 -7.84 25.57
C GLU A 1077 -27.29 -6.93 24.36
N GLY A 1078 -28.26 -6.02 24.45
CA GLY A 1078 -28.54 -5.04 23.39
C GLY A 1078 -29.16 -5.63 22.11
N PHE A 1079 -29.81 -6.80 22.19
CA PHE A 1079 -30.51 -7.41 21.06
C PHE A 1079 -32.04 -7.29 21.24
N PRO A 1080 -32.71 -6.37 20.51
CA PRO A 1080 -34.18 -6.28 20.50
C PRO A 1080 -34.83 -7.61 20.09
N TYR A 1081 -35.92 -7.98 20.76
CA TYR A 1081 -36.59 -9.29 20.61
C TYR A 1081 -36.88 -9.67 19.14
N GLU A 1082 -37.32 -8.72 18.32
CA GLU A 1082 -37.56 -8.90 16.89
C GLU A 1082 -36.32 -9.39 16.12
N LYS A 1083 -35.13 -8.87 16.48
CA LYS A 1083 -33.84 -9.28 15.92
C LYS A 1083 -33.32 -10.59 16.53
N VAL A 1084 -33.83 -10.99 17.69
CA VAL A 1084 -33.53 -12.29 18.33
C VAL A 1084 -34.30 -13.42 17.66
N VAL A 1085 -35.62 -13.29 17.51
CA VAL A 1085 -36.45 -14.37 16.92
C VAL A 1085 -36.09 -14.68 15.47
N GLN A 1086 -35.58 -13.71 14.72
CA GLN A 1086 -35.08 -13.89 13.35
C GLN A 1086 -33.74 -14.66 13.25
N ARG A 1087 -33.06 -14.92 14.37
CA ARG A 1087 -31.74 -15.57 14.39
C ARG A 1087 -31.81 -17.06 14.73
N THR A 1088 -30.70 -17.75 14.45
CA THR A 1088 -30.50 -19.16 14.81
C THR A 1088 -29.38 -19.28 15.82
N LEU A 1089 -29.68 -19.81 17.01
CA LEU A 1089 -28.66 -20.22 17.97
C LEU A 1089 -27.94 -21.45 17.41
N TYR A 1090 -26.62 -21.35 17.27
CA TYR A 1090 -25.77 -22.42 16.76
C TYR A 1090 -24.71 -22.77 17.80
N LEU A 1091 -24.76 -24.02 18.26
CA LEU A 1091 -23.85 -24.61 19.23
C LEU A 1091 -22.96 -25.62 18.52
N GLN A 1092 -21.65 -25.49 18.64
CA GLN A 1092 -20.68 -26.43 18.08
C GLN A 1092 -19.83 -26.99 19.22
N VAL A 1093 -19.84 -28.32 19.40
CA VAL A 1093 -18.99 -29.02 20.35
C VAL A 1093 -17.72 -29.46 19.64
N LEU A 1094 -16.56 -29.15 20.22
CA LEU A 1094 -15.26 -29.56 19.69
C LEU A 1094 -14.39 -30.13 20.81
N ASP A 1095 -13.45 -30.96 20.41
CA ASP A 1095 -12.33 -31.39 21.24
C ASP A 1095 -11.23 -30.30 21.30
N TYR A 1096 -10.54 -30.13 22.42
CA TYR A 1096 -9.45 -29.17 22.54
C TYR A 1096 -8.10 -29.85 22.28
N ASP A 1097 -7.41 -29.41 21.23
CA ASP A 1097 -6.10 -29.95 20.87
C ASP A 1097 -4.99 -28.91 21.12
N ARG A 1098 -3.91 -29.32 21.81
CA ARG A 1098 -2.79 -28.44 22.16
C ARG A 1098 -1.83 -28.18 21.00
N PHE A 1099 -1.73 -29.11 20.05
CA PHE A 1099 -0.71 -29.06 18.98
C PHE A 1099 -1.28 -29.24 17.56
N SER A 1100 -2.55 -29.63 17.44
CA SER A 1100 -3.26 -29.75 16.14
C SER A 1100 -4.35 -28.67 15.99
N ARG A 1101 -5.40 -28.94 15.19
CA ARG A 1101 -6.63 -28.15 15.18
C ARG A 1101 -7.70 -28.91 15.96
N ASN A 1102 -8.35 -28.23 16.89
CA ASN A 1102 -9.52 -28.69 17.66
C ASN A 1102 -10.53 -29.45 16.77
N ASP A 1103 -10.70 -30.75 17.02
CA ASP A 1103 -11.52 -31.61 16.18
C ASP A 1103 -13.02 -31.43 16.46
N PRO A 1104 -13.88 -31.40 15.42
CA PRO A 1104 -15.32 -31.27 15.60
C PRO A 1104 -15.93 -32.57 16.18
N ILE A 1105 -16.70 -32.43 17.26
CA ILE A 1105 -17.47 -33.53 17.84
C ILE A 1105 -18.89 -33.56 17.26
N GLY A 1106 -19.57 -32.40 17.20
CA GLY A 1106 -20.92 -32.29 16.65
C GLY A 1106 -21.55 -30.91 16.83
N GLU A 1107 -22.73 -30.70 16.25
CA GLU A 1107 -23.43 -29.41 16.27
C GLU A 1107 -24.94 -29.51 16.57
N VAL A 1108 -25.50 -28.39 17.02
CA VAL A 1108 -26.94 -28.17 17.21
C VAL A 1108 -27.29 -26.77 16.69
N SER A 1109 -28.31 -26.69 15.82
CA SER A 1109 -28.86 -25.43 15.28
C SER A 1109 -30.34 -25.30 15.62
N ILE A 1110 -30.75 -24.14 16.16
CA ILE A 1110 -32.13 -23.89 16.59
C ILE A 1110 -32.55 -22.45 16.20
N PRO A 1111 -33.49 -22.30 15.24
CA PRO A 1111 -34.16 -21.03 14.98
C PRO A 1111 -34.92 -20.54 16.22
N LEU A 1112 -34.64 -19.31 16.65
CA LEU A 1112 -35.14 -18.79 17.93
C LEU A 1112 -36.64 -18.46 17.88
N ASN A 1113 -37.20 -18.16 16.70
CA ASN A 1113 -38.65 -18.09 16.47
C ASN A 1113 -39.42 -19.42 16.71
N LYS A 1114 -38.74 -20.54 16.98
CA LYS A 1114 -39.37 -21.83 17.33
C LYS A 1114 -39.37 -22.12 18.84
N LEU A 1115 -38.90 -21.18 19.67
CA LEU A 1115 -38.88 -21.30 21.12
C LEU A 1115 -39.74 -20.19 21.73
N ASP A 1116 -40.54 -20.50 22.77
CA ASP A 1116 -41.04 -19.47 23.67
C ASP A 1116 -39.89 -19.02 24.58
N LEU A 1117 -39.30 -17.87 24.27
CA LEU A 1117 -38.19 -17.29 25.01
C LEU A 1117 -38.61 -16.51 26.26
N ALA A 1118 -39.92 -16.33 26.52
CA ALA A 1118 -40.38 -15.58 27.69
C ALA A 1118 -40.07 -16.28 29.02
N ASN A 1119 -39.81 -17.60 28.97
CA ASN A 1119 -39.36 -18.40 30.09
C ASN A 1119 -38.01 -19.05 29.77
N MET A 1120 -37.17 -19.28 30.79
CA MET A 1120 -35.85 -19.91 30.65
C MET A 1120 -35.99 -21.43 30.39
N GLN A 1121 -36.28 -21.81 29.15
CA GLN A 1121 -36.47 -23.21 28.76
C GLN A 1121 -35.15 -23.98 28.76
N THR A 1122 -35.19 -25.27 29.12
CA THR A 1122 -34.02 -26.17 29.12
C THR A 1122 -34.24 -27.35 28.18
N PHE A 1123 -33.29 -27.59 27.29
CA PHE A 1123 -33.38 -28.58 26.23
C PHE A 1123 -32.24 -29.60 26.32
N TRP A 1124 -32.55 -30.84 25.98
CA TRP A 1124 -31.58 -31.78 25.42
C TRP A 1124 -31.68 -31.76 23.90
N LYS A 1125 -30.54 -31.86 23.21
CA LYS A 1125 -30.46 -32.11 21.77
C LYS A 1125 -29.33 -33.08 21.47
N GLU A 1126 -29.65 -34.13 20.72
CA GLU A 1126 -28.66 -35.01 20.10
C GLU A 1126 -27.76 -34.20 19.15
N LEU A 1127 -26.46 -34.45 19.20
CA LEU A 1127 -25.48 -33.76 18.37
C LEU A 1127 -25.53 -34.35 16.95
N LYS A 1128 -25.64 -33.46 15.97
CA LYS A 1128 -25.52 -33.83 14.56
C LYS A 1128 -24.05 -33.80 14.13
N PRO A 1129 -23.65 -34.55 13.09
CA PRO A 1129 -22.35 -34.34 12.45
C PRO A 1129 -22.20 -32.84 12.10
N CYS A 1130 -21.05 -32.25 12.41
CA CYS A 1130 -20.79 -30.84 12.07
C CYS A 1130 -20.97 -30.66 10.56
N SER A 1131 -21.87 -29.75 10.15
CA SER A 1131 -22.17 -29.55 8.74
C SER A 1131 -21.00 -28.80 8.09
N ASP A 1132 -20.23 -29.50 7.27
CA ASP A 1132 -19.01 -29.03 6.60
C ASP A 1132 -19.29 -28.05 5.43
N GLY A 1133 -20.40 -27.30 5.53
CA GLY A 1133 -20.90 -26.42 4.47
C GLY A 1133 -21.35 -27.18 3.22
N SER A 1134 -21.70 -28.46 3.35
CA SER A 1134 -22.00 -29.46 2.32
C SER A 1134 -23.36 -29.31 1.62
N GLY A 1135 -23.68 -28.07 1.22
CA GLY A 1135 -24.32 -27.91 -0.09
C GLY A 1135 -23.37 -28.43 -1.18
N SER A 1136 -23.90 -28.91 -2.31
CA SER A 1136 -23.06 -29.49 -3.37
C SER A 1136 -21.92 -28.55 -3.77
N ARG A 1137 -20.69 -29.05 -3.69
CA ARG A 1137 -19.47 -28.32 -4.05
C ARG A 1137 -19.18 -28.37 -5.57
N GLY A 1138 -19.99 -29.12 -6.33
CA GLY A 1138 -19.85 -29.37 -7.75
C GLY A 1138 -19.15 -30.70 -8.08
N ASP A 1139 -19.15 -31.07 -9.35
CA ASP A 1139 -18.45 -32.25 -9.86
C ASP A 1139 -17.28 -31.86 -10.77
N LEU A 1140 -16.23 -32.68 -10.79
CA LEU A 1140 -15.10 -32.56 -11.72
C LEU A 1140 -14.99 -33.83 -12.59
N LEU A 1141 -14.92 -33.63 -13.92
CA LEU A 1141 -14.63 -34.69 -14.88
C LEU A 1141 -13.11 -34.82 -15.03
N VAL A 1142 -12.58 -35.95 -14.52
CA VAL A 1142 -11.16 -36.29 -14.57
C VAL A 1142 -10.98 -37.50 -15.49
N SER A 1143 -9.90 -37.53 -16.26
CA SER A 1143 -9.44 -38.74 -16.93
C SER A 1143 -8.06 -39.16 -16.44
N LEU A 1144 -7.87 -40.48 -16.35
CA LEU A 1144 -6.63 -41.14 -15.99
C LEU A 1144 -6.22 -42.07 -17.13
N CYS A 1145 -4.93 -42.13 -17.42
CA CYS A 1145 -4.30 -43.11 -18.30
C CYS A 1145 -2.94 -43.51 -17.73
N TYR A 1146 -2.71 -44.80 -17.49
CA TYR A 1146 -1.39 -45.29 -17.08
C TYR A 1146 -0.68 -45.99 -18.24
N ASN A 1147 0.55 -45.59 -18.52
CA ASN A 1147 1.42 -46.27 -19.47
C ASN A 1147 2.53 -47.05 -18.71
N PRO A 1148 2.37 -48.37 -18.49
CA PRO A 1148 3.36 -49.17 -17.76
C PRO A 1148 4.72 -49.27 -18.47
N THR A 1149 4.76 -49.11 -19.80
CA THR A 1149 6.03 -49.12 -20.56
C THR A 1149 6.82 -47.82 -20.38
N ALA A 1150 6.15 -46.70 -20.13
CA ALA A 1150 6.77 -45.41 -19.86
C ALA A 1150 6.98 -45.13 -18.36
N ASN A 1151 6.34 -45.90 -17.47
CA ASN A 1151 6.21 -45.60 -16.05
C ASN A 1151 5.54 -44.24 -15.76
N THR A 1152 4.53 -43.85 -16.55
CA THR A 1152 3.88 -42.52 -16.44
C THR A 1152 2.36 -42.65 -16.31
N ILE A 1153 1.77 -42.01 -15.29
CA ILE A 1153 0.32 -41.75 -15.18
C ILE A 1153 0.04 -40.36 -15.74
N THR A 1154 -0.91 -40.24 -16.67
CA THR A 1154 -1.42 -38.95 -17.16
C THR A 1154 -2.78 -38.66 -16.53
N VAL A 1155 -2.88 -37.52 -15.83
CA VAL A 1155 -4.11 -36.99 -15.22
C VAL A 1155 -4.62 -35.84 -16.07
N SER A 1156 -5.79 -35.99 -16.69
CA SER A 1156 -6.40 -34.92 -17.49
C SER A 1156 -7.59 -34.31 -16.74
N ILE A 1157 -7.52 -33.01 -16.50
CA ILE A 1157 -8.59 -32.22 -15.91
C ILE A 1157 -9.43 -31.66 -17.06
N ILE A 1158 -10.60 -32.25 -17.30
CA ILE A 1158 -11.40 -31.95 -18.49
C ILE A 1158 -12.30 -30.75 -18.23
N LYS A 1159 -13.25 -30.86 -17.30
CA LYS A 1159 -14.20 -29.78 -16.95
C LYS A 1159 -14.82 -29.99 -15.58
N ALA A 1160 -15.31 -28.93 -14.95
CA ALA A 1160 -16.16 -29.01 -13.77
C ALA A 1160 -17.59 -28.54 -14.09
N ARG A 1161 -18.55 -28.89 -13.23
CA ARG A 1161 -19.93 -28.38 -13.28
C ARG A 1161 -20.47 -28.11 -11.89
N ASN A 1162 -21.44 -27.20 -11.80
CA ASN A 1162 -22.16 -26.86 -10.56
C ASN A 1162 -21.24 -26.52 -9.39
N LEU A 1163 -20.08 -25.89 -9.64
CA LEU A 1163 -19.17 -25.48 -8.58
C LEU A 1163 -19.88 -24.52 -7.61
N LYS A 1164 -19.59 -24.66 -6.32
CA LYS A 1164 -20.08 -23.74 -5.29
C LYS A 1164 -19.44 -22.37 -5.49
N ALA A 1165 -20.28 -21.34 -5.64
CA ALA A 1165 -19.83 -19.95 -5.61
C ALA A 1165 -19.23 -19.60 -4.24
N MET A 1166 -18.07 -18.95 -4.25
CA MET A 1166 -17.40 -18.43 -3.06
C MET A 1166 -17.20 -16.90 -3.12
N ASP A 1167 -17.27 -16.27 -4.32
CA ASP A 1167 -17.34 -14.81 -4.44
C ASP A 1167 -18.62 -14.26 -3.81
N ILE A 1168 -18.52 -13.10 -3.17
CA ILE A 1168 -19.67 -12.30 -2.70
C ILE A 1168 -20.66 -11.97 -3.85
N GLY A 1169 -20.16 -11.92 -5.10
CA GLY A 1169 -20.97 -11.71 -6.30
C GLY A 1169 -21.71 -12.94 -6.85
N GLY A 1170 -21.71 -14.08 -6.14
CA GLY A 1170 -22.40 -15.31 -6.59
C GLY A 1170 -21.66 -16.09 -7.68
N THR A 1171 -20.35 -15.90 -7.80
CA THR A 1171 -19.47 -16.57 -8.77
C THR A 1171 -18.26 -17.23 -8.09
N SER A 1172 -17.33 -17.72 -8.91
CA SER A 1172 -15.97 -18.11 -8.52
C SER A 1172 -15.01 -17.87 -9.70
N ASP A 1173 -13.72 -17.67 -9.41
CA ASP A 1173 -12.59 -17.69 -10.35
C ASP A 1173 -11.82 -19.04 -10.25
N PRO A 1174 -12.40 -20.22 -10.59
CA PRO A 1174 -11.82 -21.51 -10.24
C PRO A 1174 -10.54 -21.91 -11.01
N TYR A 1175 -9.68 -22.64 -10.31
CA TYR A 1175 -8.54 -23.39 -10.86
C TYR A 1175 -8.28 -24.67 -10.07
N VAL A 1176 -7.64 -25.66 -10.71
CA VAL A 1176 -7.38 -26.97 -10.13
C VAL A 1176 -5.89 -27.14 -9.85
N LYS A 1177 -5.57 -27.70 -8.68
CA LYS A 1177 -4.23 -28.17 -8.28
C LYS A 1177 -4.24 -29.70 -8.31
N VAL A 1178 -3.22 -30.32 -8.91
CA VAL A 1178 -3.01 -31.77 -8.90
C VAL A 1178 -1.69 -32.06 -8.21
N TRP A 1179 -1.72 -32.85 -7.13
CA TRP A 1179 -0.54 -33.30 -6.40
C TRP A 1179 -0.32 -34.80 -6.58
N LEU A 1180 0.93 -35.18 -6.84
CA LEU A 1180 1.39 -36.55 -6.69
C LEU A 1180 1.88 -36.77 -5.25
N MET A 1181 1.35 -37.80 -4.59
CA MET A 1181 1.74 -38.26 -3.26
C MET A 1181 2.35 -39.66 -3.35
N HIS A 1182 3.41 -39.91 -2.58
CA HIS A 1182 3.99 -41.24 -2.39
C HIS A 1182 4.38 -41.41 -0.91
N LYS A 1183 3.91 -42.49 -0.27
CA LYS A 1183 4.05 -42.72 1.19
C LYS A 1183 3.72 -41.46 2.01
N ASP A 1184 2.59 -40.85 1.68
CA ASP A 1184 2.01 -39.62 2.26
C ASP A 1184 2.88 -38.35 2.19
N LYS A 1185 4.02 -38.40 1.48
CA LYS A 1185 4.85 -37.24 1.14
C LYS A 1185 4.42 -36.67 -0.21
N ARG A 1186 4.40 -35.34 -0.30
CA ARG A 1186 4.17 -34.59 -1.55
C ARG A 1186 5.41 -34.71 -2.44
N VAL A 1187 5.24 -35.26 -3.64
CA VAL A 1187 6.32 -35.45 -4.62
C VAL A 1187 6.32 -34.34 -5.65
N GLU A 1188 5.21 -34.19 -6.39
CA GLU A 1188 5.10 -33.23 -7.49
C GLU A 1188 3.76 -32.49 -7.45
N LYS A 1189 3.69 -31.31 -8.08
CA LYS A 1189 2.50 -30.46 -8.14
C LYS A 1189 2.35 -29.81 -9.51
N LYS A 1190 1.18 -29.99 -10.12
CA LYS A 1190 0.76 -29.28 -11.34
C LYS A 1190 -0.53 -28.50 -11.06
N LYS A 1191 -0.87 -27.54 -11.92
CA LYS A 1191 -2.06 -26.69 -11.78
C LYS A 1191 -2.61 -26.28 -13.15
N THR A 1192 -3.91 -26.04 -13.23
CA THR A 1192 -4.55 -25.47 -14.41
C THR A 1192 -4.36 -23.94 -14.48
N VAL A 1193 -4.78 -23.36 -15.60
CA VAL A 1193 -5.14 -21.93 -15.68
C VAL A 1193 -6.36 -21.62 -14.80
N VAL A 1194 -6.62 -20.32 -14.61
CA VAL A 1194 -7.72 -19.79 -13.79
C VAL A 1194 -8.85 -19.32 -14.72
N MET A 1195 -10.04 -19.90 -14.58
CA MET A 1195 -11.22 -19.48 -15.32
C MET A 1195 -11.98 -18.44 -14.50
N LYS A 1196 -12.27 -17.27 -15.08
CA LYS A 1196 -12.90 -16.17 -14.31
C LYS A 1196 -14.42 -16.29 -14.27
N ARG A 1197 -15.03 -15.98 -13.13
CA ARG A 1197 -16.49 -15.87 -12.89
C ARG A 1197 -17.30 -17.02 -13.51
N CYS A 1198 -16.86 -18.27 -13.32
CA CYS A 1198 -17.39 -19.44 -14.04
C CYS A 1198 -17.57 -20.65 -13.13
N LEU A 1199 -18.82 -21.04 -12.84
CA LEU A 1199 -19.14 -22.23 -12.02
C LEU A 1199 -19.16 -23.56 -12.82
N ASN A 1200 -18.94 -23.50 -14.14
CA ASN A 1200 -18.91 -24.66 -15.04
C ASN A 1200 -17.67 -24.64 -15.98
N PRO A 1201 -16.44 -24.52 -15.45
CA PRO A 1201 -15.22 -24.31 -16.24
C PRO A 1201 -14.82 -25.54 -17.06
N VAL A 1202 -14.30 -25.33 -18.26
CA VAL A 1202 -13.71 -26.36 -19.13
C VAL A 1202 -12.21 -26.09 -19.25
N PHE A 1203 -11.38 -26.97 -18.68
CA PHE A 1203 -9.94 -26.80 -18.60
C PHE A 1203 -9.20 -27.50 -19.75
N ASN A 1204 -9.53 -28.77 -20.02
CA ASN A 1204 -8.87 -29.64 -21.01
C ASN A 1204 -7.34 -29.70 -20.87
N GLU A 1205 -6.81 -29.72 -19.64
CA GLU A 1205 -5.36 -29.75 -19.36
C GLU A 1205 -4.91 -31.15 -18.90
N SER A 1206 -3.82 -31.66 -19.48
CA SER A 1206 -3.26 -32.99 -19.18
C SER A 1206 -1.89 -32.91 -18.50
N PHE A 1207 -1.76 -33.63 -17.39
CA PHE A 1207 -0.59 -33.61 -16.52
C PHE A 1207 0.02 -35.03 -16.42
N PRO A 1208 1.15 -35.31 -17.11
CA PRO A 1208 1.90 -36.54 -16.92
C PRO A 1208 2.66 -36.51 -15.59
N PHE A 1209 2.76 -37.65 -14.90
CA PHE A 1209 3.48 -37.87 -13.65
C PHE A 1209 4.22 -39.20 -13.73
N ASP A 1210 5.52 -39.21 -13.41
CA ASP A 1210 6.31 -40.44 -13.46
C ASP A 1210 6.10 -41.27 -12.18
N VAL A 1211 5.50 -42.43 -12.37
CA VAL A 1211 5.04 -43.37 -11.33
C VAL A 1211 5.38 -44.79 -11.79
N PRO A 1212 6.53 -45.35 -11.38
CA PRO A 1212 6.89 -46.72 -11.65
C PRO A 1212 5.87 -47.74 -11.13
N ALA A 1213 5.69 -48.85 -11.85
CA ALA A 1213 4.68 -49.86 -11.52
C ALA A 1213 4.76 -50.37 -10.06
N HIS A 1214 5.98 -50.48 -9.50
CA HIS A 1214 6.20 -50.97 -8.15
C HIS A 1214 5.78 -49.98 -7.03
N VAL A 1215 5.75 -48.66 -7.29
CA VAL A 1215 5.25 -47.67 -6.31
C VAL A 1215 3.76 -47.35 -6.48
N LEU A 1216 3.08 -47.95 -7.46
CA LEU A 1216 1.72 -47.58 -7.86
C LEU A 1216 0.67 -47.95 -6.79
N ARG A 1217 0.91 -49.01 -6.00
CA ARG A 1217 0.13 -49.36 -4.79
C ARG A 1217 0.28 -48.34 -3.65
N GLU A 1218 1.36 -47.57 -3.63
CA GLU A 1218 1.71 -46.58 -2.59
C GLU A 1218 1.52 -45.12 -3.05
N THR A 1219 0.95 -44.93 -4.24
CA THR A 1219 0.75 -43.64 -4.88
C THR A 1219 -0.67 -43.12 -4.62
N THR A 1220 -0.83 -41.82 -4.42
CA THR A 1220 -2.15 -41.15 -4.36
C THR A 1220 -2.08 -39.83 -5.11
N ILE A 1221 -3.11 -39.55 -5.91
CA ILE A 1221 -3.22 -38.29 -6.66
C ILE A 1221 -4.31 -37.45 -5.99
N ILE A 1222 -3.91 -36.32 -5.39
CA ILE A 1222 -4.84 -35.39 -4.74
C ILE A 1222 -5.14 -34.25 -5.70
N ILE A 1223 -6.41 -34.14 -6.09
CA ILE A 1223 -6.94 -33.07 -6.93
C ILE A 1223 -7.69 -32.09 -6.03
N THR A 1224 -7.43 -30.79 -6.16
CA THR A 1224 -8.07 -29.75 -5.34
C THR A 1224 -8.53 -28.61 -6.24
N VAL A 1225 -9.84 -28.39 -6.28
CA VAL A 1225 -10.46 -27.23 -6.93
C VAL A 1225 -10.47 -26.08 -5.92
N MET A 1226 -9.97 -24.93 -6.39
CA MET A 1226 -9.71 -23.74 -5.60
C MET A 1226 -10.42 -22.57 -6.27
N ASP A 1227 -10.94 -21.63 -5.47
CA ASP A 1227 -11.22 -20.28 -5.93
C ASP A 1227 -9.93 -19.43 -5.93
N LYS A 1228 -9.97 -18.29 -6.62
CA LYS A 1228 -8.84 -17.37 -6.77
C LYS A 1228 -9.18 -15.91 -6.46
N ASP A 1229 -9.46 -15.67 -5.20
CA ASP A 1229 -9.62 -14.36 -4.58
C ASP A 1229 -8.52 -13.35 -4.96
N ARG A 1230 -8.89 -12.07 -5.03
CA ARG A 1230 -7.93 -10.96 -5.24
C ARG A 1230 -7.43 -10.32 -3.94
N LEU A 1231 -8.27 -10.32 -2.90
CA LEU A 1231 -8.06 -9.59 -1.64
C LEU A 1231 -8.03 -10.49 -0.40
N SER A 1232 -8.47 -11.75 -0.54
CA SER A 1232 -8.49 -12.76 0.53
C SER A 1232 -7.48 -13.90 0.24
N ARG A 1233 -7.57 -15.03 0.95
CA ARG A 1233 -6.78 -16.24 0.68
C ARG A 1233 -7.59 -17.26 -0.12
N ASN A 1234 -7.34 -17.35 -1.44
CA ASN A 1234 -7.74 -18.43 -2.37
C ASN A 1234 -8.49 -19.60 -1.71
N ASP A 1235 -9.82 -19.57 -1.68
CA ASP A 1235 -10.62 -20.52 -0.91
C ASP A 1235 -10.71 -21.93 -1.54
N VAL A 1236 -10.90 -22.97 -0.72
CA VAL A 1236 -11.00 -24.36 -1.20
C VAL A 1236 -12.46 -24.70 -1.52
N ILE A 1237 -12.78 -24.80 -2.81
CA ILE A 1237 -14.10 -25.25 -3.27
C ILE A 1237 -14.28 -26.74 -2.93
N GLY A 1238 -13.29 -27.58 -3.24
CA GLY A 1238 -13.26 -28.97 -2.77
C GLY A 1238 -12.14 -29.84 -3.34
N LYS A 1239 -12.13 -31.12 -2.98
CA LYS A 1239 -11.06 -32.09 -3.24
C LYS A 1239 -11.58 -33.44 -3.76
N ILE A 1240 -10.71 -34.16 -4.47
CA ILE A 1240 -10.85 -35.57 -4.85
C ILE A 1240 -9.51 -36.25 -4.57
N TYR A 1241 -9.56 -37.50 -4.09
CA TYR A 1241 -8.38 -38.33 -3.82
C TYR A 1241 -8.49 -39.57 -4.70
N LEU A 1242 -7.50 -39.81 -5.58
CA LEU A 1242 -7.48 -40.95 -6.50
C LEU A 1242 -6.34 -41.89 -6.10
N SER A 1243 -6.68 -43.04 -5.53
CA SER A 1243 -5.76 -44.11 -5.13
C SER A 1243 -6.50 -45.40 -4.79
N TRP A 1244 -5.76 -46.48 -4.56
CA TRP A 1244 -6.30 -47.76 -4.07
C TRP A 1244 -6.92 -47.70 -2.66
N LYS A 1245 -6.73 -46.60 -1.91
CA LYS A 1245 -7.24 -46.39 -0.55
C LYS A 1245 -8.31 -45.29 -0.45
N SER A 1246 -8.85 -44.84 -1.59
CA SER A 1246 -9.81 -43.72 -1.67
C SER A 1246 -11.26 -44.20 -1.56
N GLY A 1247 -12.24 -43.33 -1.80
CA GLY A 1247 -13.66 -43.70 -1.79
C GLY A 1247 -14.05 -44.68 -2.92
N PRO A 1248 -15.25 -45.30 -2.87
CA PRO A 1248 -15.63 -46.38 -3.80
C PRO A 1248 -15.59 -45.96 -5.28
N ALA A 1249 -16.02 -44.74 -5.61
CA ALA A 1249 -15.97 -44.21 -6.98
C ALA A 1249 -14.52 -43.94 -7.43
N GLU A 1250 -13.69 -43.40 -6.54
CA GLU A 1250 -12.29 -43.11 -6.81
C GLU A 1250 -11.43 -44.37 -6.96
N VAL A 1251 -11.66 -45.38 -6.11
CA VAL A 1251 -11.05 -46.71 -6.23
C VAL A 1251 -11.52 -47.42 -7.49
N LYS A 1252 -12.78 -47.26 -7.90
CA LYS A 1252 -13.26 -47.76 -9.20
C LYS A 1252 -12.50 -47.09 -10.35
N HIS A 1253 -12.43 -45.76 -10.41
CA HIS A 1253 -11.69 -45.06 -11.48
C HIS A 1253 -10.22 -45.48 -11.55
N TRP A 1254 -9.59 -45.70 -10.39
CA TRP A 1254 -8.21 -46.15 -10.28
C TRP A 1254 -8.02 -47.62 -10.73
N LYS A 1255 -8.94 -48.51 -10.38
CA LYS A 1255 -8.97 -49.90 -10.88
C LYS A 1255 -9.21 -49.95 -12.39
N ASP A 1256 -10.16 -49.17 -12.89
CA ASP A 1256 -10.49 -49.09 -14.32
C ASP A 1256 -9.30 -48.59 -15.15
N MET A 1257 -8.52 -47.61 -14.64
CA MET A 1257 -7.26 -47.17 -15.25
C MET A 1257 -6.21 -48.28 -15.32
N ILE A 1258 -6.09 -49.10 -14.28
CA ILE A 1258 -5.07 -50.17 -14.19
C ILE A 1258 -5.43 -51.37 -15.07
N SER A 1259 -6.73 -51.72 -15.16
CA SER A 1259 -7.21 -52.81 -16.02
C SER A 1259 -7.20 -52.47 -17.52
N HIS A 1260 -7.16 -51.18 -17.88
CA HIS A 1260 -7.10 -50.72 -19.27
C HIS A 1260 -5.81 -49.91 -19.55
N PRO A 1261 -4.61 -50.53 -19.43
CA PRO A 1261 -3.34 -49.82 -19.59
C PRO A 1261 -3.23 -49.18 -20.98
N ARG A 1262 -2.65 -47.97 -21.01
CA ARG A 1262 -2.53 -47.06 -22.17
C ARG A 1262 -3.88 -46.55 -22.73
N THR A 1263 -5.00 -46.81 -22.06
CA THR A 1263 -6.33 -46.28 -22.41
C THR A 1263 -6.73 -45.15 -21.45
N THR A 1264 -7.35 -44.10 -21.97
CA THR A 1264 -7.90 -42.99 -21.15
C THR A 1264 -9.27 -43.35 -20.59
N VAL A 1265 -9.35 -43.59 -19.28
CA VAL A 1265 -10.63 -43.77 -18.57
C VAL A 1265 -11.06 -42.42 -18.00
N ALA A 1266 -12.29 -41.96 -18.26
CA ALA A 1266 -12.80 -40.66 -17.79
C ALA A 1266 -14.05 -40.84 -16.92
N GLN A 1267 -14.06 -40.25 -15.72
CA GLN A 1267 -15.15 -40.35 -14.75
C GLN A 1267 -15.41 -39.02 -14.04
N TRP A 1268 -16.68 -38.78 -13.71
CA TRP A 1268 -17.10 -37.65 -12.89
C TRP A 1268 -16.93 -37.98 -11.41
N HIS A 1269 -16.37 -37.03 -10.65
CA HIS A 1269 -16.21 -37.14 -9.20
C HIS A 1269 -16.76 -35.89 -8.51
N SER A 1270 -17.66 -36.07 -7.56
CA SER A 1270 -18.20 -34.98 -6.74
C SER A 1270 -17.17 -34.48 -5.73
N LEU A 1271 -17.08 -33.17 -5.57
CA LEU A 1271 -16.03 -32.51 -4.77
C LEU A 1271 -16.33 -32.62 -3.26
N LYS A 1272 -15.37 -33.15 -2.50
CA LYS A 1272 -15.40 -33.30 -1.04
C LYS A 1272 -14.72 -32.09 -0.37
N ALA A 1273 -14.86 -31.92 0.95
CA ALA A 1273 -14.33 -30.75 1.68
C ALA A 1273 -12.81 -30.59 1.63
#